data_AF-A0A933ZQN6-F1
#
_entry.id   AF-A0A933ZQN6-F1
#
_cell.length_a   1.000
_cell.length_b   1.000
_cell.length_c   1.000
_cell.angle_alpha   90.00
_cell.angle_beta   90.00
_cell.angle_gamma   90.00
#
_symmetry.space_group_name_H-M   'P 1'
#
loop_
_entity.id
_entity.type
_entity.pdbx_description
1 polymer ?
#
loop_
_entity_poly.entity_id
_entity_poly.type
_entity_poly.pdbx_seq_one_letter_code
_entity_poly.pdbx_strand_id
1 'polypeptide(L)'
;MRPSHRQTGRRGSRSILWFTAVALVGGFGLAAAGCGGDDAPSAGATQDSGSLDGGSDGDATPSVIEWHEADYPFRVQINLLAHPKKDRTDVPVIAELSHAGAAISRDVRVHGKSANGSYTLVESGAWGQPDGTVFEVGFTAAGLTKMGETRDFFVYYKTTTSPAPWARAASGSWSAFSNPDADSDGKPDFLSLTGGGYAIQRDVAQDGSLLGGRREDGLTFLKLTSPDWTVADGFSNGYQLESHTQTWPSTTMESGAPTLVASDADAYSSAFSAAWQARPAPTLHDAFLTYRVFARYPFAESVLSATLGSEYQLSSADWSGRTLYLGDTYDRMVSDTRGDEAIEKKWDTGMRWLVVYNAATSKAFGWFLFHPGVVRAEESEGKQIIHDSYGYAAGGTSALRYLWMASPSKDTIATLFDAMKPGVAVGDPERKELNILAPKSSDYFFPGDKLQVLISTPGNPQPVTAVLNLPNGSKLPVELAKDQNPLLWRSASPLQLDASQPTGSWTLVAQSAGVEAQRTFEFRIPAHPKLLFSAQELQAIKARKEDPAYATIWADMLHLASGYDAPIPDPGPGKDIRSYADRLVNLALIQLVDPAQPYDQLLWSYFFTMLRYPNWDSQDTPFNNLDLTVGHFLTALALTYDWHYERLTAAERQELRARLRSVTAKWVTTGYLSTYRNIDWTHYGTVTNNHYWINHEGVAAAAFVLADEMPDAVRTPWVDRIEENLGIILSVLEDDGASNEGVAYHSYGQVNLFQWVDMRDRALGGDTAQSSPWFKQSVQWDLYSLLPGGSDNYGGVANFGDCPPQHYQPPRTVQAWLASRLGDGLAQWTAQSVDRTDITAMSYLWYKPSVTPVQPDTLPTFKLFPRKGIFAWRSSWGNDATYFSLKSGSYFGGHEQPDAGHFILHRAGVPYVTDHGYSYLKKTDEHNLIVFDDAEQYGGGSQWMQSVDPKSWATVRSVLADAQYFDVVADPAPMVQTTDLQSWSREVVAAHPDIFVVRDSVAAASSHKMSWYLHSYKSTPPAAGANTYSYLERRTENPWTEVATGVWSIQPQEASPTLHVADLSQTSWSAAVEPSQYVPEINPDTKAYNDPPQSFQVGSRLSRIVQADHASSTMAMWFGDDIAMESWTAAEAEGARFHKAGADVVVVLWPASGQVSGFHGFTVTGLMAGRRTDQTAYFGRGLTALSQGADTLMGASTPVDLYARLEHTFTASTPGFAVVRSDGQSTVQLRCLTQPTTTKLDGAVVATAWSASILTITVPAGEHRLQVQ
;
A
#
# COMPACT_ATOMS: atom_id res chain seq x y z
N MET A 1 -22.47 18.23 53.09
CA MET A 1 -23.93 18.39 53.25
C MET A 1 -24.64 17.50 52.24
N ARG A 2 -25.83 17.01 52.61
CA ARG A 2 -26.55 15.87 52.00
C ARG A 2 -27.07 16.11 50.56
N PRO A 3 -27.43 15.02 49.83
CA PRO A 3 -27.57 14.95 48.38
C PRO A 3 -29.03 14.68 47.89
N SER A 4 -29.24 14.67 46.57
CA SER A 4 -30.44 14.14 45.88
C SER A 4 -30.21 14.15 44.36
N HIS A 5 -30.74 13.29 43.48
CA HIS A 5 -31.26 11.93 43.48
C HIS A 5 -31.65 11.63 42.00
N ARG A 6 -31.48 10.38 41.54
CA ARG A 6 -32.32 9.63 40.55
C ARG A 6 -32.33 10.06 39.06
N GLN A 7 -31.93 9.15 38.14
CA GLN A 7 -32.74 8.11 37.44
C GLN A 7 -33.72 8.71 36.41
N THR A 8 -33.96 8.24 35.17
CA THR A 8 -33.98 6.89 34.56
C THR A 8 -34.41 6.99 33.09
N GLY A 9 -34.14 5.93 32.30
CA GLY A 9 -34.95 5.50 31.11
C GLY A 9 -34.24 5.73 29.78
N ARG A 10 -33.72 4.77 29.01
CA ARG A 10 -33.99 3.34 28.70
C ARG A 10 -35.17 3.07 27.75
N ARG A 11 -34.81 2.39 26.64
CA ARG A 11 -35.61 1.62 25.65
C ARG A 11 -36.30 2.46 24.56
N GLY A 12 -36.31 2.05 23.29
CA GLY A 12 -35.83 0.84 22.62
C GLY A 12 -36.52 0.65 21.27
N SER A 13 -36.13 -0.41 20.56
CA SER A 13 -36.81 -1.10 19.45
C SER A 13 -36.94 -0.38 18.10
N ARG A 14 -36.92 -1.04 16.93
CA ARG A 14 -36.38 -2.32 16.41
C ARG A 14 -36.94 -2.43 14.97
N SER A 15 -36.08 -2.82 14.02
CA SER A 15 -36.35 -3.79 12.93
C SER A 15 -36.96 -3.36 11.58
N ILE A 16 -36.44 -4.08 10.55
CA ILE A 16 -37.00 -4.56 9.25
C ILE A 16 -36.36 -3.88 8.00
N LEU A 17 -35.30 -4.47 7.42
CA LEU A 17 -35.21 -5.42 6.24
C LEU A 17 -35.39 -4.70 4.87
N TRP A 18 -34.56 -4.83 3.81
CA TRP A 18 -34.09 -6.01 3.06
C TRP A 18 -32.83 -5.71 2.17
N PHE A 19 -32.00 -6.77 1.96
CA PHE A 19 -31.02 -7.17 0.90
C PHE A 19 -30.73 -6.25 -0.32
N THR A 20 -29.51 -6.18 -0.92
CA THR A 20 -28.65 -7.25 -1.51
C THR A 20 -27.27 -6.60 -1.89
N ALA A 21 -26.08 -7.01 -1.42
CA ALA A 21 -25.07 -7.97 -1.97
C ALA A 21 -24.64 -7.66 -3.44
N VAL A 22 -23.38 -7.61 -3.93
CA VAL A 22 -22.04 -8.25 -3.71
C VAL A 22 -21.00 -7.39 -4.50
N ALA A 23 -19.83 -6.95 -3.99
CA ALA A 23 -18.48 -7.58 -3.97
C ALA A 23 -17.86 -7.85 -5.39
N LEU A 24 -16.57 -7.78 -5.74
CA LEU A 24 -15.22 -7.66 -5.11
C LEU A 24 -14.19 -7.55 -6.29
N VAL A 25 -13.06 -6.83 -6.11
CA VAL A 25 -11.64 -7.25 -6.37
C VAL A 25 -11.18 -7.62 -7.81
N GLY A 26 -10.05 -7.20 -8.41
CA GLY A 26 -8.90 -6.38 -8.01
C GLY A 26 -7.52 -6.99 -8.40
N GLY A 27 -6.49 -6.16 -8.66
CA GLY A 27 -5.02 -6.49 -8.69
C GLY A 27 -4.52 -7.39 -9.85
N PHE A 28 -3.25 -7.45 -10.32
CA PHE A 28 -1.89 -6.96 -9.98
C PHE A 28 -1.02 -7.01 -11.28
N GLY A 29 0.06 -6.23 -11.51
CA GLY A 29 1.47 -6.39 -11.06
C GLY A 29 2.18 -7.61 -11.71
N LEU A 30 3.41 -7.63 -12.25
CA LEU A 30 4.60 -6.77 -12.12
C LEU A 30 5.78 -7.33 -12.97
N ALA A 31 6.80 -6.47 -13.25
CA ALA A 31 8.25 -6.74 -13.46
C ALA A 31 8.70 -7.55 -14.72
N ALA A 32 9.96 -7.60 -15.20
CA ALA A 32 11.27 -7.06 -14.77
C ALA A 32 12.27 -6.89 -15.97
N ALA A 33 13.36 -6.11 -15.73
CA ALA A 33 14.78 -6.20 -16.19
C ALA A 33 15.16 -6.35 -17.69
N GLY A 34 16.29 -5.86 -18.22
CA GLY A 34 17.44 -5.10 -17.68
C GLY A 34 18.52 -4.84 -18.76
N CYS A 35 19.51 -4.01 -18.40
CA CYS A 35 20.88 -3.85 -18.98
C CYS A 35 21.03 -3.28 -20.41
N GLY A 36 21.88 -2.29 -20.72
CA GLY A 36 22.90 -1.53 -19.97
C GLY A 36 23.78 -0.67 -20.92
N GLY A 37 24.25 0.48 -20.40
CA GLY A 37 25.48 1.27 -20.67
C GLY A 37 25.89 1.62 -22.11
N ASP A 38 26.64 2.67 -22.39
CA ASP A 38 27.16 3.84 -21.66
C ASP A 38 27.79 4.76 -22.74
N ASP A 39 28.19 5.96 -22.33
CA ASP A 39 29.16 6.88 -22.95
C ASP A 39 28.70 7.95 -23.97
N ALA A 40 28.63 9.17 -23.41
CA ALA A 40 28.82 10.50 -24.02
C ALA A 40 30.28 10.65 -24.60
N PRO A 41 30.79 11.79 -25.17
CA PRO A 41 30.35 13.18 -24.98
C PRO A 41 30.57 14.23 -26.12
N SER A 42 30.16 15.47 -25.82
CA SER A 42 30.87 16.75 -26.05
C SER A 42 30.28 17.80 -27.04
N ALA A 43 29.78 18.88 -26.41
CA ALA A 43 30.02 20.31 -26.62
C ALA A 43 30.08 20.93 -28.04
N GLY A 44 29.26 21.97 -28.24
CA GLY A 44 29.46 23.03 -29.23
C GLY A 44 28.33 24.06 -29.22
N ALA A 45 28.61 25.27 -28.73
CA ALA A 45 27.68 26.39 -28.68
C ALA A 45 27.68 27.19 -30.00
N THR A 46 26.51 27.60 -30.48
CA THR A 46 26.30 28.80 -31.31
C THR A 46 24.95 29.42 -31.01
N GLN A 47 24.96 30.74 -30.81
CA GLN A 47 23.80 31.62 -30.68
C GLN A 47 22.95 31.60 -31.95
N ASP A 48 21.62 31.60 -31.79
CA ASP A 48 20.76 32.33 -32.71
C ASP A 48 19.52 32.88 -31.99
N SER A 49 19.21 34.12 -32.29
CA SER A 49 18.14 34.95 -31.72
C SER A 49 16.79 34.62 -32.32
N GLY A 50 15.76 34.42 -31.49
CA GLY A 50 14.37 34.28 -31.93
C GLY A 50 13.40 34.55 -30.77
N SER A 51 12.49 35.50 -31.01
CA SER A 51 11.56 36.13 -30.09
C SER A 51 10.62 35.19 -29.32
N LEU A 52 10.44 35.49 -28.05
CA LEU A 52 9.24 35.18 -27.26
C LEU A 52 8.07 35.97 -27.81
N ASP A 53 7.10 35.30 -28.43
CA ASP A 53 5.75 35.84 -28.68
C ASP A 53 4.73 34.70 -28.66
N GLY A 54 3.73 34.85 -27.79
CA GLY A 54 2.37 34.30 -27.95
C GLY A 54 2.19 32.79 -28.03
N GLY A 55 2.21 32.09 -26.89
CA GLY A 55 1.51 30.81 -26.75
C GLY A 55 0.00 31.05 -26.65
N SER A 56 -0.67 31.33 -27.78
CA SER A 56 -2.11 31.18 -27.89
C SER A 56 -2.45 29.72 -27.65
N ASP A 57 -3.43 29.45 -26.78
CA ASP A 57 -4.19 28.20 -26.82
C ASP A 57 -4.52 27.91 -28.27
N GLY A 58 -3.88 26.87 -28.81
CA GLY A 58 -4.22 26.32 -30.10
C GLY A 58 -5.59 25.69 -29.96
N ASP A 59 -6.63 26.52 -30.03
CA ASP A 59 -7.96 26.10 -30.43
C ASP A 59 -7.75 25.44 -31.79
N ALA A 60 -7.62 24.11 -31.78
CA ALA A 60 -7.58 23.32 -32.99
C ALA A 60 -8.94 23.50 -33.65
N THR A 61 -9.06 24.50 -34.52
CA THR A 61 -10.18 24.61 -35.45
C THR A 61 -10.36 23.23 -36.07
N PRO A 62 -11.54 22.58 -35.92
CA PRO A 62 -11.73 21.23 -36.42
C PRO A 62 -11.37 21.20 -37.90
N SER A 63 -10.32 20.45 -38.24
CA SER A 63 -9.85 20.30 -39.61
C SER A 63 -11.03 19.82 -40.47
N VAL A 64 -11.27 20.51 -41.58
CA VAL A 64 -12.29 20.28 -42.61
C VAL A 64 -12.84 18.85 -42.58
N ILE A 65 -14.05 18.68 -42.02
CA ILE A 65 -14.77 17.42 -42.04
C ILE A 65 -15.52 17.33 -43.37
N GLU A 66 -14.84 16.99 -44.45
CA GLU A 66 -15.54 16.62 -45.69
C GLU A 66 -16.09 15.20 -45.53
N TRP A 67 -17.37 15.03 -45.89
CA TRP A 67 -17.99 13.71 -45.89
C TRP A 67 -17.62 12.99 -47.18
N HIS A 68 -16.54 12.20 -47.14
CA HIS A 68 -15.94 11.62 -48.34
C HIS A 68 -16.79 10.53 -49.02
N GLU A 69 -17.72 9.94 -48.29
CA GLU A 69 -18.55 8.82 -48.76
C GLU A 69 -20.01 9.24 -48.81
N ALA A 70 -20.42 9.84 -49.93
CA ALA A 70 -21.75 10.47 -50.07
C ALA A 70 -22.91 9.48 -49.86
N ASP A 71 -22.73 8.20 -50.13
CA ASP A 71 -23.77 7.17 -50.01
C ASP A 71 -23.88 6.56 -48.61
N TYR A 72 -23.01 6.94 -47.67
CA TYR A 72 -22.94 6.37 -46.32
C TYR A 72 -23.45 7.41 -45.31
N PRO A 73 -24.58 7.14 -44.63
CA PRO A 73 -25.21 8.11 -43.74
C PRO A 73 -24.54 8.21 -42.37
N PHE A 74 -23.64 7.27 -42.02
CA PHE A 74 -22.93 7.28 -40.75
C PHE A 74 -21.43 7.09 -40.94
N ARG A 75 -20.66 7.54 -39.95
CA ARG A 75 -19.27 7.19 -39.80
C ARG A 75 -18.90 7.09 -38.32
N VAL A 76 -17.73 6.55 -38.03
CA VAL A 76 -17.12 6.56 -36.70
C VAL A 76 -15.64 6.83 -36.83
N GLN A 77 -15.08 7.63 -35.92
CA GLN A 77 -13.65 7.86 -35.85
C GLN A 77 -13.00 6.74 -35.05
N ILE A 78 -11.90 6.22 -35.58
CA ILE A 78 -11.04 5.22 -34.97
C ILE A 78 -9.67 5.87 -34.79
N ASN A 79 -9.26 6.07 -33.53
CA ASN A 79 -7.92 6.57 -33.21
C ASN A 79 -7.00 5.40 -32.90
N LEU A 80 -5.99 5.21 -33.75
CA LEU A 80 -4.85 4.38 -33.42
C LEU A 80 -3.96 5.15 -32.45
N LEU A 81 -3.98 4.76 -31.17
CA LEU A 81 -3.28 5.45 -30.09
C LEU A 81 -1.76 5.39 -30.27
N ALA A 82 -1.06 6.41 -29.79
CA ALA A 82 0.39 6.56 -29.95
C ALA A 82 1.16 5.47 -29.19
N HIS A 83 2.22 4.93 -29.78
CA HIS A 83 3.14 4.06 -29.06
C HIS A 83 4.21 4.91 -28.37
N PRO A 84 4.42 4.77 -27.04
CA PRO A 84 5.26 5.70 -26.27
C PRO A 84 6.78 5.50 -26.47
N LYS A 85 7.21 4.41 -27.12
CA LYS A 85 8.63 4.01 -27.13
C LYS A 85 9.23 3.63 -28.50
N LYS A 86 8.44 3.59 -29.59
CA LYS A 86 8.95 3.22 -30.93
C LYS A 86 7.98 3.57 -32.06
N ASP A 87 8.54 3.74 -33.26
CA ASP A 87 7.79 3.84 -34.51
C ASP A 87 7.18 2.48 -34.90
N ARG A 88 6.07 2.49 -35.64
CA ARG A 88 5.35 1.29 -36.10
C ARG A 88 4.94 1.44 -37.55
N THR A 89 5.12 0.43 -38.38
CA THR A 89 4.75 0.46 -39.81
C THR A 89 3.68 -0.59 -40.10
N ASP A 90 2.69 -0.25 -40.94
CA ASP A 90 1.65 -1.18 -41.43
C ASP A 90 0.88 -1.90 -40.30
N VAL A 91 0.44 -1.14 -39.29
CA VAL A 91 -0.17 -1.69 -38.07
C VAL A 91 -1.53 -2.33 -38.36
N PRO A 92 -1.78 -3.60 -38.00
CA PRO A 92 -3.12 -4.18 -38.06
C PRO A 92 -4.05 -3.50 -37.04
N VAL A 93 -5.26 -3.14 -37.47
CA VAL A 93 -6.29 -2.51 -36.63
C VAL A 93 -7.54 -3.36 -36.66
N ILE A 94 -8.08 -3.67 -35.48
CA ILE A 94 -9.39 -4.31 -35.29
C ILE A 94 -10.16 -3.44 -34.30
N ALA A 95 -11.38 -3.05 -34.65
CA ALA A 95 -12.24 -2.25 -33.81
C ALA A 95 -13.67 -2.79 -33.80
N GLU A 96 -14.23 -2.95 -32.61
CA GLU A 96 -15.64 -3.28 -32.43
C GLU A 96 -16.48 -2.01 -32.56
N LEU A 97 -17.52 -2.09 -33.38
CA LEU A 97 -18.43 -0.98 -33.63
C LEU A 97 -19.84 -1.37 -33.20
N SER A 98 -20.54 -0.43 -32.57
CA SER A 98 -21.95 -0.56 -32.25
C SER A 98 -22.75 0.66 -32.69
N HIS A 99 -24.03 0.46 -32.98
CA HIS A 99 -24.97 1.53 -33.30
C HIS A 99 -26.27 1.28 -32.53
N ALA A 100 -26.78 2.31 -31.86
CA ALA A 100 -27.96 2.17 -31.01
C ALA A 100 -29.21 1.84 -31.86
N GLY A 101 -29.88 0.73 -31.55
CA GLY A 101 -31.19 0.38 -32.13
C GLY A 101 -31.19 -0.12 -33.58
N ALA A 102 -30.01 -0.29 -34.21
CA ALA A 102 -29.89 -0.85 -35.55
C ALA A 102 -28.59 -1.64 -35.71
N ALA A 103 -28.58 -2.63 -36.58
CA ALA A 103 -27.35 -3.32 -36.95
C ALA A 103 -26.55 -2.47 -37.94
N ILE A 104 -25.23 -2.59 -37.91
CA ILE A 104 -24.37 -1.96 -38.91
C ILE A 104 -24.34 -2.85 -40.15
N SER A 105 -24.49 -2.24 -41.33
CA SER A 105 -24.32 -2.88 -42.62
C SER A 105 -22.85 -3.22 -42.85
N ARG A 106 -22.58 -4.40 -43.40
CA ARG A 106 -21.21 -4.83 -43.73
C ARG A 106 -20.54 -4.01 -44.81
N ASP A 107 -21.34 -3.33 -45.62
CA ASP A 107 -20.85 -2.31 -46.54
C ASP A 107 -20.27 -1.14 -45.73
N VAL A 108 -18.94 -1.15 -45.56
CA VAL A 108 -18.17 -0.09 -44.90
C VAL A 108 -17.06 0.43 -45.80
N ARG A 109 -16.62 1.66 -45.51
CA ARG A 109 -15.44 2.29 -46.14
C ARG A 109 -14.55 2.86 -45.07
N VAL A 110 -13.29 2.43 -45.01
CA VAL A 110 -12.31 3.00 -44.09
C VAL A 110 -11.42 3.98 -44.84
N HIS A 111 -11.33 5.21 -44.33
CA HIS A 111 -10.40 6.22 -44.82
C HIS A 111 -9.38 6.56 -43.75
N GLY A 112 -8.11 6.42 -44.07
CA GLY A 112 -7.01 6.88 -43.22
C GLY A 112 -6.73 8.36 -43.47
N LYS A 113 -6.58 9.13 -42.39
CA LYS A 113 -6.12 10.52 -42.46
C LYS A 113 -4.59 10.52 -42.51
N SER A 114 -4.02 11.17 -43.52
CA SER A 114 -2.57 11.34 -43.64
C SER A 114 -2.10 12.58 -42.86
N ALA A 115 -0.78 12.69 -42.64
CA ALA A 115 -0.17 13.81 -41.91
C ALA A 115 -0.37 15.19 -42.59
N ASN A 116 -0.69 15.22 -43.90
CA ASN A 116 -0.98 16.46 -44.62
C ASN A 116 -2.49 16.81 -44.66
N GLY A 117 -3.32 16.03 -43.95
CA GLY A 117 -4.76 16.22 -43.87
C GLY A 117 -5.56 15.58 -45.02
N SER A 118 -4.92 14.89 -45.96
CA SER A 118 -5.64 14.13 -47.00
C SER A 118 -6.22 12.82 -46.47
N TYR A 119 -7.33 12.39 -47.06
CA TYR A 119 -7.99 11.14 -46.75
C TYR A 119 -7.76 10.13 -47.87
N THR A 120 -7.24 8.96 -47.52
CA THR A 120 -6.99 7.89 -48.48
C THR A 120 -7.81 6.67 -48.10
N LEU A 121 -8.52 6.11 -49.07
CA LEU A 121 -9.23 4.84 -48.90
C LEU A 121 -8.22 3.75 -48.49
N VAL A 122 -8.52 3.07 -47.40
CA VAL A 122 -7.74 1.96 -46.86
C VAL A 122 -8.49 0.68 -47.16
N GLU A 123 -7.77 -0.34 -47.64
CA GLU A 123 -8.33 -1.67 -47.79
C GLU A 123 -8.77 -2.19 -46.40
N SER A 124 -10.06 -2.46 -46.28
CA SER A 124 -10.72 -2.77 -45.01
C SER A 124 -11.80 -3.80 -45.23
N GLY A 125 -11.97 -4.69 -44.26
CA GLY A 125 -13.13 -5.57 -44.16
C GLY A 125 -13.97 -5.20 -42.95
N ALA A 126 -15.28 -5.34 -43.05
CA ALA A 126 -16.14 -5.41 -41.88
C ALA A 126 -16.91 -6.72 -41.89
N TRP A 127 -17.19 -7.20 -40.69
CA TRP A 127 -17.85 -8.48 -40.49
C TRP A 127 -18.75 -8.38 -39.26
N GLY A 128 -19.82 -9.15 -39.28
CA GLY A 128 -20.60 -9.41 -38.08
C GLY A 128 -20.59 -10.89 -37.79
N GLN A 129 -20.64 -11.31 -36.53
CA GLN A 129 -20.83 -12.73 -36.20
C GLN A 129 -22.08 -13.26 -36.92
N PRO A 130 -22.15 -14.56 -37.31
CA PRO A 130 -23.31 -15.10 -38.03
C PRO A 130 -24.63 -14.98 -37.24
N ASP A 131 -24.55 -14.87 -35.92
CA ASP A 131 -25.67 -14.61 -35.01
C ASP A 131 -26.07 -13.11 -34.91
N GLY A 132 -25.29 -12.22 -35.53
CA GLY A 132 -25.54 -10.78 -35.58
C GLY A 132 -25.21 -10.01 -34.29
N THR A 133 -24.55 -10.63 -33.31
CA THR A 133 -24.36 -10.06 -31.96
C THR A 133 -23.23 -9.04 -31.85
N VAL A 134 -22.21 -9.15 -32.71
CA VAL A 134 -21.02 -8.27 -32.71
C VAL A 134 -20.70 -7.86 -34.14
N PHE A 135 -20.40 -6.56 -34.35
CA PHE A 135 -19.95 -6.01 -35.63
C PHE A 135 -18.56 -5.39 -35.47
N GLU A 136 -17.65 -5.73 -36.35
CA GLU A 136 -16.26 -5.31 -36.30
C GLU A 136 -15.76 -4.85 -37.65
N VAL A 137 -14.81 -3.93 -37.61
CA VAL A 137 -14.07 -3.47 -38.77
C VAL A 137 -12.59 -3.74 -38.56
N GLY A 138 -11.94 -4.27 -39.58
CA GLY A 138 -10.52 -4.57 -39.58
C GLY A 138 -9.85 -4.04 -40.84
N PHE A 139 -8.67 -3.49 -40.66
CA PHE A 139 -7.87 -2.92 -41.75
C PHE A 139 -6.39 -2.85 -41.36
N THR A 140 -5.53 -2.63 -42.35
CA THR A 140 -4.11 -2.32 -42.11
C THR A 140 -3.92 -0.80 -42.15
N ALA A 141 -3.43 -0.22 -41.05
CA ALA A 141 -2.95 1.17 -41.00
C ALA A 141 -1.63 1.31 -41.77
N ALA A 142 -1.70 1.31 -43.10
CA ALA A 142 -0.55 1.30 -43.98
C ALA A 142 0.38 2.52 -43.75
N GLY A 143 1.69 2.31 -43.83
CA GLY A 143 2.73 3.33 -43.63
C GLY A 143 3.21 3.48 -42.17
N LEU A 144 4.17 4.40 -41.98
CA LEU A 144 4.82 4.67 -40.69
C LEU A 144 3.89 5.46 -39.74
N THR A 145 3.82 5.00 -38.50
CA THR A 145 3.20 5.64 -37.34
C THR A 145 4.32 5.94 -36.37
N LYS A 146 4.74 7.20 -36.26
CA LYS A 146 5.88 7.58 -35.43
C LYS A 146 5.59 7.41 -33.93
N MET A 147 6.65 7.21 -33.15
CA MET A 147 6.62 7.23 -31.70
C MET A 147 5.97 8.53 -31.19
N GLY A 148 5.01 8.40 -30.28
CA GLY A 148 4.28 9.55 -29.73
C GLY A 148 3.17 10.12 -30.64
N GLU A 149 3.00 9.63 -31.87
CA GLU A 149 1.96 10.11 -32.79
C GLU A 149 0.74 9.17 -32.87
N THR A 150 -0.45 9.76 -32.84
CA THR A 150 -1.74 9.08 -33.09
C THR A 150 -2.10 9.14 -34.57
N ARG A 151 -2.78 8.13 -35.09
CA ARG A 151 -3.35 8.15 -36.45
C ARG A 151 -4.87 8.02 -36.41
N ASP A 152 -5.53 8.81 -37.24
CA ASP A 152 -6.99 8.83 -37.35
C ASP A 152 -7.46 8.04 -38.57
N PHE A 153 -8.47 7.22 -38.34
CA PHE A 153 -9.21 6.51 -39.37
C PHE A 153 -10.69 6.81 -39.22
N PHE A 154 -11.41 6.87 -40.34
CA PHE A 154 -12.85 7.10 -40.37
C PHE A 154 -13.51 5.94 -41.07
N VAL A 155 -14.43 5.27 -40.37
CA VAL A 155 -15.18 4.14 -40.90
C VAL A 155 -16.57 4.61 -41.21
N TYR A 156 -16.89 4.72 -42.50
CA TYR A 156 -18.20 5.08 -43.01
C TYR A 156 -19.03 3.81 -43.16
N TYR A 157 -20.29 3.86 -42.70
CA TYR A 157 -21.17 2.70 -42.69
C TYR A 157 -22.64 3.10 -42.87
N LYS A 158 -23.46 2.09 -43.20
CA LYS A 158 -24.92 2.20 -43.24
C LYS A 158 -25.49 1.40 -42.07
N THR A 159 -26.69 1.73 -41.61
CA THR A 159 -27.42 0.90 -40.65
C THR A 159 -28.50 0.11 -41.37
N THR A 160 -28.90 -1.02 -40.80
CA THR A 160 -30.00 -1.85 -41.30
C THR A 160 -30.77 -2.45 -40.13
N THR A 161 -32.09 -2.53 -40.27
CA THR A 161 -32.97 -3.23 -39.31
C THR A 161 -32.91 -4.75 -39.49
N SER A 162 -32.33 -5.22 -40.59
CA SER A 162 -32.07 -6.62 -40.88
C SER A 162 -30.66 -6.74 -41.45
N PRO A 163 -29.65 -7.07 -40.63
CA PRO A 163 -28.29 -7.30 -41.15
C PRO A 163 -28.37 -8.39 -42.22
N ALA A 164 -27.74 -8.15 -43.37
CA ALA A 164 -27.69 -9.16 -44.44
C ALA A 164 -27.11 -10.45 -43.83
N PRO A 165 -27.84 -11.58 -43.85
CA PRO A 165 -27.27 -12.83 -43.38
C PRO A 165 -26.07 -13.16 -44.26
N TRP A 166 -25.06 -13.80 -43.68
CA TRP A 166 -23.98 -14.33 -44.50
C TRP A 166 -24.57 -15.22 -45.60
N ALA A 167 -24.13 -15.04 -46.84
CA ALA A 167 -24.66 -15.82 -47.95
C ALA A 167 -24.03 -17.21 -47.92
N ARG A 168 -24.83 -18.24 -48.20
CA ARG A 168 -24.30 -19.59 -48.40
C ARG A 168 -23.51 -19.59 -49.71
N ALA A 169 -22.23 -19.97 -49.65
CA ALA A 169 -21.37 -20.02 -50.81
C ALA A 169 -21.93 -20.97 -51.89
N ALA A 170 -22.04 -20.49 -53.13
CA ALA A 170 -22.28 -21.35 -54.30
C ALA A 170 -20.97 -22.05 -54.69
N SER A 171 -21.05 -23.23 -55.29
CA SER A 171 -19.87 -23.98 -55.75
C SER A 171 -19.02 -23.13 -56.69
N GLY A 172 -17.82 -22.72 -56.25
CA GLY A 172 -16.85 -21.95 -57.04
C GLY A 172 -16.50 -20.55 -56.52
N SER A 173 -17.07 -20.06 -55.41
CA SER A 173 -16.56 -18.86 -54.72
C SER A 173 -15.29 -19.16 -53.91
N TRP A 174 -14.61 -18.13 -53.38
CA TRP A 174 -13.38 -18.22 -52.55
C TRP A 174 -13.53 -19.09 -51.28
N SER A 175 -14.70 -19.65 -51.00
CA SER A 175 -14.96 -20.59 -49.92
C SER A 175 -16.03 -21.59 -50.37
N ALA A 176 -15.67 -22.42 -51.36
CA ALA A 176 -16.59 -23.42 -51.89
C ALA A 176 -16.55 -24.67 -51.00
N PHE A 177 -17.73 -25.15 -50.61
CA PHE A 177 -17.90 -26.51 -50.13
C PHE A 177 -17.88 -27.44 -51.34
N SER A 178 -16.83 -28.25 -51.47
CA SER A 178 -16.75 -29.30 -52.47
C SER A 178 -16.60 -30.65 -51.77
N ASN A 179 -17.27 -31.65 -52.33
CA ASN A 179 -17.06 -33.06 -52.02
C ASN A 179 -16.40 -33.67 -53.28
N PRO A 180 -15.08 -33.55 -53.46
CA PRO A 180 -14.42 -34.04 -54.67
C PRO A 180 -14.29 -35.56 -54.60
N ASP A 181 -14.72 -36.23 -55.67
CA ASP A 181 -14.50 -37.65 -55.92
C ASP A 181 -13.59 -37.77 -57.15
N ALA A 182 -12.50 -38.55 -57.03
CA ALA A 182 -11.93 -39.40 -58.08
C ALA A 182 -10.53 -39.91 -57.68
N ASP A 183 -10.45 -40.75 -56.66
CA ASP A 183 -9.64 -41.96 -56.77
C ASP A 183 -10.43 -43.10 -57.43
N SER A 184 -9.74 -44.18 -57.78
CA SER A 184 -10.06 -45.10 -58.88
C SER A 184 -11.35 -45.93 -58.76
N ASP A 185 -12.17 -45.73 -57.74
CA ASP A 185 -13.39 -46.50 -57.48
C ASP A 185 -14.70 -45.68 -57.53
N GLY A 186 -14.62 -44.36 -57.80
CA GLY A 186 -15.77 -43.49 -58.09
C GLY A 186 -16.70 -43.28 -56.89
N LYS A 187 -16.12 -42.97 -55.71
CA LYS A 187 -16.84 -42.65 -54.48
C LYS A 187 -16.23 -41.46 -53.73
N PRO A 188 -17.05 -40.64 -53.03
CA PRO A 188 -16.58 -39.44 -52.34
C PRO A 188 -15.95 -39.75 -50.97
N ASP A 189 -14.64 -39.52 -50.84
CA ASP A 189 -13.89 -39.89 -49.63
C ASP A 189 -13.58 -38.72 -48.67
N PHE A 190 -13.87 -37.46 -49.02
CA PHE A 190 -13.67 -36.30 -48.10
C PHE A 190 -14.55 -35.07 -48.37
N LEU A 191 -14.86 -34.31 -47.30
CA LEU A 191 -15.46 -32.97 -47.35
C LEU A 191 -14.37 -31.91 -47.36
N SER A 192 -14.38 -30.95 -48.31
CA SER A 192 -13.42 -29.83 -48.32
C SER A 192 -14.04 -28.44 -48.43
N LEU A 193 -13.55 -27.49 -47.62
CA LEU A 193 -13.76 -26.05 -47.77
C LEU A 193 -12.51 -25.45 -48.40
N THR A 194 -12.57 -25.08 -49.68
CA THR A 194 -11.39 -24.64 -50.47
C THR A 194 -11.48 -23.17 -50.85
N GLY A 195 -10.37 -22.45 -50.72
CA GLY A 195 -10.29 -21.02 -51.02
C GLY A 195 -8.87 -20.51 -51.26
N GLY A 196 -8.57 -20.08 -52.50
CA GLY A 196 -7.48 -19.18 -52.95
C GLY A 196 -6.01 -19.51 -52.60
N GLY A 197 -5.77 -20.37 -51.61
CA GLY A 197 -4.51 -20.59 -50.92
C GLY A 197 -4.59 -21.56 -49.74
N TYR A 198 -5.78 -22.00 -49.29
CA TYR A 198 -5.98 -23.02 -48.24
C TYR A 198 -7.23 -23.92 -48.46
N ALA A 199 -7.29 -25.09 -47.80
CA ALA A 199 -8.38 -26.05 -47.78
C ALA A 199 -8.60 -26.67 -46.38
N ILE A 200 -9.84 -26.77 -45.86
CA ILE A 200 -10.15 -27.60 -44.67
C ILE A 200 -10.75 -28.91 -45.16
N GLN A 201 -10.15 -30.06 -44.86
CA GLN A 201 -10.59 -31.39 -45.34
C GLN A 201 -11.04 -32.31 -44.19
N ARG A 202 -12.03 -33.19 -44.41
CA ARG A 202 -12.45 -34.26 -43.46
C ARG A 202 -12.95 -35.52 -44.18
N ASP A 203 -12.45 -36.69 -43.79
CA ASP A 203 -12.81 -37.96 -44.46
C ASP A 203 -14.21 -38.50 -44.11
N VAL A 204 -14.84 -39.19 -45.06
CA VAL A 204 -16.22 -39.71 -44.98
C VAL A 204 -16.26 -41.24 -45.19
N ALA A 205 -17.13 -41.94 -44.46
CA ALA A 205 -17.29 -43.40 -44.56
C ALA A 205 -18.09 -43.80 -45.81
N GLN A 206 -18.00 -45.09 -46.19
CA GLN A 206 -18.72 -45.67 -47.35
C GLN A 206 -20.25 -45.45 -47.36
N ASP A 207 -20.87 -45.17 -46.23
CA ASP A 207 -22.32 -44.95 -46.09
C ASP A 207 -22.70 -43.45 -46.02
N GLY A 208 -21.75 -42.54 -46.25
CA GLY A 208 -21.95 -41.09 -46.18
C GLY A 208 -21.92 -40.51 -44.76
N SER A 209 -21.68 -41.33 -43.74
CA SER A 209 -21.46 -40.86 -42.37
C SER A 209 -20.03 -40.34 -42.18
N LEU A 210 -19.86 -39.34 -41.32
CA LEU A 210 -18.53 -38.84 -40.97
C LEU A 210 -17.79 -39.89 -40.14
N LEU A 211 -16.55 -40.25 -40.52
CA LEU A 211 -15.76 -41.23 -39.76
C LEU A 211 -15.47 -40.72 -38.34
N GLY A 212 -15.77 -41.55 -37.34
CA GLY A 212 -15.53 -41.28 -35.92
C GLY A 212 -14.11 -41.69 -35.51
N GLY A 213 -13.42 -40.82 -34.77
CA GLY A 213 -11.99 -40.95 -34.46
C GLY A 213 -11.64 -42.17 -33.60
N ARG A 214 -11.11 -43.22 -34.24
CA ARG A 214 -10.04 -44.13 -33.76
C ARG A 214 -9.80 -45.27 -34.78
N ARG A 215 -9.14 -44.97 -35.90
CA ARG A 215 -8.23 -45.86 -36.66
C ARG A 215 -7.56 -45.06 -37.80
N GLU A 216 -6.42 -45.56 -38.27
CA GLU A 216 -5.21 -44.86 -38.75
C GLU A 216 -5.30 -43.81 -39.88
N ASP A 217 -6.45 -43.49 -40.47
CA ASP A 217 -6.52 -42.56 -41.61
C ASP A 217 -7.62 -41.46 -41.56
N GLY A 218 -8.51 -41.42 -40.57
CA GLY A 218 -9.59 -40.42 -40.50
C GLY A 218 -9.20 -39.04 -39.95
N LEU A 219 -8.79 -38.11 -40.81
CA LEU A 219 -8.21 -36.81 -40.45
C LEU A 219 -9.16 -35.63 -40.75
N THR A 220 -9.25 -34.63 -39.86
CA THR A 220 -9.76 -33.28 -40.23
C THR A 220 -8.58 -32.32 -40.23
N PHE A 221 -8.23 -31.70 -41.36
CA PHE A 221 -7.01 -30.88 -41.46
C PHE A 221 -7.13 -29.61 -42.31
N LEU A 222 -6.47 -28.54 -41.85
CA LEU A 222 -6.26 -27.30 -42.60
C LEU A 222 -4.98 -27.41 -43.45
N LYS A 223 -5.11 -27.33 -44.77
CA LYS A 223 -4.04 -27.49 -45.77
C LYS A 223 -3.79 -26.19 -46.53
N LEU A 224 -2.53 -25.84 -46.75
CA LEU A 224 -2.11 -24.80 -47.70
C LEU A 224 -2.28 -25.28 -49.15
N THR A 225 -2.86 -24.47 -50.01
CA THR A 225 -2.98 -24.73 -51.47
C THR A 225 -2.13 -23.78 -52.31
N SER A 226 -1.51 -22.74 -51.73
CA SER A 226 -0.58 -21.83 -52.43
C SER A 226 0.89 -22.10 -52.05
N PRO A 227 1.80 -22.28 -53.02
CA PRO A 227 3.21 -22.63 -52.78
C PRO A 227 4.08 -21.46 -52.27
N ASP A 228 3.62 -20.22 -52.37
CA ASP A 228 4.39 -19.02 -51.99
C ASP A 228 4.26 -18.68 -50.49
N TRP A 229 3.47 -19.48 -49.76
CA TRP A 229 3.14 -19.28 -48.36
C TRP A 229 3.78 -20.41 -47.54
N THR A 230 4.61 -20.06 -46.56
CA THR A 230 5.35 -21.04 -45.76
C THR A 230 4.77 -21.12 -44.34
N VAL A 231 4.28 -22.30 -43.95
CA VAL A 231 4.10 -22.66 -42.54
C VAL A 231 5.47 -22.93 -41.90
N ALA A 232 5.62 -22.66 -40.61
CA ALA A 232 6.86 -22.86 -39.87
C ALA A 232 7.36 -24.32 -39.93
N ASP A 233 8.69 -24.52 -39.98
CA ASP A 233 9.30 -25.85 -39.85
C ASP A 233 8.97 -26.47 -38.48
N GLY A 234 8.55 -27.73 -38.50
CA GLY A 234 7.99 -28.44 -37.34
C GLY A 234 6.48 -28.62 -37.38
N PHE A 235 5.83 -28.23 -38.47
CA PHE A 235 4.43 -28.51 -38.78
C PHE A 235 4.30 -29.18 -40.16
N SER A 236 3.37 -30.11 -40.33
CA SER A 236 3.02 -30.68 -41.63
C SER A 236 1.90 -29.85 -42.29
N ASN A 237 1.67 -30.05 -43.60
CA ASN A 237 0.67 -29.31 -44.40
C ASN A 237 -0.81 -29.66 -44.04
N GLY A 238 -1.09 -30.03 -42.79
CA GLY A 238 -2.39 -30.42 -42.25
C GLY A 238 -2.40 -30.43 -40.71
N TYR A 239 -3.45 -29.91 -40.07
CA TYR A 239 -3.58 -29.82 -38.61
C TYR A 239 -4.83 -30.55 -38.07
N GLN A 240 -4.67 -31.49 -37.13
CA GLN A 240 -5.75 -32.28 -36.52
C GLN A 240 -6.38 -31.58 -35.29
N LEU A 241 -7.71 -31.68 -35.13
CA LEU A 241 -8.42 -31.40 -33.87
C LEU A 241 -8.65 -32.73 -33.13
N GLU A 242 -7.87 -33.04 -32.09
CA GLU A 242 -8.03 -34.28 -31.31
C GLU A 242 -9.01 -34.16 -30.12
N SER A 243 -9.73 -35.25 -29.83
CA SER A 243 -10.40 -35.47 -28.54
C SER A 243 -9.85 -36.74 -27.87
N HIS A 244 -9.34 -36.67 -26.64
CA HIS A 244 -8.67 -37.79 -25.98
C HIS A 244 -9.50 -38.46 -24.84
N THR A 245 -10.06 -39.64 -25.14
CA THR A 245 -9.95 -40.95 -24.45
C THR A 245 -10.04 -41.11 -22.91
N GLN A 246 -11.18 -40.80 -22.27
CA GLN A 246 -11.81 -41.70 -21.29
C GLN A 246 -13.31 -41.36 -21.15
N THR A 247 -14.18 -42.30 -21.50
CA THR A 247 -15.60 -42.06 -21.82
C THR A 247 -16.53 -42.33 -20.64
N TRP A 248 -17.10 -41.27 -20.05
CA TRP A 248 -18.54 -41.26 -19.73
C TRP A 248 -19.27 -40.63 -20.93
N PRO A 249 -20.54 -40.97 -21.22
CA PRO A 249 -21.14 -40.72 -22.54
C PRO A 249 -21.48 -39.24 -22.76
N SER A 250 -20.47 -38.40 -22.88
CA SER A 250 -20.52 -37.11 -23.56
C SER A 250 -20.61 -37.41 -25.05
N THR A 251 -21.82 -37.24 -25.57
CA THR A 251 -22.14 -37.15 -27.00
C THR A 251 -21.10 -36.28 -27.72
N THR A 252 -20.25 -36.97 -28.47
CA THR A 252 -19.72 -36.58 -29.78
C THR A 252 -20.35 -35.30 -30.35
N MET A 253 -19.53 -34.39 -30.88
CA MET A 253 -19.95 -33.53 -31.99
C MET A 253 -20.33 -34.46 -33.17
N GLU A 254 -21.52 -35.05 -33.14
CA GLU A 254 -21.82 -36.21 -33.97
C GLU A 254 -22.52 -35.82 -35.28
N SER A 255 -21.91 -36.33 -36.36
CA SER A 255 -22.50 -36.80 -37.63
C SER A 255 -23.16 -35.84 -38.63
N GLY A 256 -23.42 -34.58 -38.28
CA GLY A 256 -23.97 -33.61 -39.25
C GLY A 256 -22.90 -32.94 -40.13
N ALA A 257 -23.13 -32.84 -41.43
CA ALA A 257 -22.42 -31.86 -42.27
C ALA A 257 -22.58 -30.46 -41.63
N PRO A 258 -21.58 -29.55 -41.75
CA PRO A 258 -21.71 -28.19 -41.26
C PRO A 258 -23.06 -27.61 -41.70
N THR A 259 -23.84 -27.14 -40.72
CA THR A 259 -25.22 -26.70 -40.94
C THR A 259 -25.26 -25.45 -41.82
N LEU A 260 -24.21 -24.63 -41.79
CA LEU A 260 -24.07 -23.44 -42.62
C LEU A 260 -22.59 -23.08 -42.82
N VAL A 261 -22.16 -23.03 -44.09
CA VAL A 261 -20.94 -22.35 -44.51
C VAL A 261 -21.39 -21.06 -45.15
N ALA A 262 -20.88 -19.96 -44.62
CA ALA A 262 -21.30 -18.65 -45.01
C ALA A 262 -20.04 -17.86 -45.38
N SER A 263 -20.09 -17.12 -46.47
CA SER A 263 -19.00 -16.24 -46.88
C SER A 263 -19.55 -14.86 -47.18
N ASP A 264 -18.67 -13.88 -47.13
CA ASP A 264 -18.97 -12.62 -47.79
C ASP A 264 -18.75 -12.79 -49.31
N ALA A 265 -19.31 -11.89 -50.12
CA ALA A 265 -19.13 -11.91 -51.58
C ALA A 265 -17.71 -11.50 -52.00
N ASP A 266 -16.94 -10.94 -51.06
CA ASP A 266 -15.62 -10.36 -51.26
C ASP A 266 -14.57 -11.34 -50.71
N ALA A 267 -13.43 -11.47 -51.39
CA ALA A 267 -12.49 -12.60 -51.29
C ALA A 267 -11.74 -12.79 -49.94
N TYR A 268 -12.16 -12.16 -48.85
CA TYR A 268 -11.34 -11.96 -47.64
C TYR A 268 -11.90 -12.55 -46.32
N SER A 269 -13.14 -13.05 -46.30
CA SER A 269 -13.79 -13.58 -45.08
C SER A 269 -14.74 -14.75 -45.35
N SER A 270 -14.59 -15.82 -44.57
CA SER A 270 -15.54 -16.94 -44.53
C SER A 270 -15.65 -17.52 -43.13
N ALA A 271 -16.85 -18.04 -42.82
CA ALA A 271 -17.13 -18.71 -41.56
C ALA A 271 -18.05 -19.89 -41.74
N PHE A 272 -17.95 -20.82 -40.81
CA PHE A 272 -18.87 -21.92 -40.70
C PHE A 272 -19.33 -22.06 -39.27
N SER A 273 -20.57 -22.51 -39.11
CA SER A 273 -21.13 -22.87 -37.82
C SER A 273 -21.22 -24.39 -37.69
N ALA A 274 -20.90 -24.88 -36.49
CA ALA A 274 -21.19 -26.24 -36.07
C ALA A 274 -21.98 -26.19 -34.76
N ALA A 275 -23.15 -26.84 -34.74
CA ALA A 275 -24.01 -26.94 -33.58
C ALA A 275 -23.67 -28.21 -32.77
N TRP A 276 -23.51 -28.07 -31.45
CA TRP A 276 -23.37 -29.22 -30.56
C TRP A 276 -24.74 -29.67 -30.04
N GLN A 277 -25.05 -30.97 -30.15
CA GLN A 277 -26.27 -31.56 -29.62
C GLN A 277 -25.94 -32.63 -28.58
N ALA A 278 -26.23 -32.34 -27.31
CA ALA A 278 -26.29 -33.37 -26.26
C ALA A 278 -27.74 -33.91 -26.14
N ARG A 279 -27.89 -35.18 -25.74
CA ARG A 279 -29.17 -35.93 -25.59
C ARG A 279 -30.25 -35.17 -24.78
N PRO A 280 -31.44 -35.75 -24.62
CA PRO A 280 -32.69 -35.52 -25.37
C PRO A 280 -33.31 -34.12 -25.21
N ALA A 281 -32.68 -33.19 -24.47
CA ALA A 281 -33.10 -31.79 -24.38
C ALA A 281 -31.95 -30.90 -24.88
N PRO A 282 -31.99 -30.40 -26.13
CA PRO A 282 -30.86 -29.74 -26.75
C PRO A 282 -30.59 -28.37 -26.11
N THR A 283 -29.40 -28.17 -25.57
CA THR A 283 -28.81 -26.84 -25.37
C THR A 283 -27.88 -26.58 -26.55
N LEU A 284 -28.25 -25.63 -27.40
CA LEU A 284 -27.49 -25.28 -28.60
C LEU A 284 -26.27 -24.44 -28.22
N HIS A 285 -25.09 -24.93 -28.60
CA HIS A 285 -23.85 -24.16 -28.58
C HIS A 285 -23.42 -23.91 -30.02
N ASP A 286 -23.10 -22.66 -30.33
CA ASP A 286 -22.63 -22.25 -31.65
C ASP A 286 -21.12 -21.97 -31.59
N ALA A 287 -20.38 -22.60 -32.50
CA ALA A 287 -18.96 -22.32 -32.71
C ALA A 287 -18.76 -21.75 -34.11
N PHE A 288 -18.15 -20.57 -34.18
CA PHE A 288 -17.85 -19.84 -35.40
C PHE A 288 -16.34 -19.77 -35.60
N LEU A 289 -15.82 -20.20 -36.75
CA LEU A 289 -14.44 -19.98 -37.16
C LEU A 289 -14.44 -19.02 -38.34
N THR A 290 -13.77 -17.87 -38.22
CA THR A 290 -13.61 -16.85 -39.26
C THR A 290 -12.15 -16.71 -39.67
N TYR A 291 -11.85 -16.87 -40.96
CA TYR A 291 -10.49 -16.70 -41.51
C TYR A 291 -10.32 -15.36 -42.24
N ARG A 292 -9.13 -14.75 -42.14
CA ARG A 292 -8.81 -13.38 -42.57
C ARG A 292 -7.35 -13.23 -42.98
N VAL A 293 -7.00 -12.15 -43.67
CA VAL A 293 -5.61 -11.75 -43.96
C VAL A 293 -5.42 -10.27 -43.68
N PHE A 294 -4.45 -9.89 -42.83
CA PHE A 294 -4.07 -8.50 -42.57
C PHE A 294 -2.58 -8.29 -42.84
N ALA A 295 -2.21 -7.27 -43.61
CA ALA A 295 -0.81 -7.01 -43.97
C ALA A 295 -0.04 -8.25 -44.51
N ARG A 296 -0.74 -9.11 -45.28
CA ARG A 296 -0.26 -10.42 -45.79
C ARG A 296 -0.03 -11.52 -44.74
N TYR A 297 -0.44 -11.31 -43.50
CA TYR A 297 -0.45 -12.35 -42.46
C TYR A 297 -1.85 -12.97 -42.35
N PRO A 298 -1.96 -14.31 -42.30
CA PRO A 298 -3.24 -14.98 -42.06
C PRO A 298 -3.65 -14.83 -40.59
N PHE A 299 -4.90 -14.44 -40.37
CA PHE A 299 -5.54 -14.39 -39.06
C PHE A 299 -6.76 -15.31 -39.07
N ALA A 300 -6.82 -16.27 -38.17
CA ALA A 300 -8.02 -17.07 -37.95
C ALA A 300 -8.58 -16.76 -36.58
N GLU A 301 -9.77 -16.18 -36.54
CA GLU A 301 -10.50 -15.92 -35.31
C GLU A 301 -11.53 -17.02 -35.10
N SER A 302 -11.69 -17.52 -33.89
CA SER A 302 -12.88 -18.30 -33.60
C SER A 302 -13.56 -17.87 -32.31
N VAL A 303 -14.87 -17.98 -32.35
CA VAL A 303 -15.79 -17.55 -31.30
C VAL A 303 -16.67 -18.73 -30.94
N LEU A 304 -16.70 -19.09 -29.66
CA LEU A 304 -17.56 -20.13 -29.12
C LEU A 304 -18.56 -19.48 -28.16
N SER A 305 -19.84 -19.55 -28.49
CA SER A 305 -20.92 -19.01 -27.66
C SER A 305 -21.63 -20.14 -26.92
N ALA A 306 -21.72 -20.04 -25.59
CA ALA A 306 -22.34 -21.04 -24.74
C ALA A 306 -23.39 -20.45 -23.79
N THR A 307 -24.57 -21.08 -23.71
CA THR A 307 -25.65 -20.71 -22.77
C THR A 307 -25.85 -21.85 -21.77
N LEU A 308 -25.79 -21.58 -20.47
CA LEU A 308 -25.92 -22.61 -19.42
C LEU A 308 -27.32 -22.62 -18.80
N GLY A 309 -27.98 -23.78 -18.80
CA GLY A 309 -29.25 -23.98 -18.11
C GLY A 309 -29.12 -24.10 -16.58
N SER A 310 -30.25 -24.07 -15.86
CA SER A 310 -30.29 -24.06 -14.38
C SER A 310 -29.93 -25.38 -13.69
N GLU A 311 -29.85 -26.50 -14.41
CA GLU A 311 -29.55 -27.83 -13.85
C GLU A 311 -28.10 -28.31 -14.11
N TYR A 312 -27.27 -27.47 -14.73
CA TYR A 312 -25.89 -27.83 -15.04
C TYR A 312 -24.95 -27.45 -13.90
N GLN A 313 -24.35 -28.44 -13.24
CA GLN A 313 -23.11 -28.26 -12.47
C GLN A 313 -21.95 -28.77 -13.32
N LEU A 314 -20.99 -27.90 -13.63
CA LEU A 314 -19.75 -28.32 -14.27
C LEU A 314 -18.80 -28.83 -13.18
N SER A 315 -18.61 -30.14 -13.07
CA SER A 315 -17.46 -30.67 -12.34
C SER A 315 -16.19 -30.45 -13.16
N SER A 316 -15.02 -30.37 -12.54
CA SER A 316 -13.73 -30.36 -13.26
C SER A 316 -13.53 -31.59 -14.17
N ALA A 317 -14.36 -32.63 -14.03
CA ALA A 317 -14.35 -33.83 -14.84
C ALA A 317 -15.31 -33.83 -16.04
N ASP A 318 -16.28 -32.90 -16.12
CA ASP A 318 -17.24 -32.79 -17.25
C ASP A 318 -16.70 -31.97 -18.43
N TRP A 319 -15.42 -31.62 -18.41
CA TRP A 319 -14.74 -30.85 -19.46
C TRP A 319 -14.39 -31.77 -20.63
N SER A 320 -15.42 -32.35 -21.26
CA SER A 320 -15.26 -33.07 -22.51
C SER A 320 -15.00 -32.08 -23.65
N GLY A 321 -13.71 -31.81 -23.85
CA GLY A 321 -13.14 -31.53 -25.16
C GLY A 321 -13.18 -30.08 -25.64
N ARG A 322 -12.19 -29.30 -25.21
CA ARG A 322 -11.45 -28.35 -26.07
C ARG A 322 -10.18 -27.88 -25.35
N THR A 323 -9.36 -28.86 -25.01
CA THR A 323 -7.99 -28.65 -24.57
C THR A 323 -7.12 -28.55 -25.81
N LEU A 324 -6.33 -27.49 -25.98
CA LEU A 324 -5.23 -27.50 -26.96
C LEU A 324 -4.17 -28.48 -26.46
N TYR A 325 -4.23 -29.74 -26.88
CA TYR A 325 -3.19 -30.72 -26.62
C TYR A 325 -2.06 -30.55 -27.63
N LEU A 326 -0.93 -30.00 -27.19
CA LEU A 326 0.32 -30.04 -27.95
C LEU A 326 1.03 -31.35 -27.62
N GLY A 327 0.87 -32.36 -28.47
CA GLY A 327 1.59 -33.63 -28.37
C GLY A 327 2.93 -33.55 -29.08
N ASP A 328 4.02 -33.62 -28.32
CA ASP A 328 5.44 -33.73 -28.72
C ASP A 328 6.24 -32.41 -28.91
N THR A 329 7.58 -32.52 -28.83
CA THR A 329 8.61 -31.52 -28.42
C THR A 329 8.49 -30.06 -28.89
N TYR A 330 7.61 -29.30 -28.25
CA TYR A 330 7.64 -27.83 -28.24
C TYR A 330 8.10 -27.34 -26.86
N ASP A 331 9.41 -27.18 -26.65
CA ASP A 331 9.98 -27.14 -25.30
C ASP A 331 9.71 -25.88 -24.45
N ARG A 332 8.94 -24.86 -24.90
CA ARG A 332 8.55 -23.68 -24.07
C ARG A 332 7.23 -23.00 -24.48
N MET A 333 6.35 -22.76 -23.50
CA MET A 333 5.25 -21.77 -23.56
C MET A 333 5.68 -20.51 -22.81
N VAL A 334 5.59 -19.34 -23.44
CA VAL A 334 6.05 -18.05 -22.87
C VAL A 334 4.89 -17.06 -22.91
N SER A 335 4.57 -16.44 -21.76
CA SER A 335 3.68 -15.27 -21.74
C SER A 335 4.55 -14.06 -22.03
N ASP A 336 4.47 -13.52 -23.25
CA ASP A 336 5.43 -12.50 -23.69
C ASP A 336 4.94 -11.09 -23.35
N THR A 337 4.77 -10.68 -22.09
CA THR A 337 4.52 -9.24 -21.92
C THR A 337 5.70 -8.37 -22.39
N ARG A 338 6.99 -8.85 -22.39
CA ARG A 338 8.20 -8.26 -23.09
C ARG A 338 9.46 -9.15 -23.32
N GLY A 339 9.41 -10.50 -23.38
CA GLY A 339 10.34 -11.22 -24.25
C GLY A 339 11.24 -12.33 -23.69
N ASP A 340 10.97 -12.95 -22.54
CA ASP A 340 11.74 -14.12 -22.06
C ASP A 340 11.08 -14.99 -20.96
N GLU A 341 9.85 -14.68 -20.54
CA GLU A 341 9.18 -15.36 -19.41
C GLU A 341 8.42 -16.61 -19.86
N ALA A 342 8.96 -17.80 -19.57
CA ALA A 342 8.12 -19.01 -19.56
C ALA A 342 6.94 -18.79 -18.61
N ILE A 343 5.74 -19.28 -18.94
CA ILE A 343 4.62 -19.22 -17.98
C ILE A 343 5.07 -20.02 -16.74
N GLU A 344 5.53 -19.34 -15.70
CA GLU A 344 5.65 -19.96 -14.39
C GLU A 344 4.25 -20.40 -13.96
N LYS A 345 4.16 -21.49 -13.21
CA LYS A 345 2.91 -22.03 -12.65
C LYS A 345 2.36 -21.13 -11.52
N LYS A 346 2.27 -19.82 -11.76
CA LYS A 346 1.72 -18.81 -10.87
C LYS A 346 0.66 -18.01 -11.60
N TRP A 347 -0.40 -17.72 -10.87
CA TRP A 347 -1.60 -17.04 -11.31
C TRP A 347 -1.32 -15.55 -11.51
N ASP A 348 -1.45 -15.05 -12.74
CA ASP A 348 -1.39 -13.63 -13.09
C ASP A 348 -2.70 -13.20 -13.78
N THR A 349 -3.45 -12.34 -13.10
CA THR A 349 -4.73 -11.77 -13.55
C THR A 349 -4.56 -10.67 -14.60
N GLY A 350 -3.31 -10.23 -14.86
CA GLY A 350 -2.95 -9.25 -15.88
C GLY A 350 -2.68 -9.84 -17.26
N MET A 351 -2.58 -11.17 -17.40
CA MET A 351 -2.36 -11.82 -18.69
C MET A 351 -3.57 -11.66 -19.60
N ARG A 352 -3.40 -10.96 -20.71
CA ARG A 352 -4.46 -10.76 -21.72
C ARG A 352 -4.27 -11.64 -22.96
N TRP A 353 -3.12 -12.31 -23.08
CA TRP A 353 -2.76 -13.05 -24.29
C TRP A 353 -1.61 -14.05 -24.07
N LEU A 354 -1.48 -15.02 -24.98
CA LEU A 354 -0.48 -16.10 -24.92
C LEU A 354 0.18 -16.31 -26.29
N VAL A 355 1.51 -16.49 -26.37
CA VAL A 355 2.24 -16.89 -27.58
C VAL A 355 2.94 -18.24 -27.36
N VAL A 356 2.75 -19.19 -28.26
CA VAL A 356 3.36 -20.54 -28.18
C VAL A 356 4.46 -20.64 -29.25
N TYR A 357 5.56 -21.36 -29.02
CA TYR A 357 6.57 -21.54 -30.07
C TYR A 357 7.29 -22.90 -30.00
N ASN A 358 7.93 -23.27 -31.12
CA ASN A 358 8.75 -24.47 -31.20
C ASN A 358 10.19 -24.16 -30.76
N ALA A 359 10.64 -24.80 -29.67
CA ALA A 359 11.98 -24.58 -29.12
C ALA A 359 13.11 -25.09 -30.03
N ALA A 360 12.87 -26.14 -30.83
CA ALA A 360 13.87 -26.70 -31.74
C ALA A 360 14.12 -25.79 -32.96
N THR A 361 13.13 -24.98 -33.37
CA THR A 361 13.22 -24.13 -34.58
C THR A 361 13.16 -22.63 -34.30
N SER A 362 12.88 -22.20 -33.05
CA SER A 362 12.66 -20.80 -32.66
C SER A 362 11.54 -20.08 -33.44
N LYS A 363 10.63 -20.83 -34.05
CA LYS A 363 9.48 -20.31 -34.81
C LYS A 363 8.23 -20.27 -33.91
N ALA A 364 7.49 -19.16 -33.91
CA ALA A 364 6.27 -19.01 -33.11
C ALA A 364 5.00 -19.51 -33.81
N PHE A 365 4.07 -19.96 -32.98
CA PHE A 365 2.78 -20.53 -33.28
C PHE A 365 1.68 -19.81 -32.48
N GLY A 366 0.84 -19.01 -33.16
CA GLY A 366 -0.39 -18.48 -32.59
C GLY A 366 -0.22 -17.37 -31.55
N TRP A 367 -1.25 -16.55 -31.40
CA TRP A 367 -1.40 -15.63 -30.26
C TRP A 367 -2.85 -15.65 -29.79
N PHE A 368 -3.11 -16.12 -28.58
CA PHE A 368 -4.46 -16.31 -28.06
C PHE A 368 -4.85 -15.10 -27.26
N LEU A 369 -6.01 -14.49 -27.54
CA LEU A 369 -6.62 -13.46 -26.71
C LEU A 369 -7.72 -14.14 -25.91
N PHE A 370 -7.74 -13.95 -24.59
CA PHE A 370 -8.85 -14.42 -23.77
C PHE A 370 -9.81 -13.25 -23.51
N HIS A 371 -11.10 -13.53 -23.41
CA HIS A 371 -12.04 -12.54 -22.83
C HIS A 371 -11.53 -12.20 -21.40
N PRO A 372 -11.73 -10.98 -20.85
CA PRO A 372 -11.30 -10.67 -19.48
C PRO A 372 -11.71 -11.78 -18.50
N GLY A 373 -10.69 -12.44 -17.92
CA GLY A 373 -10.82 -13.70 -17.21
C GLY A 373 -9.44 -14.27 -16.76
N VAL A 374 -9.46 -15.15 -15.77
CA VAL A 374 -8.29 -15.84 -15.19
C VAL A 374 -7.83 -16.98 -16.10
N VAL A 375 -6.54 -17.01 -16.41
CA VAL A 375 -5.87 -18.18 -17.00
C VAL A 375 -5.28 -19.04 -15.87
N ARG A 376 -5.63 -20.33 -15.76
CA ARG A 376 -4.98 -21.28 -14.83
C ARG A 376 -4.13 -22.30 -15.58
N ALA A 377 -2.93 -22.58 -15.10
CA ALA A 377 -2.11 -23.72 -15.51
C ALA A 377 -1.98 -24.67 -14.31
N GLU A 378 -2.52 -25.89 -14.39
CA GLU A 378 -2.33 -26.90 -13.33
C GLU A 378 -1.17 -27.85 -13.64
N GLU A 379 -0.52 -28.32 -12.58
CA GLU A 379 0.51 -29.34 -12.65
C GLU A 379 -0.04 -30.66 -12.12
N SER A 380 -0.42 -31.56 -13.03
CA SER A 380 -0.48 -32.99 -12.72
C SER A 380 -0.08 -33.81 -13.94
N GLU A 381 1.05 -34.51 -13.80
CA GLU A 381 1.55 -35.59 -14.66
C GLU A 381 1.57 -35.34 -16.18
N GLY A 382 2.59 -34.59 -16.62
CA GLY A 382 3.20 -34.78 -17.95
C GLY A 382 2.58 -34.06 -19.14
N LYS A 383 1.47 -33.32 -18.99
CA LYS A 383 0.95 -32.41 -20.02
C LYS A 383 0.42 -31.12 -19.37
N GLN A 384 0.96 -29.96 -19.73
CA GLN A 384 0.44 -28.67 -19.25
C GLN A 384 -0.84 -28.33 -19.98
N ILE A 385 -1.92 -28.09 -19.22
CA ILE A 385 -3.24 -27.71 -19.73
C ILE A 385 -3.55 -26.30 -19.23
N ILE A 386 -4.00 -25.43 -20.13
CA ILE A 386 -4.40 -24.05 -19.85
C ILE A 386 -5.94 -24.01 -19.70
N HIS A 387 -6.44 -23.41 -18.61
CA HIS A 387 -7.86 -23.26 -18.31
C HIS A 387 -8.28 -21.77 -18.29
N ASP A 388 -9.55 -21.49 -18.59
CA ASP A 388 -10.20 -20.17 -18.41
C ASP A 388 -11.15 -20.16 -17.18
N SER A 389 -11.23 -19.01 -16.51
CA SER A 389 -11.87 -18.60 -15.24
C SER A 389 -13.28 -19.04 -14.86
N TYR A 390 -14.09 -19.67 -15.70
CA TYR A 390 -15.54 -19.46 -15.58
C TYR A 390 -16.28 -20.22 -14.45
N GLY A 391 -16.23 -19.67 -13.24
CA GLY A 391 -17.26 -19.85 -12.22
C GLY A 391 -18.59 -19.22 -12.67
N TYR A 392 -19.33 -19.91 -13.55
CA TYR A 392 -20.58 -19.43 -14.12
C TYR A 392 -21.75 -19.41 -13.11
N ALA A 393 -22.63 -18.41 -13.24
CA ALA A 393 -23.99 -18.44 -12.70
C ALA A 393 -24.96 -18.95 -13.77
N ALA A 394 -25.93 -19.78 -13.39
CA ALA A 394 -26.93 -20.34 -14.30
C ALA A 394 -27.72 -19.25 -15.07
N GLY A 395 -27.93 -19.45 -16.37
CA GLY A 395 -28.76 -18.60 -17.23
C GLY A 395 -28.02 -17.53 -18.06
N GLY A 396 -26.70 -17.41 -17.94
CA GLY A 396 -25.89 -16.50 -18.78
C GLY A 396 -25.42 -17.13 -20.09
N THR A 397 -25.37 -16.33 -21.16
CA THR A 397 -24.65 -16.65 -22.41
C THR A 397 -23.29 -15.96 -22.40
N SER A 398 -22.20 -16.72 -22.55
CA SER A 398 -20.83 -16.17 -22.63
C SER A 398 -20.14 -16.63 -23.92
N ALA A 399 -19.31 -15.75 -24.50
CA ALA A 399 -18.57 -16.01 -25.73
C ALA A 399 -17.05 -16.06 -25.46
N LEU A 400 -16.43 -17.19 -25.80
CA LEU A 400 -14.99 -17.40 -25.82
C LEU A 400 -14.46 -17.01 -27.19
N ARG A 401 -13.54 -16.05 -27.25
CA ARG A 401 -12.89 -15.63 -28.49
C ARG A 401 -11.44 -16.04 -28.46
N TYR A 402 -10.88 -16.47 -29.59
CA TYR A 402 -9.46 -16.72 -29.77
C TYR A 402 -9.05 -16.30 -31.16
N LEU A 403 -7.86 -15.69 -31.26
CA LEU A 403 -7.26 -15.30 -32.52
C LEU A 403 -6.07 -16.23 -32.79
N TRP A 404 -5.77 -16.46 -34.06
CA TRP A 404 -4.69 -17.35 -34.47
C TRP A 404 -3.92 -16.66 -35.58
N MET A 405 -2.59 -16.67 -35.49
CA MET A 405 -1.66 -16.11 -36.46
C MET A 405 -0.40 -16.98 -36.48
N ALA A 406 0.14 -17.24 -37.67
CA ALA A 406 1.40 -17.96 -37.82
C ALA A 406 2.48 -17.05 -38.41
N SER A 407 3.72 -17.21 -37.94
CA SER A 407 4.88 -16.46 -38.43
C SER A 407 6.13 -17.34 -38.50
N PRO A 408 7.03 -17.10 -39.46
CA PRO A 408 8.34 -17.76 -39.50
C PRO A 408 9.27 -17.44 -38.32
N SER A 409 8.99 -16.40 -37.51
CA SER A 409 9.79 -15.99 -36.34
C SER A 409 8.89 -15.48 -35.20
N LYS A 410 9.29 -15.76 -33.95
CA LYS A 410 8.63 -15.24 -32.74
C LYS A 410 8.65 -13.71 -32.66
N ASP A 411 9.77 -13.09 -33.07
CA ASP A 411 9.95 -11.65 -32.95
C ASP A 411 8.98 -10.89 -33.85
N THR A 412 8.56 -11.49 -34.96
CA THR A 412 7.55 -10.92 -35.86
C THR A 412 6.17 -10.89 -35.20
N ILE A 413 5.76 -11.97 -34.49
CA ILE A 413 4.49 -12.01 -33.75
C ILE A 413 4.53 -11.03 -32.58
N ALA A 414 5.63 -11.02 -31.81
CA ALA A 414 5.85 -10.09 -30.70
C ALA A 414 5.87 -8.63 -31.17
N THR A 415 6.52 -8.35 -32.31
CA THR A 415 6.56 -7.01 -32.93
C THR A 415 5.18 -6.55 -33.40
N LEU A 416 4.42 -7.43 -34.05
CA LEU A 416 3.03 -7.15 -34.44
C LEU A 416 2.14 -6.89 -33.21
N PHE A 417 2.31 -7.68 -32.14
CA PHE A 417 1.58 -7.49 -30.89
C PHE A 417 1.93 -6.17 -30.21
N ASP A 418 3.22 -5.87 -30.04
CA ASP A 418 3.68 -4.59 -29.53
C ASP A 418 3.16 -3.41 -30.37
N ALA A 419 3.03 -3.60 -31.68
CA ALA A 419 2.46 -2.59 -32.55
C ALA A 419 0.96 -2.36 -32.28
N MET A 420 0.22 -3.38 -31.82
CA MET A 420 -1.19 -3.32 -31.44
C MET A 420 -1.44 -2.88 -29.98
N LYS A 421 -0.45 -3.00 -29.07
CA LYS A 421 -0.56 -2.67 -27.61
C LYS A 421 -1.15 -1.31 -27.25
N PRO A 422 -0.94 -0.20 -27.99
CA PRO A 422 -1.50 1.09 -27.60
C PRO A 422 -3.03 1.12 -27.61
N GLY A 423 -3.69 0.11 -28.16
CA GLY A 423 -5.14 0.05 -28.23
C GLY A 423 -5.71 0.98 -29.30
N VAL A 424 -7.01 0.87 -29.50
CA VAL A 424 -7.77 1.65 -30.48
C VAL A 424 -8.90 2.33 -29.72
N ALA A 425 -9.03 3.65 -29.84
CA ALA A 425 -10.20 4.36 -29.31
C ALA A 425 -11.23 4.51 -30.42
N VAL A 426 -12.47 4.10 -30.15
CA VAL A 426 -13.60 4.23 -31.06
C VAL A 426 -14.45 5.40 -30.57
N GLY A 427 -14.66 6.39 -31.43
CA GLY A 427 -15.52 7.54 -31.16
C GLY A 427 -17.00 7.20 -31.21
N ASP A 428 -17.85 8.16 -30.86
CA ASP A 428 -19.30 8.02 -31.06
C ASP A 428 -19.64 7.93 -32.55
N PRO A 429 -20.68 7.16 -32.93
CA PRO A 429 -21.33 7.26 -34.23
C PRO A 429 -21.66 8.71 -34.63
N GLU A 430 -21.13 9.13 -35.76
CA GLU A 430 -21.47 10.39 -36.40
C GLU A 430 -22.41 10.14 -37.58
N ARG A 431 -23.44 10.96 -37.74
CA ARG A 431 -24.39 10.97 -38.84
C ARG A 431 -24.05 12.08 -39.84
N LYS A 432 -24.14 11.78 -41.14
CA LYS A 432 -23.84 12.69 -42.25
C LYS A 432 -24.58 14.01 -42.15
N GLU A 433 -25.85 13.94 -41.76
CA GLU A 433 -26.74 15.09 -41.79
C GLU A 433 -26.63 15.97 -40.55
N LEU A 434 -26.37 15.41 -39.36
CA LEU A 434 -26.44 16.15 -38.10
C LEU A 434 -25.71 15.44 -36.95
N ASN A 435 -24.72 16.11 -36.34
CA ASN A 435 -23.96 15.64 -35.18
C ASN A 435 -23.88 16.69 -34.09
N ILE A 436 -24.18 16.33 -32.85
CA ILE A 436 -23.82 17.15 -31.69
C ILE A 436 -22.38 16.79 -31.29
N LEU A 437 -21.45 17.72 -31.52
CA LEU A 437 -20.04 17.59 -31.17
C LEU A 437 -19.74 18.08 -29.75
N ALA A 438 -20.45 19.12 -29.30
CA ALA A 438 -20.40 19.62 -27.94
C ALA A 438 -21.79 20.11 -27.50
N PRO A 439 -22.22 19.82 -26.25
CA PRO A 439 -21.50 19.06 -25.22
C PRO A 439 -21.43 17.55 -25.52
N LYS A 440 -20.56 16.80 -24.82
CA LYS A 440 -20.50 15.33 -24.83
C LYS A 440 -21.34 14.74 -23.70
N SER A 441 -21.70 13.46 -23.79
CA SER A 441 -22.54 12.84 -22.77
C SER A 441 -21.87 12.67 -21.41
N SER A 442 -20.53 12.63 -21.42
CA SER A 442 -19.69 12.56 -20.22
C SER A 442 -19.42 13.93 -19.59
N ASP A 443 -19.86 15.02 -20.21
CA ASP A 443 -19.53 16.37 -19.74
C ASP A 443 -20.37 16.74 -18.53
N TYR A 444 -19.68 17.25 -17.51
CA TYR A 444 -20.29 17.82 -16.32
C TYR A 444 -20.03 19.31 -16.36
N PHE A 445 -21.09 20.08 -16.19
CA PHE A 445 -21.04 21.52 -16.12
C PHE A 445 -21.42 22.01 -14.72
N PHE A 446 -20.84 23.12 -14.33
CA PHE A 446 -20.97 23.72 -13.01
C PHE A 446 -21.31 25.22 -13.13
N PRO A 447 -21.80 25.86 -12.06
CA PRO A 447 -22.01 27.32 -12.06
C PRO A 447 -20.73 28.07 -12.46
N GLY A 448 -20.89 29.04 -13.36
CA GLY A 448 -19.78 29.82 -13.93
C GLY A 448 -19.23 29.25 -15.24
N ASP A 449 -19.50 27.98 -15.57
CA ASP A 449 -19.09 27.40 -16.84
C ASP A 449 -19.86 28.04 -18.01
N LYS A 450 -19.23 27.97 -19.18
CA LYS A 450 -19.82 28.42 -20.45
C LYS A 450 -20.14 27.20 -21.29
N LEU A 451 -21.43 26.95 -21.49
CA LEU A 451 -21.88 25.90 -22.40
C LEU A 451 -21.85 26.41 -23.83
N GLN A 452 -20.86 25.93 -24.59
CA GLN A 452 -20.77 26.13 -26.02
C GLN A 452 -21.43 24.95 -26.75
N VAL A 453 -22.43 25.22 -27.58
CA VAL A 453 -22.98 24.19 -28.47
C VAL A 453 -22.22 24.23 -29.78
N LEU A 454 -21.75 23.06 -30.21
CA LEU A 454 -21.13 22.85 -31.51
C LEU A 454 -21.79 21.66 -32.20
N ILE A 455 -22.32 21.90 -33.40
CA ILE A 455 -23.04 20.93 -34.20
C ILE A 455 -22.42 20.87 -35.59
N SER A 456 -22.25 19.68 -36.15
CA SER A 456 -21.71 19.47 -37.48
C SER A 456 -22.77 18.91 -38.43
N THR A 457 -22.85 19.46 -39.64
CA THR A 457 -23.73 19.00 -40.74
C THR A 457 -22.91 18.72 -42.00
N PRO A 458 -21.96 17.77 -41.96
CA PRO A 458 -20.91 17.64 -42.96
C PRO A 458 -21.40 17.27 -44.36
N GLY A 459 -22.58 16.65 -44.50
CA GLY A 459 -23.17 16.30 -45.80
C GLY A 459 -24.49 17.01 -46.13
N ASN A 460 -24.80 18.10 -45.44
CA ASN A 460 -26.12 18.73 -45.45
C ASN A 460 -25.97 20.27 -45.32
N PRO A 461 -26.43 21.07 -46.30
CA PRO A 461 -26.32 22.53 -46.24
C PRO A 461 -27.48 23.24 -45.51
N GLN A 462 -28.50 22.49 -45.04
CA GLN A 462 -29.69 23.05 -44.40
C GLN A 462 -29.37 23.69 -43.05
N PRO A 463 -30.15 24.69 -42.62
CA PRO A 463 -30.04 25.27 -41.28
C PRO A 463 -30.23 24.23 -40.16
N VAL A 464 -29.58 24.47 -39.02
CA VAL A 464 -29.76 23.70 -37.78
C VAL A 464 -30.58 24.52 -36.80
N THR A 465 -31.52 23.88 -36.12
CA THR A 465 -32.19 24.43 -34.93
C THR A 465 -31.82 23.59 -33.71
N ALA A 466 -31.70 24.20 -32.54
CA ALA A 466 -31.39 23.46 -31.32
C ALA A 466 -32.13 24.03 -30.09
N VAL A 467 -32.52 23.14 -29.17
CA VAL A 467 -33.22 23.47 -27.92
C VAL A 467 -32.63 22.62 -26.79
N LEU A 468 -32.35 23.24 -25.65
CA LEU A 468 -32.01 22.56 -24.40
C LEU A 468 -33.30 22.27 -23.61
N ASN A 469 -33.54 21.00 -23.29
CA ASN A 469 -34.58 20.56 -22.38
C ASN A 469 -33.98 20.36 -20.99
N LEU A 470 -34.54 21.04 -19.99
CA LEU A 470 -34.05 21.05 -18.61
C LEU A 470 -34.85 20.07 -17.73
N PRO A 471 -34.28 19.58 -16.61
CA PRO A 471 -34.94 18.62 -15.71
C PRO A 471 -36.32 19.06 -15.18
N ASN A 472 -36.53 20.37 -15.03
CA ASN A 472 -37.80 20.94 -14.55
C ASN A 472 -38.87 21.10 -15.65
N GLY A 473 -38.61 20.60 -16.87
CA GLY A 473 -39.50 20.69 -18.02
C GLY A 473 -39.36 21.99 -18.84
N SER A 474 -38.50 22.93 -18.44
CA SER A 474 -38.24 24.15 -19.20
C SER A 474 -37.48 23.86 -20.49
N LYS A 475 -37.72 24.67 -21.53
CA LYS A 475 -37.04 24.58 -22.83
C LYS A 475 -36.35 25.89 -23.15
N LEU A 476 -35.05 25.85 -23.44
CA LEU A 476 -34.24 27.01 -23.81
C LEU A 476 -33.78 26.89 -25.27
N PRO A 477 -34.28 27.73 -26.19
CA PRO A 477 -33.76 27.78 -27.55
C PRO A 477 -32.27 28.16 -27.57
N VAL A 478 -31.48 27.50 -28.43
CA VAL A 478 -30.07 27.82 -28.64
C VAL A 478 -29.93 28.50 -29.99
N GLU A 479 -29.53 29.77 -29.98
CA GLU A 479 -29.25 30.53 -31.20
C GLU A 479 -27.94 30.04 -31.82
N LEU A 480 -27.98 29.55 -33.07
CA LEU A 480 -26.83 29.01 -33.79
C LEU A 480 -26.43 29.91 -34.96
N ALA A 481 -25.12 30.09 -35.16
CA ALA A 481 -24.51 30.73 -36.32
C ALA A 481 -23.57 29.75 -37.02
N LYS A 482 -23.35 29.92 -38.32
CA LYS A 482 -22.31 29.17 -39.03
C LYS A 482 -20.93 29.57 -38.52
N ASP A 483 -20.09 28.58 -38.24
CA ASP A 483 -18.69 28.81 -37.91
C ASP A 483 -17.90 29.21 -39.18
N GLN A 484 -16.60 29.52 -39.04
CA GLN A 484 -15.71 29.76 -40.17
C GLN A 484 -15.71 28.58 -41.15
N ASN A 485 -15.91 27.37 -40.63
CA ASN A 485 -16.21 26.20 -41.43
C ASN A 485 -17.73 26.15 -41.72
N PRO A 486 -18.17 26.21 -43.00
CA PRO A 486 -19.60 26.26 -43.35
C PRO A 486 -20.38 24.98 -43.00
N LEU A 487 -19.68 23.91 -42.61
CA LEU A 487 -20.25 22.63 -42.15
C LEU A 487 -20.48 22.57 -40.63
N LEU A 488 -20.01 23.58 -39.89
CA LEU A 488 -20.16 23.67 -38.44
C LEU A 488 -21.14 24.79 -38.07
N TRP A 489 -21.97 24.51 -37.07
CA TRP A 489 -22.90 25.42 -36.44
C TRP A 489 -22.51 25.56 -34.99
N ARG A 490 -22.28 26.80 -34.57
CA ARG A 490 -21.82 27.15 -33.24
C ARG A 490 -22.88 28.03 -32.58
N SER A 491 -23.14 27.87 -31.29
CA SER A 491 -24.02 28.83 -30.61
C SER A 491 -23.44 30.25 -30.71
N ALA A 492 -24.28 31.21 -31.11
CA ALA A 492 -23.88 32.59 -31.39
C ALA A 492 -23.26 33.28 -30.16
N SER A 493 -23.62 32.82 -28.97
CA SER A 493 -22.91 33.08 -27.72
C SER A 493 -22.91 31.80 -26.86
N PRO A 494 -21.86 31.55 -26.06
CA PRO A 494 -21.90 30.50 -25.05
C PRO A 494 -23.01 30.80 -24.04
N LEU A 495 -23.77 29.79 -23.64
CA LEU A 495 -24.74 29.92 -22.55
C LEU A 495 -23.99 29.98 -21.22
N GLN A 496 -24.14 31.09 -20.50
CA GLN A 496 -23.59 31.23 -19.16
C GLN A 496 -24.42 30.39 -18.19
N LEU A 497 -23.76 29.48 -17.48
CA LEU A 497 -24.41 28.65 -16.48
C LEU A 497 -24.27 29.26 -15.09
N ASP A 498 -25.32 29.20 -14.29
CA ASP A 498 -25.36 29.77 -12.94
C ASP A 498 -26.21 28.94 -11.98
N ALA A 499 -26.07 29.22 -10.68
CA ALA A 499 -26.71 28.45 -9.61
C ALA A 499 -28.25 28.58 -9.55
N SER A 500 -28.87 29.46 -10.35
CA SER A 500 -30.33 29.56 -10.44
C SER A 500 -30.96 28.51 -11.36
N GLN A 501 -30.14 27.85 -12.19
CA GLN A 501 -30.59 26.84 -13.15
C GLN A 501 -30.78 25.46 -12.47
N PRO A 502 -31.71 24.62 -12.94
CA PRO A 502 -32.01 23.33 -12.30
C PRO A 502 -30.87 22.32 -12.49
N THR A 503 -30.40 21.75 -11.38
CA THR A 503 -29.41 20.65 -11.38
C THR A 503 -30.01 19.35 -11.93
N GLY A 504 -29.18 18.55 -12.59
CA GLY A 504 -29.50 17.23 -13.13
C GLY A 504 -29.20 17.10 -14.62
N SER A 505 -29.82 16.11 -15.25
CA SER A 505 -29.60 15.77 -16.65
C SER A 505 -30.29 16.74 -17.61
N TRP A 506 -29.49 17.45 -18.42
CA TRP A 506 -29.97 18.35 -19.47
C TRP A 506 -29.86 17.66 -20.82
N THR A 507 -30.86 17.84 -21.70
CA THR A 507 -30.86 17.23 -23.03
C THR A 507 -30.86 18.31 -24.12
N LEU A 508 -29.78 18.41 -24.88
CA LEU A 508 -29.73 19.18 -26.13
C LEU A 508 -30.42 18.38 -27.24
N VAL A 509 -31.42 18.97 -27.87
CA VAL A 509 -32.10 18.43 -29.05
C VAL A 509 -31.79 19.34 -30.24
N ALA A 510 -31.10 18.80 -31.24
CA ALA A 510 -30.79 19.48 -32.48
C ALA A 510 -31.62 18.89 -33.64
N GLN A 511 -32.04 19.73 -34.59
CA GLN A 511 -32.79 19.32 -35.76
C GLN A 511 -32.25 20.00 -37.03
N SER A 512 -32.06 19.21 -38.10
CA SER A 512 -31.70 19.69 -39.44
C SER A 512 -32.10 18.67 -40.50
N ALA A 513 -32.54 19.12 -41.69
CA ALA A 513 -32.91 18.26 -42.82
C ALA A 513 -33.88 17.09 -42.48
N GLY A 514 -34.82 17.30 -41.54
CA GLY A 514 -35.77 16.26 -41.09
C GLY A 514 -35.18 15.20 -40.15
N VAL A 515 -33.95 15.41 -39.69
CA VAL A 515 -33.22 14.57 -38.74
C VAL A 515 -33.17 15.26 -37.38
N GLU A 516 -33.39 14.49 -36.32
CA GLU A 516 -33.18 14.91 -34.93
C GLU A 516 -31.98 14.18 -34.33
N ALA A 517 -31.15 14.91 -33.59
CA ALA A 517 -30.07 14.37 -32.76
C ALA A 517 -30.26 14.87 -31.34
N GLN A 518 -30.00 14.00 -30.36
CA GLN A 518 -30.11 14.34 -28.94
C GLN A 518 -28.81 14.05 -28.21
N ARG A 519 -28.50 14.86 -27.20
CA ARG A 519 -27.33 14.67 -26.35
C ARG A 519 -27.67 15.08 -24.92
N THR A 520 -27.44 14.18 -23.97
CA THR A 520 -27.68 14.45 -22.55
C THR A 520 -26.36 14.67 -21.82
N PHE A 521 -26.30 15.64 -20.91
CA PHE A 521 -25.13 15.97 -20.08
C PHE A 521 -25.60 16.42 -18.69
N GLU A 522 -24.69 16.53 -17.73
CA GLU A 522 -25.06 16.86 -16.34
C GLU A 522 -24.72 18.31 -15.99
N PHE A 523 -25.68 19.03 -15.39
CA PHE A 523 -25.41 20.28 -14.68
C PHE A 523 -25.49 20.03 -13.18
N ARG A 524 -24.41 20.31 -12.45
CA ARG A 524 -24.29 20.02 -11.02
C ARG A 524 -23.83 21.25 -10.24
N ILE A 525 -24.25 21.34 -8.99
CA ILE A 525 -23.75 22.32 -8.03
C ILE A 525 -23.05 21.50 -6.93
N PRO A 526 -21.71 21.41 -6.97
CA PRO A 526 -20.95 20.62 -6.00
C PRO A 526 -21.09 21.20 -4.59
N ALA A 527 -21.19 20.33 -3.59
CA ALA A 527 -21.26 20.76 -2.20
C ALA A 527 -19.85 20.92 -1.62
N HIS A 528 -19.51 22.13 -1.17
CA HIS A 528 -18.24 22.46 -0.52
C HIS A 528 -18.46 23.43 0.65
N PRO A 529 -17.68 23.35 1.74
CA PRO A 529 -16.71 22.31 2.05
C PRO A 529 -17.40 21.00 2.47
N LYS A 530 -16.72 19.86 2.26
CA LYS A 530 -17.22 18.53 2.61
C LYS A 530 -16.17 17.53 3.13
N LEU A 531 -14.87 17.75 2.89
CA LEU A 531 -13.84 16.76 3.22
C LEU A 531 -13.68 16.55 4.72
N LEU A 532 -13.46 17.64 5.49
CA LEU A 532 -13.20 17.57 6.94
C LEU A 532 -14.31 18.21 7.78
N PHE A 533 -15.17 19.01 7.17
CA PHE A 533 -16.34 19.64 7.78
C PHE A 533 -17.29 20.15 6.70
N SER A 534 -18.57 20.24 7.04
CA SER A 534 -19.63 20.81 6.22
C SER A 534 -19.68 22.34 6.32
N ALA A 535 -20.38 22.98 5.38
CA ALA A 535 -20.71 24.41 5.46
C ALA A 535 -21.43 24.80 6.76
N GLN A 536 -22.22 23.90 7.36
CA GLN A 536 -22.89 24.13 8.64
C GLN A 536 -21.90 24.14 9.81
N GLU A 537 -20.97 23.19 9.84
CA GLU A 537 -19.94 23.09 10.88
C GLU A 537 -18.93 24.24 10.81
N LEU A 538 -18.68 24.80 9.61
CA LEU A 538 -17.75 25.90 9.39
C LEU A 538 -18.03 27.12 10.29
N GLN A 539 -19.30 27.43 10.58
CA GLN A 539 -19.63 28.57 11.46
C GLN A 539 -19.11 28.36 12.88
N ALA A 540 -19.21 27.14 13.42
CA ALA A 540 -18.66 26.80 14.72
C ALA A 540 -17.12 26.82 14.70
N ILE A 541 -16.50 26.35 13.61
CA ILE A 541 -15.03 26.39 13.44
C ILE A 541 -14.52 27.83 13.39
N LYS A 542 -15.25 28.76 12.75
CA LYS A 542 -14.92 30.19 12.72
C LYS A 542 -14.98 30.83 14.11
N ALA A 543 -15.98 30.46 14.90
CA ALA A 543 -16.15 31.00 16.24
C ALA A 543 -15.03 30.60 17.22
N ARG A 544 -14.33 29.47 16.98
CA ARG A 544 -13.24 29.00 17.84
C ARG A 544 -12.10 30.01 18.00
N LYS A 545 -11.83 30.88 17.01
CA LYS A 545 -10.75 31.87 17.12
C LYS A 545 -10.95 32.87 18.27
N GLU A 546 -12.20 33.07 18.68
CA GLU A 546 -12.59 33.93 19.80
C GLU A 546 -12.75 33.14 21.12
N ASP A 547 -12.64 31.81 21.07
CA ASP A 547 -12.72 30.95 22.25
C ASP A 547 -11.35 30.90 22.94
N PRO A 548 -11.26 31.26 24.23
CA PRO A 548 -10.01 31.19 24.99
C PRO A 548 -9.33 29.82 24.95
N ALA A 549 -10.08 28.73 24.79
CA ALA A 549 -9.53 27.37 24.70
C ALA A 549 -8.68 27.13 23.45
N TYR A 550 -8.85 27.95 22.40
CA TYR A 550 -8.12 27.85 21.13
C TYR A 550 -7.12 29.01 20.93
N ALA A 551 -7.06 29.97 21.85
CA ALA A 551 -6.28 31.20 21.69
C ALA A 551 -4.79 30.92 21.36
N THR A 552 -4.16 29.98 22.08
CA THR A 552 -2.75 29.61 21.83
C THR A 552 -2.58 28.97 20.46
N ILE A 553 -3.41 27.98 20.10
CA ILE A 553 -3.33 27.29 18.80
C ILE A 553 -3.50 28.31 17.66
N TRP A 554 -4.47 29.22 17.79
CA TRP A 554 -4.69 30.25 16.78
C TRP A 554 -3.50 31.23 16.66
N ALA A 555 -2.94 31.66 17.80
CA ALA A 555 -1.77 32.55 17.81
C ALA A 555 -0.54 31.88 17.17
N ASP A 556 -0.30 30.60 17.47
CA ASP A 556 0.81 29.83 16.90
C ASP A 556 0.64 29.64 15.39
N MET A 557 -0.59 29.41 14.90
CA MET A 557 -0.87 29.30 13.46
C MET A 557 -0.52 30.59 12.73
N LEU A 558 -0.90 31.74 13.31
CA LEU A 558 -0.58 33.06 12.77
C LEU A 558 0.92 33.36 12.84
N HIS A 559 1.58 32.95 13.92
CA HIS A 559 3.02 33.10 14.09
C HIS A 559 3.78 32.31 13.01
N LEU A 560 3.43 31.04 12.78
CA LEU A 560 4.01 30.24 11.72
C LEU A 560 3.78 30.90 10.34
N ALA A 561 2.55 31.32 10.05
CA ALA A 561 2.23 31.97 8.77
C ALA A 561 3.02 33.26 8.54
N SER A 562 3.33 34.02 9.60
CA SER A 562 4.13 35.24 9.50
C SER A 562 5.58 35.00 9.06
N GLY A 563 6.09 33.78 9.24
CA GLY A 563 7.44 33.38 8.84
C GLY A 563 7.52 32.63 7.51
N TYR A 564 6.41 32.44 6.78
CA TYR A 564 6.42 31.72 5.51
C TYR A 564 6.94 32.60 4.37
N ASP A 565 8.01 32.15 3.71
CA ASP A 565 8.47 32.71 2.44
C ASP A 565 7.50 32.42 1.29
N ALA A 566 7.63 33.14 0.18
CA ALA A 566 6.94 32.79 -1.07
C ALA A 566 7.43 31.43 -1.61
N PRO A 567 6.57 30.64 -2.28
CA PRO A 567 6.98 29.38 -2.89
C PRO A 567 7.98 29.65 -4.02
N ILE A 568 9.00 28.80 -4.13
CA ILE A 568 9.97 28.88 -5.22
C ILE A 568 9.33 28.51 -6.58
N PRO A 569 9.47 29.31 -7.65
CA PRO A 569 8.80 29.02 -8.93
C PRO A 569 9.28 27.74 -9.63
N ASP A 570 10.55 27.40 -9.48
CA ASP A 570 11.15 26.15 -9.96
C ASP A 570 12.06 25.61 -8.84
N PRO A 571 11.69 24.50 -8.19
CA PRO A 571 12.48 23.91 -7.12
C PRO A 571 13.75 23.22 -7.62
N GLY A 572 13.87 22.96 -8.92
CA GLY A 572 14.88 22.08 -9.48
C GLY A 572 14.68 20.61 -9.10
N PRO A 573 15.44 19.69 -9.73
CA PRO A 573 15.38 18.27 -9.36
C PRO A 573 15.92 18.05 -7.95
N GLY A 574 15.33 17.10 -7.22
CA GLY A 574 15.88 16.63 -5.94
C GLY A 574 15.79 17.60 -4.75
N LYS A 575 15.04 18.69 -4.83
CA LYS A 575 14.74 19.54 -3.67
C LYS A 575 13.52 19.01 -2.91
N ASP A 576 13.63 18.90 -1.59
CA ASP A 576 12.51 18.55 -0.72
C ASP A 576 11.66 19.80 -0.40
N ILE A 577 10.40 19.77 -0.84
CA ILE A 577 9.43 20.85 -0.65
C ILE A 577 8.13 20.35 -0.01
N ARG A 578 8.14 19.20 0.66
CA ARG A 578 6.95 18.60 1.29
C ARG A 578 6.26 19.57 2.25
N SER A 579 7.04 20.34 3.02
CA SER A 579 6.52 21.35 3.95
C SER A 579 5.64 22.44 3.30
N TYR A 580 5.66 22.62 1.98
CA TYR A 580 4.77 23.56 1.29
C TYR A 580 3.30 23.15 1.41
N ALA A 581 3.02 21.84 1.50
CA ALA A 581 1.67 21.35 1.76
C ALA A 581 1.13 21.83 3.12
N ASP A 582 1.92 21.66 4.19
CA ASP A 582 1.53 22.11 5.54
C ASP A 582 1.30 23.63 5.59
N ARG A 583 2.18 24.40 4.92
CA ARG A 583 2.03 25.86 4.80
C ARG A 583 0.75 26.23 4.06
N LEU A 584 0.46 25.57 2.94
CA LEU A 584 -0.74 25.81 2.15
C LEU A 584 -2.00 25.54 2.97
N VAL A 585 -2.08 24.40 3.67
CA VAL A 585 -3.24 24.05 4.51
C VAL A 585 -3.40 25.05 5.66
N ASN A 586 -2.31 25.48 6.32
CA ASN A 586 -2.38 26.50 7.36
C ASN A 586 -2.90 27.84 6.83
N LEU A 587 -2.32 28.35 5.73
CA LEU A 587 -2.75 29.59 5.07
C LEU A 587 -4.22 29.51 4.63
N ALA A 588 -4.63 28.37 4.06
CA ALA A 588 -5.99 28.13 3.61
C ALA A 588 -6.98 28.17 4.78
N LEU A 589 -6.66 27.53 5.91
CA LEU A 589 -7.52 27.54 7.09
C LEU A 589 -7.59 28.93 7.73
N ILE A 590 -6.46 29.63 7.85
CA ILE A 590 -6.41 31.01 8.36
C ILE A 590 -7.33 31.91 7.54
N GLN A 591 -7.19 31.91 6.21
CA GLN A 591 -8.02 32.75 5.35
C GLN A 591 -9.48 32.33 5.26
N LEU A 592 -9.77 31.05 5.51
CA LEU A 592 -11.15 30.59 5.61
C LEU A 592 -11.81 31.15 6.89
N VAL A 593 -11.08 31.11 8.01
CA VAL A 593 -11.56 31.49 9.35
C VAL A 593 -11.58 33.00 9.55
N ASP A 594 -10.52 33.71 9.13
CA ASP A 594 -10.34 35.14 9.30
C ASP A 594 -9.77 35.82 8.04
N PRO A 595 -10.65 36.17 7.07
CA PRO A 595 -10.24 36.79 5.81
C PRO A 595 -9.51 38.14 5.93
N ALA A 596 -9.50 38.74 7.13
CA ALA A 596 -8.81 40.00 7.39
C ALA A 596 -7.29 39.84 7.57
N GLN A 597 -6.80 38.61 7.74
CA GLN A 597 -5.36 38.33 7.89
C GLN A 597 -4.61 38.62 6.58
N PRO A 598 -3.34 39.07 6.64
CA PRO A 598 -2.62 39.61 5.48
C PRO A 598 -2.04 38.54 4.52
N TYR A 599 -2.56 37.32 4.56
CA TYR A 599 -1.94 36.15 3.91
C TYR A 599 -2.59 35.74 2.59
N ASP A 600 -3.48 36.57 2.02
CA ASP A 600 -4.37 36.13 0.94
C ASP A 600 -3.61 35.92 -0.37
N GLN A 601 -2.72 36.87 -0.69
CA GLN A 601 -1.83 36.76 -1.83
C GLN A 601 -0.87 35.57 -1.67
N LEU A 602 -0.40 35.31 -0.44
CA LEU A 602 0.53 34.22 -0.16
C LEU A 602 -0.14 32.85 -0.33
N LEU A 603 -1.37 32.69 0.18
CA LEU A 603 -2.21 31.51 -0.05
C LEU A 603 -2.29 31.16 -1.54
N TRP A 604 -2.71 32.11 -2.38
CA TRP A 604 -2.85 31.86 -3.82
C TRP A 604 -1.53 31.65 -4.53
N SER A 605 -0.44 32.27 -4.06
CA SER A 605 0.90 32.00 -4.57
C SER A 605 1.28 30.55 -4.35
N TYR A 606 1.13 30.02 -3.12
CA TYR A 606 1.37 28.60 -2.84
C TYR A 606 0.46 27.68 -3.67
N PHE A 607 -0.85 27.95 -3.68
CA PHE A 607 -1.83 27.13 -4.38
C PHE A 607 -1.51 26.99 -5.88
N PHE A 608 -1.35 28.11 -6.61
CA PHE A 608 -1.12 28.06 -8.05
C PHE A 608 0.29 27.62 -8.43
N THR A 609 1.31 27.96 -7.63
CA THR A 609 2.68 27.46 -7.89
C THR A 609 2.74 25.95 -7.73
N MET A 610 2.17 25.40 -6.64
CA MET A 610 2.15 23.95 -6.41
C MET A 610 1.36 23.20 -7.49
N LEU A 611 0.18 23.73 -7.87
CA LEU A 611 -0.67 23.18 -8.92
C LEU A 611 0.07 23.06 -10.27
N ARG A 612 0.89 24.05 -10.59
CA ARG A 612 1.53 24.22 -11.91
C ARG A 612 2.96 23.70 -11.99
N TYR A 613 3.50 23.09 -10.93
CA TYR A 613 4.82 22.48 -11.03
C TYR A 613 4.82 21.34 -12.06
N PRO A 614 5.80 21.32 -12.99
CA PRO A 614 5.91 20.27 -14.00
C PRO A 614 6.39 18.93 -13.44
N ASN A 615 6.96 18.91 -12.23
CA ASN A 615 7.68 17.76 -11.68
C ASN A 615 6.79 16.63 -11.13
N TRP A 616 5.46 16.83 -11.00
CA TRP A 616 4.56 15.81 -10.43
C TRP A 616 4.59 14.50 -11.20
N ASP A 617 4.81 14.59 -12.51
CA ASP A 617 4.74 13.47 -13.44
C ASP A 617 5.97 13.33 -14.34
N SER A 618 6.96 14.20 -14.17
CA SER A 618 8.25 14.15 -14.85
C SER A 618 9.08 12.95 -14.40
N GLN A 619 9.56 12.15 -15.35
CA GLN A 619 10.55 11.10 -15.09
C GLN A 619 11.98 11.64 -15.10
N ASP A 620 12.23 12.73 -15.85
CA ASP A 620 13.56 13.30 -16.02
C ASP A 620 13.94 14.26 -14.89
N THR A 621 12.95 14.90 -14.26
CA THR A 621 13.15 15.88 -13.19
C THR A 621 12.15 15.70 -12.05
N PRO A 622 12.12 14.53 -11.39
CA PRO A 622 11.20 14.31 -10.28
C PRO A 622 11.55 15.18 -9.07
N PHE A 623 10.56 15.43 -8.21
CA PHE A 623 10.82 15.93 -6.86
C PHE A 623 11.66 14.93 -6.06
N ASN A 624 12.36 15.41 -5.02
CA ASN A 624 12.88 14.49 -4.00
C ASN A 624 11.72 13.79 -3.30
N ASN A 625 11.88 12.49 -2.99
CA ASN A 625 10.81 11.66 -2.43
C ASN A 625 9.48 11.92 -3.17
N LEU A 626 9.51 11.70 -4.49
CA LEU A 626 8.44 12.09 -5.43
C LEU A 626 7.04 11.70 -4.92
N ASP A 627 6.91 10.48 -4.42
CA ASP A 627 5.65 9.96 -3.90
C ASP A 627 5.18 10.72 -2.67
N LEU A 628 6.02 10.90 -1.64
CA LEU A 628 5.67 11.72 -0.48
C LEU A 628 5.27 13.14 -0.87
N THR A 629 6.08 13.79 -1.71
CA THR A 629 5.83 15.19 -2.12
C THR A 629 4.50 15.34 -2.84
N VAL A 630 4.22 14.47 -3.81
CA VAL A 630 2.96 14.53 -4.56
C VAL A 630 1.76 14.09 -3.72
N GLY A 631 1.93 13.12 -2.80
CA GLY A 631 0.87 12.70 -1.87
C GLY A 631 0.43 13.85 -0.97
N HIS A 632 1.38 14.55 -0.36
CA HIS A 632 1.14 15.78 0.41
C HIS A 632 0.47 16.88 -0.42
N PHE A 633 0.89 17.05 -1.69
CA PHE A 633 0.34 18.08 -2.57
C PHE A 633 -1.11 17.78 -2.98
N LEU A 634 -1.42 16.52 -3.29
CA LEU A 634 -2.78 16.07 -3.56
C LEU A 634 -3.71 16.43 -2.39
N THR A 635 -3.31 16.11 -1.16
CA THR A 635 -4.08 16.43 0.05
C THR A 635 -4.25 17.94 0.21
N ALA A 636 -3.17 18.72 0.21
CA ALA A 636 -3.22 20.16 0.48
C ALA A 636 -4.02 20.95 -0.57
N LEU A 637 -3.88 20.60 -1.85
CA LEU A 637 -4.64 21.22 -2.92
C LEU A 637 -6.12 20.84 -2.89
N ALA A 638 -6.44 19.58 -2.59
CA ALA A 638 -7.83 19.13 -2.42
C ALA A 638 -8.51 19.82 -1.24
N LEU A 639 -7.86 19.93 -0.09
CA LEU A 639 -8.39 20.65 1.08
C LEU A 639 -8.59 22.15 0.79
N THR A 640 -7.59 22.80 0.17
CA THR A 640 -7.70 24.23 -0.15
C THR A 640 -8.81 24.50 -1.17
N TYR A 641 -8.95 23.62 -2.17
CA TYR A 641 -10.05 23.66 -3.12
C TYR A 641 -11.41 23.48 -2.46
N ASP A 642 -11.54 22.50 -1.56
CA ASP A 642 -12.78 22.26 -0.81
C ASP A 642 -13.18 23.47 0.04
N TRP A 643 -12.21 24.13 0.67
CA TRP A 643 -12.47 25.27 1.56
C TRP A 643 -12.73 26.58 0.82
N HIS A 644 -12.03 26.82 -0.29
CA HIS A 644 -12.08 28.07 -1.05
C HIS A 644 -12.74 27.91 -2.43
N TYR A 645 -13.53 26.85 -2.64
CA TYR A 645 -14.21 26.55 -3.91
C TYR A 645 -14.84 27.79 -4.53
N GLU A 646 -15.64 28.53 -3.76
CA GLU A 646 -16.37 29.72 -4.21
C GLU A 646 -15.49 30.91 -4.61
N ARG A 647 -14.22 30.91 -4.26
CA ARG A 647 -13.26 31.98 -4.58
C ARG A 647 -12.51 31.73 -5.89
N LEU A 648 -12.55 30.50 -6.40
CA LEU A 648 -11.93 30.12 -7.67
C LEU A 648 -12.88 30.39 -8.84
N THR A 649 -12.33 30.86 -9.94
CA THR A 649 -13.05 30.95 -11.22
C THR A 649 -13.31 29.56 -11.81
N ALA A 650 -14.30 29.44 -12.69
CA ALA A 650 -14.61 28.19 -13.38
C ALA A 650 -13.39 27.56 -14.08
N ALA A 651 -12.55 28.38 -14.72
CA ALA A 651 -11.33 27.94 -15.39
C ALA A 651 -10.29 27.38 -14.40
N GLU A 652 -10.08 28.05 -13.27
CA GLU A 652 -9.14 27.58 -12.24
C GLU A 652 -9.63 26.29 -11.57
N ARG A 653 -10.94 26.16 -11.32
CA ARG A 653 -11.54 24.91 -10.85
C ARG A 653 -11.30 23.79 -11.86
N GLN A 654 -11.53 24.05 -13.15
CA GLN A 654 -11.28 23.08 -14.21
C GLN A 654 -9.80 22.65 -14.28
N GLU A 655 -8.85 23.59 -14.17
CA GLU A 655 -7.41 23.34 -14.16
C GLU A 655 -7.03 22.37 -13.03
N LEU A 656 -7.45 22.67 -11.79
CA LEU A 656 -7.20 21.82 -10.64
C LEU A 656 -7.83 20.44 -10.80
N ARG A 657 -9.11 20.36 -11.18
CA ARG A 657 -9.80 19.07 -11.38
C ARG A 657 -9.06 18.21 -12.40
N ALA A 658 -8.62 18.79 -13.51
CA ALA A 658 -7.85 18.08 -14.52
C ALA A 658 -6.53 17.53 -13.96
N ARG A 659 -5.79 18.35 -13.20
CA ARG A 659 -4.50 17.96 -12.60
C ARG A 659 -4.66 16.85 -11.56
N LEU A 660 -5.61 16.99 -10.62
CA LEU A 660 -5.91 15.95 -9.62
C LEU A 660 -6.30 14.64 -10.32
N ARG A 661 -7.21 14.70 -11.30
CA ARG A 661 -7.65 13.50 -12.04
C ARG A 661 -6.51 12.81 -12.77
N SER A 662 -5.66 13.55 -13.49
CA SER A 662 -4.57 12.95 -14.26
C SER A 662 -3.55 12.25 -13.37
N VAL A 663 -3.21 12.87 -12.24
CA VAL A 663 -2.21 12.35 -11.31
C VAL A 663 -2.78 11.14 -10.57
N THR A 664 -4.01 11.23 -10.04
CA THR A 664 -4.65 10.11 -9.36
C THR A 664 -4.85 8.91 -10.29
N ALA A 665 -5.29 9.11 -11.53
CA ALA A 665 -5.43 8.02 -12.51
C ALA A 665 -4.09 7.31 -12.78
N LYS A 666 -3.00 8.07 -12.92
CA LYS A 666 -1.64 7.53 -13.05
C LYS A 666 -1.24 6.74 -11.81
N TRP A 667 -1.49 7.27 -10.61
CA TRP A 667 -1.09 6.62 -9.36
C TRP A 667 -1.83 5.32 -9.07
N VAL A 668 -3.15 5.29 -9.29
CA VAL A 668 -3.96 4.07 -9.12
C VAL A 668 -3.56 2.96 -10.10
N THR A 669 -2.95 3.31 -11.24
CA THR A 669 -2.46 2.36 -12.25
C THR A 669 -0.95 2.08 -12.19
N THR A 670 -0.22 2.71 -11.26
CA THR A 670 1.22 2.51 -11.04
C THR A 670 1.48 1.83 -9.70
N GLY A 671 2.75 1.55 -9.38
CA GLY A 671 3.13 0.84 -8.15
C GLY A 671 2.82 1.57 -6.84
N TYR A 672 2.56 2.88 -6.86
CA TYR A 672 2.34 3.69 -5.65
C TYR A 672 1.09 3.28 -4.85
N LEU A 673 0.09 2.70 -5.51
CA LEU A 673 -1.17 2.21 -4.91
C LEU A 673 -1.28 0.67 -5.05
N SER A 674 -0.17 -0.06 -4.90
CA SER A 674 -0.16 -1.53 -4.90
C SER A 674 -0.92 -2.10 -3.69
N THR A 675 -1.65 -3.21 -3.85
CA THR A 675 -2.51 -3.86 -2.83
C THR A 675 -2.04 -5.22 -2.27
N TYR A 676 -1.56 -5.31 -1.05
CA TYR A 676 -0.96 -6.57 -0.58
C TYR A 676 -2.00 -7.51 0.08
N ARG A 677 -2.85 -8.20 -0.71
CA ARG A 677 -3.99 -9.02 -0.19
C ARG A 677 -3.59 -10.23 0.67
N ASN A 678 -2.51 -10.90 0.30
CA ASN A 678 -1.97 -12.05 1.03
C ASN A 678 -0.75 -11.59 1.81
N ILE A 679 -0.96 -10.62 2.71
CA ILE A 679 0.14 -10.00 3.43
C ILE A 679 0.90 -11.04 4.26
N ASP A 680 2.20 -11.11 4.00
CA ASP A 680 3.15 -11.89 4.78
C ASP A 680 4.08 -10.94 5.55
N TRP A 681 4.98 -11.52 6.34
CA TRP A 681 5.94 -10.77 7.13
C TRP A 681 6.94 -9.96 6.29
N THR A 682 7.11 -10.27 4.99
CA THR A 682 8.02 -9.51 4.10
C THR A 682 7.38 -8.23 3.56
N HIS A 683 6.05 -8.16 3.52
CA HIS A 683 5.31 -6.99 3.05
C HIS A 683 4.61 -6.21 4.16
N TYR A 684 4.71 -6.68 5.41
CA TYR A 684 4.19 -5.98 6.58
C TYR A 684 4.69 -4.53 6.66
N GLY A 685 6.02 -4.33 6.59
CA GLY A 685 6.63 -3.00 6.64
C GLY A 685 6.21 -2.11 5.47
N THR A 686 5.79 -2.69 4.35
CA THR A 686 5.33 -1.93 3.18
C THR A 686 3.98 -1.26 3.41
N VAL A 687 3.02 -1.95 4.04
CA VAL A 687 1.68 -1.37 4.25
C VAL A 687 1.57 -0.59 5.56
N THR A 688 2.52 -0.78 6.49
CA THR A 688 2.55 -0.07 7.77
C THR A 688 3.48 1.14 7.77
N ASN A 689 4.15 1.43 6.66
CA ASN A 689 4.99 2.62 6.53
C ASN A 689 4.20 3.89 6.21
N ASN A 690 4.81 5.00 6.59
CA ASN A 690 4.29 6.34 6.35
C ASN A 690 4.11 6.68 4.85
N HIS A 691 4.97 6.22 3.95
CA HIS A 691 4.85 6.48 2.50
C HIS A 691 3.53 5.93 1.94
N TYR A 692 3.21 4.70 2.31
CA TYR A 692 2.00 4.03 1.89
C TYR A 692 0.78 4.84 2.36
N TRP A 693 0.74 5.28 3.62
CA TRP A 693 -0.40 6.03 4.14
C TRP A 693 -0.56 7.42 3.49
N ILE A 694 0.54 8.15 3.26
CA ILE A 694 0.53 9.47 2.62
C ILE A 694 0.05 9.40 1.16
N ASN A 695 0.51 8.40 0.40
CA ASN A 695 0.09 8.23 -0.98
C ASN A 695 -1.42 7.91 -1.08
N HIS A 696 -1.93 7.08 -0.17
CA HIS A 696 -3.34 6.72 -0.13
C HIS A 696 -4.23 7.85 0.35
N GLU A 697 -3.78 8.64 1.33
CA GLU A 697 -4.45 9.87 1.76
C GLU A 697 -4.59 10.86 0.61
N GLY A 698 -3.52 11.13 -0.15
CA GLY A 698 -3.57 12.04 -1.29
C GLY A 698 -4.58 11.61 -2.36
N VAL A 699 -4.60 10.30 -2.68
CA VAL A 699 -5.59 9.73 -3.59
C VAL A 699 -7.00 9.81 -3.01
N ALA A 700 -7.18 9.57 -1.70
CA ALA A 700 -8.45 9.68 -1.02
C ALA A 700 -8.99 11.13 -1.06
N ALA A 701 -8.14 12.11 -0.78
CA ALA A 701 -8.49 13.53 -0.86
C ALA A 701 -9.01 13.91 -2.26
N ALA A 702 -8.28 13.51 -3.31
CA ALA A 702 -8.68 13.74 -4.69
C ALA A 702 -9.97 13.00 -5.07
N ALA A 703 -10.11 11.73 -4.66
CA ALA A 703 -11.30 10.92 -4.95
C ALA A 703 -12.56 11.49 -4.29
N PHE A 704 -12.47 11.93 -3.03
CA PHE A 704 -13.63 12.42 -2.29
C PHE A 704 -13.98 13.87 -2.61
N VAL A 705 -13.00 14.75 -2.89
CA VAL A 705 -13.30 16.15 -3.25
C VAL A 705 -14.03 16.23 -4.59
N LEU A 706 -13.66 15.37 -5.54
CA LEU A 706 -14.21 15.32 -6.89
C LEU A 706 -15.51 14.50 -7.01
N ALA A 707 -16.09 14.03 -5.90
CA ALA A 707 -17.24 13.11 -5.93
C ALA A 707 -18.45 13.64 -6.73
N ASP A 708 -18.72 14.95 -6.69
CA ASP A 708 -19.82 15.57 -7.43
C ASP A 708 -19.40 16.07 -8.82
N GLU A 709 -18.09 16.07 -9.10
CA GLU A 709 -17.48 16.73 -10.26
C GLU A 709 -16.87 15.76 -11.26
N MET A 710 -17.07 14.46 -11.06
CA MET A 710 -16.54 13.41 -11.91
C MET A 710 -17.55 12.24 -12.02
N PRO A 711 -17.66 11.58 -13.19
CA PRO A 711 -18.48 10.37 -13.32
C PRO A 711 -18.01 9.24 -12.39
N ASP A 712 -18.96 8.55 -11.76
CA ASP A 712 -18.65 7.44 -10.85
C ASP A 712 -17.83 6.33 -11.52
N ALA A 713 -18.06 6.04 -12.81
CA ALA A 713 -17.28 5.06 -13.55
C ALA A 713 -15.75 5.35 -13.56
N VAL A 714 -15.35 6.62 -13.42
CA VAL A 714 -13.93 7.03 -13.32
C VAL A 714 -13.45 6.98 -11.87
N ARG A 715 -14.32 7.34 -10.93
CA ARG A 715 -14.00 7.50 -9.51
C ARG A 715 -13.98 6.19 -8.72
N THR A 716 -14.94 5.30 -8.99
CA THR A 716 -15.15 4.05 -8.25
C THR A 716 -13.88 3.20 -8.15
N PRO A 717 -13.08 2.99 -9.22
CA PRO A 717 -11.83 2.25 -9.09
C PRO A 717 -10.81 2.86 -8.12
N TRP A 718 -10.83 4.18 -7.92
CA TRP A 718 -9.95 4.86 -6.97
C TRP A 718 -10.42 4.63 -5.54
N VAL A 719 -11.73 4.74 -5.30
CA VAL A 719 -12.36 4.49 -3.99
C VAL A 719 -12.19 3.03 -3.58
N ASP A 720 -12.45 2.09 -4.50
CA ASP A 720 -12.28 0.66 -4.24
C ASP A 720 -10.82 0.34 -3.87
N ARG A 721 -9.85 0.98 -4.54
CA ARG A 721 -8.42 0.77 -4.26
C ARG A 721 -8.02 1.28 -2.88
N ILE A 722 -8.47 2.47 -2.49
CA ILE A 722 -8.13 3.01 -1.16
C ILE A 722 -8.84 2.22 -0.06
N GLU A 723 -10.12 1.88 -0.20
CA GLU A 723 -10.85 1.09 0.81
C GLU A 723 -10.24 -0.31 1.00
N GLU A 724 -9.84 -0.96 -0.10
CA GLU A 724 -9.16 -2.25 -0.04
C GLU A 724 -7.84 -2.19 0.73
N ASN A 725 -7.02 -1.17 0.47
CA ASN A 725 -5.74 -1.00 1.15
C ASN A 725 -5.91 -0.55 2.61
N LEU A 726 -6.91 0.27 2.93
CA LEU A 726 -7.25 0.59 4.31
C LEU A 726 -7.65 -0.66 5.09
N GLY A 727 -8.46 -1.55 4.47
CA GLY A 727 -8.81 -2.84 5.05
C GLY A 727 -7.58 -3.70 5.38
N ILE A 728 -6.59 -3.72 4.49
CA ILE A 728 -5.31 -4.43 4.71
C ILE A 728 -4.53 -3.79 5.87
N ILE A 729 -4.34 -2.46 5.85
CA ILE A 729 -3.64 -1.72 6.92
C ILE A 729 -4.26 -2.07 8.27
N LEU A 730 -5.58 -1.86 8.41
CA LEU A 730 -6.30 -2.09 9.67
C LEU A 730 -6.25 -3.56 10.13
N SER A 731 -6.02 -4.51 9.23
CA SER A 731 -5.89 -5.94 9.56
C SER A 731 -4.52 -6.33 10.14
N VAL A 732 -3.49 -5.51 9.93
CA VAL A 732 -2.11 -5.82 10.34
C VAL A 732 -1.52 -4.90 11.40
N LEU A 733 -2.13 -3.73 11.66
CA LEU A 733 -1.70 -2.84 12.74
C LEU A 733 -1.63 -3.59 14.09
N GLU A 734 -0.52 -3.41 14.81
CA GLU A 734 -0.28 -4.13 16.07
C GLU A 734 -1.36 -3.81 17.12
N ASP A 735 -1.92 -4.85 17.74
CA ASP A 735 -3.00 -4.70 18.71
C ASP A 735 -2.57 -4.03 20.03
N ASP A 736 -1.27 -3.88 20.27
CA ASP A 736 -0.66 -3.17 21.40
C ASP A 736 -0.25 -1.73 21.08
N GLY A 737 -0.51 -1.25 19.86
CA GLY A 737 -0.27 0.12 19.40
C GLY A 737 1.18 0.42 19.02
N ALA A 738 2.12 -0.51 19.21
CA ALA A 738 3.52 -0.27 18.89
C ALA A 738 3.73 -0.10 17.38
N SER A 739 4.75 0.66 17.01
CA SER A 739 5.14 0.88 15.60
C SER A 739 6.46 0.22 15.29
N ASN A 740 6.57 -0.39 14.11
CA ASN A 740 7.84 -0.84 13.55
C ASN A 740 8.76 0.34 13.19
N GLU A 741 8.24 1.50 12.78
CA GLU A 741 9.09 2.62 12.34
C GLU A 741 9.63 3.50 13.48
N GLY A 742 9.33 3.15 14.74
CA GLY A 742 9.63 4.00 15.89
C GLY A 742 8.66 5.16 16.04
N VAL A 743 8.77 5.88 17.16
CA VAL A 743 7.78 6.90 17.58
C VAL A 743 7.76 8.10 16.63
N ALA A 744 8.91 8.50 16.11
CA ALA A 744 9.02 9.64 15.19
C ALA A 744 8.25 9.40 13.89
N TYR A 745 8.52 8.30 13.17
CA TYR A 745 7.81 7.97 11.94
C TYR A 745 6.37 7.52 12.18
N HIS A 746 6.07 6.92 13.34
CA HIS A 746 4.68 6.65 13.72
C HIS A 746 3.83 7.92 13.73
N SER A 747 4.32 9.00 14.36
CA SER A 747 3.63 10.29 14.35
C SER A 747 3.48 10.88 12.94
N TYR A 748 4.48 10.65 12.08
CA TYR A 748 4.46 11.10 10.69
C TYR A 748 3.43 10.34 9.85
N GLY A 749 3.32 9.02 10.02
CA GLY A 749 2.25 8.24 9.39
C GLY A 749 0.86 8.61 9.93
N GLN A 750 0.71 8.69 11.25
CA GLN A 750 -0.59 8.88 11.90
C GLN A 750 -1.32 10.15 11.45
N VAL A 751 -0.63 11.29 11.34
CA VAL A 751 -1.29 12.54 10.94
C VAL A 751 -1.98 12.41 9.57
N ASN A 752 -1.39 11.63 8.66
CA ASN A 752 -1.88 11.41 7.30
C ASN A 752 -2.96 10.33 7.26
N LEU A 753 -2.77 9.21 7.97
CA LEU A 753 -3.79 8.16 8.11
C LEU A 753 -5.07 8.70 8.75
N PHE A 754 -4.97 9.59 9.74
CA PHE A 754 -6.13 10.15 10.44
C PHE A 754 -6.93 11.11 9.56
N GLN A 755 -6.26 11.95 8.76
CA GLN A 755 -6.93 12.78 7.75
C GLN A 755 -7.64 11.91 6.71
N TRP A 756 -6.99 10.86 6.21
CA TRP A 756 -7.62 9.90 5.30
C TRP A 756 -8.88 9.29 5.93
N VAL A 757 -8.78 8.77 7.15
CA VAL A 757 -9.91 8.18 7.87
C VAL A 757 -11.05 9.19 8.08
N ASP A 758 -10.76 10.43 8.43
CA ASP A 758 -11.78 11.47 8.61
C ASP A 758 -12.52 11.78 7.30
N MET A 759 -11.78 11.95 6.19
CA MET A 759 -12.39 12.18 4.87
C MET A 759 -13.25 10.98 4.45
N ARG A 760 -12.74 9.76 4.67
CA ARG A 760 -13.38 8.50 4.35
C ARG A 760 -14.68 8.28 5.13
N ASP A 761 -14.64 8.45 6.45
CA ASP A 761 -15.82 8.29 7.31
C ASP A 761 -16.89 9.33 7.02
N ARG A 762 -16.51 10.55 6.60
CA ARG A 762 -17.47 11.57 6.15
C ARG A 762 -18.09 11.23 4.80
N ALA A 763 -17.29 10.78 3.84
CA ALA A 763 -17.76 10.49 2.48
C ALA A 763 -18.58 9.19 2.40
N LEU A 764 -18.18 8.15 3.13
CA LEU A 764 -18.75 6.80 3.02
C LEU A 764 -19.57 6.38 4.25
N GLY A 765 -19.52 7.16 5.33
CA GLY A 765 -20.05 6.76 6.64
C GLY A 765 -19.14 5.76 7.35
N GLY A 766 -19.16 5.77 8.69
CA GLY A 766 -18.36 4.85 9.50
C GLY A 766 -17.84 5.51 10.76
N ASP A 767 -17.12 4.72 11.55
CA ASP A 767 -16.31 5.20 12.67
C ASP A 767 -15.05 4.33 12.78
N THR A 768 -14.13 4.54 11.85
CA THR A 768 -12.92 3.71 11.69
C THR A 768 -12.04 3.75 12.94
N ALA A 769 -12.02 4.86 13.68
CA ALA A 769 -11.28 4.95 14.95
C ALA A 769 -11.71 3.88 15.98
N GLN A 770 -12.94 3.39 15.90
CA GLN A 770 -13.48 2.34 16.77
C GLN A 770 -13.29 0.91 16.20
N SER A 771 -12.74 0.77 14.99
CA SER A 771 -12.65 -0.54 14.32
C SER A 771 -11.47 -1.39 14.76
N SER A 772 -10.46 -0.79 15.41
CA SER A 772 -9.23 -1.47 15.84
C SER A 772 -8.77 -1.02 17.23
N PRO A 773 -8.29 -1.93 18.10
CA PRO A 773 -7.63 -1.57 19.36
C PRO A 773 -6.41 -0.66 19.19
N TRP A 774 -5.75 -0.72 18.02
CA TRP A 774 -4.52 0.03 17.73
C TRP A 774 -4.67 1.53 17.99
N PHE A 775 -5.81 2.14 17.62
CA PHE A 775 -6.03 3.58 17.85
C PHE A 775 -5.96 3.94 19.33
N LYS A 776 -6.63 3.15 20.19
CA LYS A 776 -6.61 3.37 21.64
C LYS A 776 -5.23 3.08 22.23
N GLN A 777 -4.57 2.02 21.77
CA GLN A 777 -3.26 1.63 22.30
C GLN A 777 -2.13 2.55 21.83
N SER A 778 -2.29 3.22 20.69
CA SER A 778 -1.36 4.24 20.19
C SER A 778 -1.19 5.40 21.19
N VAL A 779 -2.23 5.73 21.97
CA VAL A 779 -2.15 6.73 23.06
C VAL A 779 -1.14 6.29 24.12
N GLN A 780 -1.17 5.00 24.50
CA GLN A 780 -0.24 4.46 25.48
C GLN A 780 1.15 4.27 24.90
N TRP A 781 1.27 3.80 23.66
CA TRP A 781 2.55 3.72 22.94
C TRP A 781 3.29 5.05 23.00
N ASP A 782 2.63 6.14 22.59
CA ASP A 782 3.18 7.49 22.65
C ASP A 782 3.62 7.87 24.08
N LEU A 783 2.72 7.77 25.06
CA LEU A 783 2.98 8.14 26.47
C LEU A 783 4.13 7.36 27.12
N TYR A 784 4.23 6.05 26.88
CA TYR A 784 5.30 5.24 27.44
C TYR A 784 6.62 5.43 26.72
N SER A 785 6.61 5.96 25.49
CA SER A 785 7.83 6.34 24.78
C SER A 785 8.30 7.77 25.09
N LEU A 786 7.48 8.61 25.72
CA LEU A 786 7.89 9.95 26.17
C LEU A 786 8.93 9.87 27.29
N LEU A 787 10.10 10.44 27.04
CA LEU A 787 11.16 10.55 28.03
C LEU A 787 10.81 11.63 29.07
N PRO A 788 11.07 11.41 30.37
CA PRO A 788 10.96 12.48 31.37
C PRO A 788 11.97 13.57 31.04
N GLY A 789 11.77 14.81 31.48
CA GLY A 789 12.70 15.93 31.29
C GLY A 789 12.13 17.09 30.48
N GLY A 790 12.96 18.09 30.19
CA GLY A 790 12.51 19.34 29.57
C GLY A 790 11.79 20.27 30.56
N SER A 791 11.21 21.36 30.07
CA SER A 791 10.42 22.30 30.89
C SER A 791 9.00 21.80 31.19
N ASP A 792 8.54 20.79 30.46
CA ASP A 792 7.15 20.36 30.31
C ASP A 792 6.96 18.83 30.38
N ASN A 793 7.97 18.09 30.87
CA ASN A 793 8.00 16.62 30.87
C ASN A 793 8.08 15.97 29.48
N TYR A 794 8.60 16.72 28.51
CA TYR A 794 8.97 16.24 27.18
C TYR A 794 10.50 16.21 27.03
N GLY A 795 11.17 15.24 27.64
CA GLY A 795 12.62 15.05 27.49
C GLY A 795 13.05 14.50 26.13
N GLY A 796 12.11 14.32 25.19
CA GLY A 796 12.28 13.62 23.92
C GLY A 796 11.46 12.33 23.86
N VAL A 797 11.84 11.44 22.94
CA VAL A 797 11.22 10.11 22.78
C VAL A 797 12.27 9.01 22.82
N ALA A 798 11.87 7.83 23.28
CA ALA A 798 12.66 6.62 23.16
C ALA A 798 13.01 6.37 21.69
N ASN A 799 14.30 6.28 21.41
CA ASN A 799 14.85 6.40 20.06
C ASN A 799 15.05 5.04 19.36
N PHE A 800 14.08 4.13 19.46
CA PHE A 800 14.10 2.87 18.71
C PHE A 800 13.68 3.08 17.25
N GLY A 801 14.35 2.38 16.33
CA GLY A 801 14.17 2.61 14.90
C GLY A 801 14.79 3.95 14.46
N ASP A 802 14.40 4.43 13.28
CA ASP A 802 14.82 5.74 12.77
C ASP A 802 14.15 6.91 13.50
N CYS A 803 14.58 7.10 14.74
CA CYS A 803 13.95 7.98 15.69
C CYS A 803 14.98 8.99 16.21
N PRO A 804 14.94 10.26 15.76
CA PRO A 804 15.63 11.33 16.47
C PRO A 804 15.02 11.52 17.88
N PRO A 805 15.61 12.33 18.78
CA PRO A 805 15.08 12.57 20.12
C PRO A 805 13.81 13.47 20.12
N GLN A 806 12.96 13.36 19.09
CA GLN A 806 11.71 14.10 18.94
C GLN A 806 10.76 13.40 17.97
N HIS A 807 9.46 13.72 18.05
CA HIS A 807 8.49 13.35 17.03
C HIS A 807 8.65 14.18 15.77
N TYR A 808 8.41 13.58 14.60
CA TYR A 808 8.33 14.33 13.33
C TYR A 808 7.07 15.17 13.22
N GLN A 809 5.94 14.69 13.75
CA GLN A 809 4.70 15.46 13.81
C GLN A 809 4.34 15.80 15.25
N PRO A 810 3.69 16.95 15.50
CA PRO A 810 3.36 17.34 16.86
C PRO A 810 2.46 16.30 17.56
N PRO A 811 2.87 15.75 18.72
CA PRO A 811 2.01 14.90 19.55
C PRO A 811 0.70 15.61 19.89
N ARG A 812 0.76 16.94 20.08
CA ARG A 812 -0.41 17.79 20.26
C ARG A 812 -1.49 17.57 19.20
N THR A 813 -1.11 17.44 17.94
CA THR A 813 -2.04 17.25 16.81
C THR A 813 -2.60 15.82 16.80
N VAL A 814 -1.73 14.81 16.81
CA VAL A 814 -2.11 13.40 16.73
C VAL A 814 -3.01 13.01 17.91
N GLN A 815 -2.63 13.43 19.13
CA GLN A 815 -3.38 13.14 20.34
C GLN A 815 -4.70 13.91 20.43
N ALA A 816 -4.80 15.11 19.85
CA ALA A 816 -6.08 15.82 19.75
C ALA A 816 -7.10 15.04 18.91
N TRP A 817 -6.66 14.41 17.82
CA TRP A 817 -7.53 13.54 17.02
C TRP A 817 -8.01 12.32 17.81
N LEU A 818 -7.07 11.60 18.44
CA LEU A 818 -7.38 10.42 19.26
C LEU A 818 -8.32 10.78 20.42
N ALA A 819 -8.09 11.90 21.11
CA ALA A 819 -8.96 12.41 22.15
C ALA A 819 -10.38 12.68 21.63
N SER A 820 -10.49 13.38 20.49
CA SER A 820 -11.77 13.76 19.90
C SER A 820 -12.60 12.57 19.43
N ARG A 821 -11.95 11.60 18.76
CA ARG A 821 -12.59 10.41 18.18
C ARG A 821 -12.87 9.30 19.19
N LEU A 822 -12.02 9.12 20.19
CA LEU A 822 -12.15 8.06 21.20
C LEU A 822 -12.79 8.55 22.51
N GLY A 823 -12.85 9.86 22.74
CA GLY A 823 -13.19 10.42 24.05
C GLY A 823 -12.13 10.12 25.11
N ASP A 824 -10.87 9.93 24.70
CA ASP A 824 -9.79 9.50 25.59
C ASP A 824 -9.16 10.68 26.33
N GLY A 825 -9.25 10.66 27.66
CA GLY A 825 -8.72 11.72 28.51
C GLY A 825 -7.20 11.75 28.62
N LEU A 826 -6.51 10.62 28.43
CA LEU A 826 -5.05 10.58 28.43
C LEU A 826 -4.52 11.26 27.16
N ALA A 827 -5.11 10.93 26.00
CA ALA A 827 -4.81 11.63 24.75
C ALA A 827 -5.08 13.13 24.87
N GLN A 828 -6.20 13.52 25.50
CA GLN A 828 -6.54 14.92 25.72
C GLN A 828 -5.53 15.64 26.63
N TRP A 829 -5.02 14.96 27.65
CA TRP A 829 -3.96 15.48 28.51
C TRP A 829 -2.66 15.67 27.73
N THR A 830 -2.24 14.69 26.93
CA THR A 830 -1.04 14.78 26.10
C THR A 830 -1.15 15.94 25.10
N ALA A 831 -2.33 16.12 24.50
CA ALA A 831 -2.59 17.22 23.57
C ALA A 831 -2.49 18.62 24.22
N GLN A 832 -2.72 18.72 25.53
CA GLN A 832 -2.68 19.99 26.27
C GLN A 832 -1.36 20.25 26.98
N SER A 833 -0.72 19.20 27.50
CA SER A 833 0.31 19.31 28.53
C SER A 833 1.74 19.14 28.00
N VAL A 834 1.89 18.53 26.82
CA VAL A 834 3.17 18.46 26.12
C VAL A 834 3.32 19.75 25.31
N ASP A 835 4.16 20.67 25.79
CA ASP A 835 4.26 22.07 25.38
C ASP A 835 5.17 22.23 24.15
N ARG A 836 4.78 21.67 23.01
CA ARG A 836 5.43 21.99 21.73
C ARG A 836 4.84 23.25 21.12
N THR A 837 5.72 24.18 20.73
CA THR A 837 5.41 25.33 19.85
C THR A 837 5.01 24.91 18.44
N ASP A 838 5.31 23.67 18.07
CA ASP A 838 4.99 23.15 16.74
C ASP A 838 3.56 22.63 16.73
N ILE A 839 2.75 23.20 15.85
CA ILE A 839 1.37 22.81 15.61
C ILE A 839 1.12 22.69 14.11
N THR A 840 0.00 22.08 13.74
CA THR A 840 -0.48 22.07 12.36
C THR A 840 -1.87 22.68 12.29
N ALA A 841 -2.37 22.96 11.08
CA ALA A 841 -3.77 23.37 10.90
C ALA A 841 -4.76 22.36 11.51
N MET A 842 -4.39 21.07 11.52
CA MET A 842 -5.20 20.02 12.11
C MET A 842 -5.31 20.14 13.64
N SER A 843 -4.34 20.76 14.33
CA SER A 843 -4.46 21.04 15.77
C SER A 843 -5.71 21.88 16.07
N TYR A 844 -6.03 22.87 15.22
CA TYR A 844 -7.23 23.71 15.38
C TYR A 844 -8.53 22.98 15.05
N LEU A 845 -8.50 22.05 14.09
CA LEU A 845 -9.67 21.29 13.67
C LEU A 845 -10.02 20.17 14.65
N TRP A 846 -9.02 19.41 15.10
CA TRP A 846 -9.20 18.19 15.90
C TRP A 846 -9.29 18.44 17.40
N TYR A 847 -8.71 19.54 17.92
CA TYR A 847 -8.79 19.85 19.34
C TYR A 847 -10.24 20.01 19.81
N LYS A 848 -10.60 19.28 20.88
CA LYS A 848 -11.95 19.22 21.42
C LYS A 848 -11.93 19.45 22.94
N PRO A 849 -11.99 20.70 23.42
CA PRO A 849 -11.83 21.05 24.84
C PRO A 849 -12.93 20.48 25.76
N SER A 850 -14.01 19.92 25.20
CA SER A 850 -15.04 19.24 25.98
C SER A 850 -14.62 17.86 26.51
N VAL A 851 -13.52 17.27 26.03
CA VAL A 851 -12.98 16.04 26.60
C VAL A 851 -12.20 16.42 27.86
N THR A 852 -12.46 15.73 28.97
CA THR A 852 -11.77 16.00 30.24
C THR A 852 -10.38 15.35 30.23
N PRO A 853 -9.29 16.11 30.41
CA PRO A 853 -7.95 15.53 30.47
C PRO A 853 -7.77 14.64 31.70
N VAL A 854 -7.03 13.54 31.54
CA VAL A 854 -6.64 12.60 32.60
C VAL A 854 -5.12 12.55 32.64
N GLN A 855 -4.54 12.77 33.82
CA GLN A 855 -3.09 12.75 34.00
C GLN A 855 -2.54 11.32 33.88
N PRO A 856 -1.30 11.16 33.37
CA PRO A 856 -0.70 9.85 33.16
C PRO A 856 -0.28 9.17 34.47
N ASP A 857 -0.26 9.87 35.60
CA ASP A 857 -0.02 9.27 36.93
C ASP A 857 -1.09 8.23 37.34
N THR A 858 -2.20 8.17 36.60
CA THR A 858 -3.20 7.10 36.66
C THR A 858 -2.73 5.78 36.03
N LEU A 859 -1.68 5.79 35.22
CA LEU A 859 -1.09 4.62 34.56
C LEU A 859 0.03 3.99 35.41
N PRO A 860 0.24 2.67 35.34
CA PRO A 860 1.45 2.05 35.86
C PRO A 860 2.71 2.71 35.29
N THR A 861 3.80 2.71 36.03
CA THR A 861 5.05 3.33 35.57
C THR A 861 5.86 2.41 34.64
N PHE A 862 5.25 1.35 34.13
CA PHE A 862 5.88 0.45 33.17
C PHE A 862 4.85 -0.17 32.24
N LYS A 863 5.30 -0.61 31.07
CA LYS A 863 4.50 -1.37 30.11
C LYS A 863 5.41 -2.23 29.24
N LEU A 864 4.95 -3.45 28.96
CA LEU A 864 5.50 -4.29 27.90
C LEU A 864 4.59 -4.17 26.68
N PHE A 865 5.17 -3.87 25.53
CA PHE A 865 4.57 -3.98 24.21
C PHE A 865 5.02 -5.31 23.60
N PRO A 866 4.25 -6.40 23.79
CA PRO A 866 4.72 -7.76 23.54
C PRO A 866 4.99 -8.05 22.06
N ARG A 867 4.38 -7.31 21.12
CA ARG A 867 4.57 -7.54 19.69
C ARG A 867 5.98 -7.17 19.26
N LYS A 868 6.36 -5.92 19.51
CA LYS A 868 7.70 -5.39 19.24
C LYS A 868 8.71 -5.75 20.33
N GLY A 869 8.27 -6.41 21.40
CA GLY A 869 9.13 -6.80 22.52
C GLY A 869 9.78 -5.60 23.20
N ILE A 870 9.05 -4.49 23.32
CA ILE A 870 9.55 -3.25 23.91
C ILE A 870 9.05 -3.15 25.35
N PHE A 871 9.97 -3.21 26.30
CA PHE A 871 9.69 -2.92 27.70
C PHE A 871 10.05 -1.48 27.99
N ALA A 872 9.11 -0.69 28.49
CA ALA A 872 9.34 0.68 28.95
C ALA A 872 9.07 0.74 30.45
N TRP A 873 9.99 1.34 31.20
CA TRP A 873 9.90 1.54 32.64
C TRP A 873 10.33 2.95 33.01
N ARG A 874 9.63 3.53 33.98
CA ARG A 874 9.99 4.79 34.62
C ARG A 874 9.80 4.69 36.13
N SER A 875 10.62 5.42 36.87
CA SER A 875 10.53 5.51 38.34
C SER A 875 9.30 6.30 38.81
N SER A 876 8.84 7.25 38.00
CA SER A 876 7.58 7.98 38.17
C SER A 876 7.18 8.66 36.85
N TRP A 877 6.00 9.27 36.81
CA TRP A 877 5.59 10.17 35.73
C TRP A 877 6.11 11.60 35.89
N GLY A 878 6.93 11.87 36.91
CA GLY A 878 7.55 13.17 37.16
C GLY A 878 8.70 13.49 36.21
N ASN A 879 9.02 14.79 36.14
CA ASN A 879 10.01 15.34 35.21
C ASN A 879 11.46 14.93 35.53
N ASP A 880 11.73 14.53 36.77
CA ASP A 880 13.05 14.10 37.27
C ASP A 880 13.26 12.58 37.22
N ALA A 881 12.28 11.84 36.67
CA ALA A 881 12.28 10.39 36.68
C ALA A 881 13.48 9.80 35.92
N THR A 882 13.97 8.66 36.43
CA THR A 882 14.76 7.70 35.64
C THR A 882 13.83 6.92 34.72
N TYR A 883 14.25 6.72 33.47
CA TYR A 883 13.57 5.98 32.42
C TYR A 883 14.50 4.91 31.83
N PHE A 884 14.01 3.69 31.70
CA PHE A 884 14.70 2.56 31.09
C PHE A 884 13.81 1.94 30.01
N SER A 885 14.41 1.53 28.90
CA SER A 885 13.70 0.72 27.92
C SER A 885 14.60 -0.29 27.23
N LEU A 886 14.04 -1.45 26.89
CA LEU A 886 14.72 -2.55 26.19
C LEU A 886 13.83 -3.05 25.05
N LYS A 887 14.45 -3.40 23.91
CA LYS A 887 13.77 -3.96 22.74
C LYS A 887 14.30 -5.35 22.40
N SER A 888 13.40 -6.33 22.27
CA SER A 888 13.71 -7.71 21.87
C SER A 888 12.44 -8.41 21.36
N GLY A 889 12.05 -8.15 20.10
CA GLY A 889 10.78 -8.63 19.53
C GLY A 889 10.82 -8.86 18.01
N SER A 890 9.71 -8.54 17.34
CA SER A 890 9.52 -8.76 15.90
C SER A 890 10.21 -7.70 15.02
N TYR A 891 10.69 -8.12 13.84
CA TYR A 891 11.36 -7.28 12.84
C TYR A 891 10.79 -7.50 11.42
N PHE A 892 10.16 -6.47 10.88
CA PHE A 892 9.57 -6.39 9.54
C PHE A 892 10.40 -5.55 8.55
N GLY A 893 11.48 -4.91 9.00
CA GLY A 893 12.41 -4.15 8.15
C GLY A 893 12.04 -2.67 8.00
N GLY A 894 12.57 -2.02 6.96
CA GLY A 894 12.36 -0.59 6.70
C GLY A 894 13.16 0.30 7.66
N HIS A 895 12.45 1.14 8.41
CA HIS A 895 13.01 2.06 9.43
C HIS A 895 13.38 1.37 10.76
N GLU A 896 13.22 0.06 10.87
CA GLU A 896 13.79 -0.70 12.00
C GLU A 896 15.32 -0.74 11.94
N GLN A 897 15.94 -1.11 13.06
CA GLN A 897 17.40 -1.25 13.18
C GLN A 897 17.73 -2.63 13.75
N PRO A 898 18.94 -3.19 13.48
CA PRO A 898 19.36 -4.50 13.97
C PRO A 898 19.78 -4.43 15.46
N ASP A 899 18.80 -4.11 16.30
CA ASP A 899 18.92 -3.67 17.69
C ASP A 899 18.31 -4.67 18.69
N ALA A 900 18.26 -5.96 18.36
CA ALA A 900 17.68 -6.95 19.25
C ALA A 900 18.52 -7.16 20.50
N GLY A 901 17.90 -6.92 21.65
CA GLY A 901 18.55 -6.88 22.96
C GLY A 901 19.06 -5.49 23.35
N HIS A 902 18.93 -4.48 22.49
CA HIS A 902 19.30 -3.10 22.78
C HIS A 902 18.50 -2.52 23.95
N PHE A 903 19.13 -1.65 24.74
CA PHE A 903 18.48 -0.91 25.81
C PHE A 903 19.01 0.53 25.93
N ILE A 904 18.20 1.39 26.53
CA ILE A 904 18.50 2.80 26.80
C ILE A 904 18.19 3.16 28.27
N LEU A 905 18.94 4.12 28.82
CA LEU A 905 18.77 4.66 30.17
C LEU A 905 18.87 6.19 30.14
N HIS A 906 17.79 6.85 30.55
CA HIS A 906 17.67 8.29 30.64
C HIS A 906 17.30 8.71 32.07
N ARG A 907 17.65 9.93 32.45
CA ARG A 907 17.16 10.54 33.70
C ARG A 907 16.94 12.03 33.50
N ALA A 908 15.74 12.51 33.83
CA ALA A 908 15.37 13.91 33.65
C ALA A 908 15.70 14.47 32.24
N GLY A 909 15.54 13.64 31.21
CA GLY A 909 15.78 13.99 29.81
C GLY A 909 17.23 13.88 29.38
N VAL A 910 18.13 13.50 30.29
CA VAL A 910 19.56 13.34 29.99
C VAL A 910 19.82 11.91 29.49
N PRO A 911 20.43 11.72 28.30
CA PRO A 911 20.76 10.41 27.73
C PRO A 911 22.06 9.84 28.30
N TYR A 912 21.98 8.98 29.33
CA TYR A 912 23.19 8.38 29.91
C TYR A 912 23.71 7.20 29.09
N VAL A 913 22.80 6.29 28.75
CA VAL A 913 23.08 5.15 27.90
C VAL A 913 22.07 5.18 26.76
N THR A 914 22.53 5.43 25.54
CA THR A 914 21.66 5.50 24.38
C THR A 914 22.48 5.36 23.11
N ASP A 915 21.89 4.85 22.04
CA ASP A 915 22.51 4.82 20.72
C ASP A 915 22.38 6.16 19.98
N HIS A 916 22.66 6.14 18.68
CA HIS A 916 22.70 7.32 17.83
C HIS A 916 21.33 7.79 17.31
N GLY A 917 20.25 7.02 17.54
CA GLY A 917 18.93 7.28 16.97
C GLY A 917 18.89 7.00 15.46
N TYR A 918 18.52 7.98 14.65
CA TYR A 918 18.45 7.82 13.20
C TYR A 918 19.86 7.61 12.59
N SER A 919 20.07 6.44 11.99
CA SER A 919 21.27 6.13 11.20
C SER A 919 20.88 5.91 9.73
N TYR A 920 21.64 6.39 8.76
CA TYR A 920 21.47 6.00 7.36
C TYR A 920 21.81 4.52 7.21
N LEU A 921 23.02 4.09 7.59
CA LEU A 921 23.45 2.70 7.46
C LEU A 921 23.17 1.94 8.77
N LYS A 922 22.17 1.05 8.79
CA LYS A 922 21.78 0.36 10.03
C LYS A 922 22.81 -0.69 10.42
N LYS A 923 23.48 -0.52 11.55
CA LYS A 923 24.49 -1.46 12.03
C LYS A 923 24.26 -1.92 13.46
N THR A 924 24.53 -3.19 13.71
CA THR A 924 24.42 -3.82 15.02
C THR A 924 25.40 -3.22 16.03
N ASP A 925 26.59 -2.78 15.60
CA ASP A 925 27.60 -2.19 16.48
C ASP A 925 27.30 -0.74 16.90
N GLU A 926 26.23 -0.14 16.39
CA GLU A 926 25.71 1.17 16.83
C GLU A 926 24.86 1.05 18.12
N HIS A 927 24.58 -0.18 18.58
CA HIS A 927 23.64 -0.45 19.68
C HIS A 927 24.29 -1.04 20.94
N ASN A 928 23.66 -0.81 22.09
CA ASN A 928 24.05 -1.35 23.40
C ASN A 928 23.80 -2.87 23.51
N LEU A 929 24.59 -3.72 22.85
CA LEU A 929 24.41 -5.18 22.81
C LEU A 929 25.73 -5.96 22.59
N ILE A 930 25.66 -7.30 22.48
CA ILE A 930 26.80 -8.15 22.10
C ILE A 930 26.80 -8.39 20.59
N VAL A 931 27.94 -8.12 19.96
CA VAL A 931 28.22 -8.44 18.55
C VAL A 931 29.11 -9.67 18.49
N PHE A 932 28.73 -10.62 17.63
CA PHE A 932 29.45 -11.89 17.44
C PHE A 932 30.24 -11.83 16.14
N ASP A 933 31.56 -12.03 16.22
CA ASP A 933 32.49 -12.06 15.08
C ASP A 933 32.39 -10.85 14.13
N ASP A 934 32.09 -9.68 14.70
CA ASP A 934 31.88 -8.42 13.96
C ASP A 934 30.76 -8.51 12.89
N ALA A 935 29.83 -9.47 13.04
CA ALA A 935 28.72 -9.67 12.13
C ALA A 935 27.47 -8.86 12.55
N GLU A 936 26.71 -8.43 11.55
CA GLU A 936 25.38 -7.84 11.75
C GLU A 936 24.40 -8.89 12.29
N GLN A 937 23.40 -8.45 13.06
CA GLN A 937 22.17 -9.23 13.22
C GLN A 937 21.43 -9.34 11.88
N TYR A 938 20.48 -10.27 11.78
CA TYR A 938 19.64 -10.38 10.58
C TYR A 938 18.99 -9.03 10.23
N GLY A 939 19.07 -8.65 8.95
CA GLY A 939 18.48 -7.42 8.41
C GLY A 939 19.39 -6.18 8.42
N GLY A 940 20.53 -6.20 9.12
CA GLY A 940 21.49 -5.09 9.17
C GLY A 940 22.36 -4.91 7.93
N GLY A 941 23.12 -3.81 7.88
CA GLY A 941 24.14 -3.54 6.87
C GLY A 941 23.67 -2.74 5.63
N SER A 942 22.45 -2.21 5.63
CA SER A 942 21.88 -1.42 4.52
C SER A 942 21.18 -0.14 4.99
N GLN A 943 20.79 0.73 4.05
CA GLN A 943 20.08 1.97 4.36
C GLN A 943 18.74 1.70 5.08
N TRP A 944 18.00 0.73 4.52
CA TRP A 944 16.76 0.22 5.06
C TRP A 944 17.02 -1.19 5.57
N MET A 945 16.56 -1.49 6.78
CA MET A 945 16.70 -2.83 7.35
C MET A 945 15.89 -3.83 6.50
N GLN A 946 16.46 -4.99 6.20
CA GLN A 946 15.71 -6.04 5.53
C GLN A 946 14.74 -6.72 6.52
N SER A 947 13.57 -7.13 6.04
CA SER A 947 12.62 -7.91 6.83
C SER A 947 13.27 -9.21 7.32
N VAL A 948 12.93 -9.64 8.54
CA VAL A 948 13.51 -10.83 9.16
C VAL A 948 12.46 -11.93 9.26
N ASP A 949 12.85 -13.16 8.91
CA ASP A 949 12.00 -14.34 9.03
C ASP A 949 11.51 -14.48 10.49
N PRO A 950 10.20 -14.66 10.74
CA PRO A 950 9.66 -14.75 12.10
C PRO A 950 10.33 -15.80 12.99
N LYS A 951 10.95 -16.84 12.41
CA LYS A 951 11.72 -17.84 13.18
C LYS A 951 12.99 -17.26 13.84
N SER A 952 13.46 -16.13 13.33
CA SER A 952 14.67 -15.42 13.77
C SER A 952 14.33 -14.18 14.60
N TRP A 953 13.06 -13.94 14.94
CA TRP A 953 12.69 -12.83 15.82
C TRP A 953 13.16 -13.07 17.26
N ALA A 954 13.62 -11.99 17.87
CA ALA A 954 13.99 -11.97 19.28
C ALA A 954 12.74 -11.93 20.17
N THR A 955 12.90 -12.19 21.47
CA THR A 955 11.77 -12.18 22.40
C THR A 955 12.12 -11.56 23.75
N VAL A 956 11.11 -11.02 24.44
CA VAL A 956 11.14 -10.77 25.88
C VAL A 956 10.47 -11.98 26.54
N ARG A 957 11.24 -12.78 27.28
CA ARG A 957 10.79 -14.04 27.89
C ARG A 957 10.03 -13.82 29.20
N SER A 958 10.44 -12.84 30.00
CA SER A 958 9.78 -12.52 31.27
C SER A 958 9.95 -11.05 31.65
N VAL A 959 8.92 -10.51 32.28
CA VAL A 959 8.92 -9.20 32.95
C VAL A 959 8.24 -9.39 34.29
N LEU A 960 8.85 -8.85 35.35
CA LEU A 960 8.21 -8.60 36.65
C LEU A 960 8.56 -7.17 37.05
N ALA A 961 7.58 -6.29 37.24
CA ALA A 961 7.87 -4.87 37.45
C ALA A 961 6.90 -4.16 38.42
N ASP A 962 7.41 -3.10 39.04
CA ASP A 962 6.74 -2.10 39.87
C ASP A 962 7.49 -0.75 39.73
N ALA A 963 7.03 0.33 40.36
CA ALA A 963 7.66 1.66 40.24
C ALA A 963 9.08 1.74 40.82
N GLN A 964 9.47 0.80 41.68
CA GLN A 964 10.80 0.76 42.31
C GLN A 964 11.61 -0.47 41.93
N TYR A 965 11.05 -1.36 41.11
CA TYR A 965 11.69 -2.62 40.77
C TYR A 965 11.32 -3.06 39.36
N PHE A 966 12.27 -3.63 38.63
CA PHE A 966 11.94 -4.53 37.55
C PHE A 966 12.99 -5.62 37.39
N ASP A 967 12.56 -6.74 36.84
CA ASP A 967 13.38 -7.80 36.27
C ASP A 967 12.82 -8.13 34.89
N VAL A 968 13.63 -7.90 33.86
CA VAL A 968 13.31 -8.20 32.47
C VAL A 968 14.34 -9.15 31.89
N VAL A 969 13.87 -10.26 31.30
CA VAL A 969 14.71 -11.24 30.62
C VAL A 969 14.36 -11.26 29.14
N ALA A 970 15.34 -10.93 28.31
CA ALA A 970 15.28 -10.97 26.87
C ALA A 970 16.14 -12.11 26.28
N ASP A 971 15.76 -12.55 25.10
CA ASP A 971 16.44 -13.53 24.27
C ASP A 971 16.66 -12.96 22.88
N PRO A 972 17.85 -12.39 22.62
CA PRO A 972 18.21 -11.88 21.32
C PRO A 972 18.89 -12.91 20.43
N ALA A 973 19.14 -14.13 20.92
CA ALA A 973 19.89 -15.17 20.19
C ALA A 973 19.38 -15.43 18.75
N PRO A 974 18.05 -15.48 18.49
CA PRO A 974 17.54 -15.78 17.14
C PRO A 974 17.93 -14.77 16.06
N MET A 975 18.29 -13.54 16.46
CA MET A 975 18.71 -12.47 15.54
C MET A 975 20.19 -12.55 15.15
N VAL A 976 20.98 -13.37 15.84
CA VAL A 976 22.40 -13.55 15.55
C VAL A 976 22.57 -14.50 14.36
N GLN A 977 23.43 -14.14 13.41
CA GLN A 977 23.59 -14.90 12.16
C GLN A 977 24.44 -16.18 12.29
N THR A 978 25.21 -16.34 13.37
CA THR A 978 26.02 -17.55 13.58
C THR A 978 25.15 -18.74 13.96
N THR A 979 25.34 -19.87 13.28
CA THR A 979 24.59 -21.12 13.55
C THR A 979 25.06 -21.86 14.80
N ASP A 980 26.22 -21.45 15.34
CA ASP A 980 26.87 -22.13 16.46
C ASP A 980 26.42 -21.60 17.82
N LEU A 981 25.66 -20.49 17.86
CA LEU A 981 25.11 -19.93 19.09
C LEU A 981 23.99 -20.82 19.63
N GLN A 982 24.15 -21.34 20.85
CA GLN A 982 23.17 -22.22 21.49
C GLN A 982 22.18 -21.43 22.34
N SER A 983 22.65 -20.40 23.04
CA SER A 983 21.79 -19.53 23.84
C SER A 983 22.45 -18.18 24.11
N TRP A 984 21.63 -17.14 24.17
CA TRP A 984 21.98 -15.85 24.74
C TRP A 984 20.77 -15.34 25.54
N SER A 985 20.96 -15.11 26.82
CA SER A 985 19.96 -14.47 27.67
C SER A 985 20.51 -13.16 28.21
N ARG A 986 19.75 -12.08 28.04
CA ARG A 986 20.00 -10.78 28.66
C ARG A 986 18.99 -10.54 29.77
N GLU A 987 19.46 -10.37 30.99
CA GLU A 987 18.64 -10.04 32.16
C GLU A 987 19.00 -8.64 32.62
N VAL A 988 18.00 -7.79 32.88
CA VAL A 988 18.22 -6.48 33.48
C VAL A 988 17.36 -6.35 34.73
N VAL A 989 18.03 -6.10 35.85
CA VAL A 989 17.40 -5.94 37.16
C VAL A 989 17.61 -4.50 37.64
N ALA A 990 16.52 -3.82 37.96
CA ALA A 990 16.56 -2.61 38.76
C ALA A 990 15.84 -2.87 40.08
N ALA A 991 16.52 -2.67 41.21
CA ALA A 991 15.89 -2.80 42.54
C ALA A 991 15.86 -1.47 43.32
N HIS A 992 16.37 -0.41 42.69
CA HIS A 992 16.32 0.97 43.14
C HIS A 992 16.19 1.83 41.88
N PRO A 993 15.48 2.97 41.89
CA PRO A 993 15.47 3.92 40.77
C PRO A 993 16.83 4.43 40.30
N ASP A 994 17.87 4.14 41.08
CA ASP A 994 19.25 4.59 40.86
C ASP A 994 20.23 3.43 40.64
N ILE A 995 19.77 2.16 40.64
CA ILE A 995 20.66 0.98 40.57
C ILE A 995 20.12 -0.01 39.54
N PHE A 996 20.95 -0.36 38.57
CA PHE A 996 20.66 -1.28 37.48
C PHE A 996 21.79 -2.31 37.36
N VAL A 997 21.45 -3.57 37.10
CA VAL A 997 22.43 -4.61 36.77
C VAL A 997 22.00 -5.29 35.49
N VAL A 998 22.87 -5.29 34.48
CA VAL A 998 22.69 -5.95 33.19
C VAL A 998 23.56 -7.18 33.17
N ARG A 999 22.96 -8.35 32.94
CA ARG A 999 23.64 -9.63 32.88
C ARG A 999 23.36 -10.33 31.56
N ASP A 1000 24.40 -10.61 30.80
CA ASP A 1000 24.35 -11.47 29.63
C ASP A 1000 24.97 -12.83 29.96
N SER A 1001 24.27 -13.91 29.61
CA SER A 1001 24.77 -15.29 29.69
C SER A 1001 24.72 -15.90 28.30
N VAL A 1002 25.88 -16.30 27.78
CA VAL A 1002 26.06 -16.76 26.40
C VAL A 1002 26.71 -18.14 26.37
N ALA A 1003 26.20 -19.01 25.50
CA ALA A 1003 26.78 -20.32 25.21
C ALA A 1003 26.72 -20.61 23.71
N ALA A 1004 27.83 -21.10 23.16
CA ALA A 1004 27.99 -21.49 21.78
C ALA A 1004 28.72 -22.84 21.67
N ALA A 1005 28.58 -23.51 20.53
CA ALA A 1005 29.24 -24.80 20.27
C ALA A 1005 30.75 -24.65 19.99
N SER A 1006 31.18 -23.46 19.58
CA SER A 1006 32.57 -23.12 19.26
C SER A 1006 32.91 -21.72 19.79
N SER A 1007 34.20 -21.40 19.81
CA SER A 1007 34.66 -20.10 20.32
C SER A 1007 34.40 -18.97 19.33
N HIS A 1008 33.76 -17.90 19.81
CA HIS A 1008 33.48 -16.68 19.05
C HIS A 1008 34.14 -15.45 19.66
N LYS A 1009 34.43 -14.45 18.83
CA LYS A 1009 34.73 -13.10 19.30
C LYS A 1009 33.41 -12.46 19.71
N MET A 1010 33.27 -12.12 20.99
CA MET A 1010 32.11 -11.41 21.51
C MET A 1010 32.54 -9.99 21.86
N SER A 1011 31.92 -8.98 21.26
CA SER A 1011 32.14 -7.56 21.52
C SER A 1011 30.89 -6.97 22.19
N TRP A 1012 30.96 -6.62 23.46
CA TRP A 1012 29.88 -6.00 24.24
C TRP A 1012 30.03 -4.48 24.22
N TYR A 1013 29.02 -3.77 23.72
CA TYR A 1013 29.05 -2.31 23.57
C TYR A 1013 28.08 -1.59 24.51
N LEU A 1014 28.50 -0.41 24.97
CA LEU A 1014 27.67 0.53 25.73
C LEU A 1014 27.99 1.97 25.32
N HIS A 1015 27.01 2.66 24.75
CA HIS A 1015 27.14 3.95 24.08
C HIS A 1015 26.68 5.11 24.97
N SER A 1016 27.42 6.23 24.89
CA SER A 1016 27.03 7.48 25.51
C SER A 1016 27.65 8.68 24.76
N TYR A 1017 27.01 9.84 24.85
CA TYR A 1017 27.55 11.10 24.30
C TYR A 1017 27.26 12.29 25.21
N LYS A 1018 28.08 13.34 25.09
CA LYS A 1018 27.77 14.64 25.69
C LYS A 1018 26.56 15.26 25.00
N SER A 1019 25.68 15.86 25.78
CA SER A 1019 24.54 16.63 25.29
C SER A 1019 24.50 18.03 25.92
N THR A 1020 23.73 18.92 25.31
CA THR A 1020 23.33 20.19 25.89
C THR A 1020 21.87 20.10 26.36
N PRO A 1021 21.53 20.73 27.50
CA PRO A 1021 20.14 20.91 27.88
C PRO A 1021 19.34 21.62 26.77
N PRO A 1022 18.01 21.47 26.75
CA PRO A 1022 17.17 22.19 25.80
C PRO A 1022 17.42 23.71 25.87
N ALA A 1023 17.59 24.35 24.71
CA ALA A 1023 17.71 25.80 24.60
C ALA A 1023 16.32 26.47 24.69
N ALA A 1024 16.25 27.79 24.89
CA ALA A 1024 14.96 28.50 24.88
C ALA A 1024 14.22 28.28 23.55
N GLY A 1025 13.03 27.68 23.60
CA GLY A 1025 12.22 27.30 22.43
C GLY A 1025 12.48 25.89 21.87
N ALA A 1026 13.44 25.15 22.43
CA ALA A 1026 13.61 23.72 22.21
C ALA A 1026 13.21 22.97 23.49
N ASN A 1027 12.48 21.87 23.35
CA ASN A 1027 12.01 21.10 24.52
C ASN A 1027 12.91 19.89 24.83
N THR A 1028 13.77 19.49 23.90
CA THR A 1028 14.60 18.28 23.99
C THR A 1028 16.09 18.61 24.01
N TYR A 1029 16.90 17.65 24.46
CA TYR A 1029 18.36 17.78 24.46
C TYR A 1029 18.93 17.76 23.03
N SER A 1030 20.14 18.30 22.86
CA SER A 1030 20.89 18.21 21.60
C SER A 1030 22.29 17.69 21.85
N TYR A 1031 22.82 16.86 20.95
CA TYR A 1031 24.21 16.39 21.02
C TYR A 1031 25.12 17.02 19.96
N LEU A 1032 24.58 17.71 18.95
CA LEU A 1032 25.31 18.07 17.73
C LEU A 1032 26.62 18.84 17.97
N GLU A 1033 26.60 19.83 18.87
CA GLU A 1033 27.76 20.69 19.17
C GLU A 1033 28.83 19.99 19.99
N ARG A 1034 28.43 19.01 20.82
CA ARG A 1034 29.31 18.31 21.76
C ARG A 1034 29.56 16.86 21.36
N ARG A 1035 29.12 16.46 20.17
CA ARG A 1035 29.05 15.05 19.75
C ARG A 1035 30.42 14.37 19.71
N THR A 1036 31.53 15.08 19.61
CA THR A 1036 32.87 14.46 19.60
C THR A 1036 33.51 14.37 20.98
N GLU A 1037 32.86 14.95 22.01
CA GLU A 1037 33.36 14.91 23.37
C GLU A 1037 33.10 13.54 24.02
N ASN A 1038 34.10 13.02 24.73
CA ASN A 1038 34.01 11.76 25.47
C ASN A 1038 33.28 11.99 26.81
N PRO A 1039 32.11 11.35 27.06
CA PRO A 1039 31.43 11.45 28.35
C PRO A 1039 31.98 10.50 29.42
N TRP A 1040 32.90 9.59 29.07
CA TRP A 1040 33.41 8.55 29.96
C TRP A 1040 34.67 8.97 30.71
N THR A 1041 34.83 8.45 31.92
CA THR A 1041 36.09 8.51 32.68
C THR A 1041 36.29 7.20 33.43
N GLU A 1042 37.40 6.51 33.19
CA GLU A 1042 37.80 5.35 34.00
C GLU A 1042 38.28 5.84 35.37
N VAL A 1043 37.58 5.46 36.44
CA VAL A 1043 37.85 5.91 37.80
C VAL A 1043 38.62 4.86 38.62
N ALA A 1044 38.52 3.58 38.22
CA ALA A 1044 39.34 2.47 38.69
C ALA A 1044 39.33 1.37 37.63
N THR A 1045 40.23 0.38 37.74
CA THR A 1045 40.24 -0.76 36.82
C THR A 1045 38.88 -1.46 36.81
N GLY A 1046 38.24 -1.51 35.63
CA GLY A 1046 36.91 -2.12 35.48
C GLY A 1046 35.76 -1.26 36.01
N VAL A 1047 36.00 0.02 36.35
CA VAL A 1047 35.00 0.96 36.85
C VAL A 1047 35.11 2.29 36.11
N TRP A 1048 34.01 2.71 35.50
CA TRP A 1048 33.89 3.94 34.73
C TRP A 1048 32.78 4.82 35.30
N SER A 1049 32.85 6.10 34.96
CA SER A 1049 31.78 7.06 35.16
C SER A 1049 31.37 7.65 33.82
N ILE A 1050 30.08 7.97 33.68
CA ILE A 1050 29.47 8.62 32.52
C ILE A 1050 28.88 9.93 33.00
N GLN A 1051 29.27 11.02 32.35
CA GLN A 1051 28.79 12.37 32.65
C GLN A 1051 28.30 13.06 31.36
N PRO A 1052 27.05 12.84 30.90
CA PRO A 1052 26.56 13.42 29.64
C PRO A 1052 26.37 14.96 29.71
N GLN A 1053 26.03 15.50 30.88
CA GLN A 1053 25.87 16.93 31.14
C GLN A 1053 26.55 17.32 32.45
N GLU A 1054 27.07 18.53 32.58
CA GLU A 1054 27.84 18.93 33.77
C GLU A 1054 27.00 19.04 35.04
N ALA A 1055 25.74 19.48 34.93
CA ALA A 1055 24.85 19.67 36.08
C ALA A 1055 24.09 18.39 36.47
N SER A 1056 24.21 17.30 35.72
CA SER A 1056 23.48 16.06 35.96
C SER A 1056 24.22 15.14 36.93
N PRO A 1057 23.54 14.21 37.64
CA PRO A 1057 24.23 13.23 38.47
C PRO A 1057 25.19 12.34 37.66
N THR A 1058 26.31 11.91 38.25
CA THR A 1058 27.18 10.92 37.62
C THR A 1058 26.49 9.55 37.55
N LEU A 1059 26.61 8.85 36.42
CA LEU A 1059 26.30 7.41 36.35
C LEU A 1059 27.61 6.62 36.40
N HIS A 1060 27.77 5.80 37.42
CA HIS A 1060 28.90 4.88 37.53
C HIS A 1060 28.56 3.55 36.87
N VAL A 1061 29.55 2.88 36.29
CA VAL A 1061 29.45 1.62 35.58
C VAL A 1061 30.61 0.73 35.99
N ALA A 1062 30.35 -0.52 36.39
CA ALA A 1062 31.39 -1.46 36.79
C ALA A 1062 31.19 -2.84 36.18
N ASP A 1063 32.30 -3.44 35.78
CA ASP A 1063 32.37 -4.82 35.30
C ASP A 1063 32.52 -5.79 36.47
N LEU A 1064 31.54 -6.68 36.64
CA LEU A 1064 31.45 -7.72 37.67
C LEU A 1064 31.49 -9.12 37.08
N SER A 1065 31.85 -9.23 35.81
CA SER A 1065 31.75 -10.47 35.05
C SER A 1065 32.66 -11.55 35.62
N GLN A 1066 32.16 -12.77 35.69
CA GLN A 1066 33.00 -13.92 36.02
C GLN A 1066 34.04 -14.18 34.92
N THR A 1067 33.65 -13.98 33.65
CA THR A 1067 34.56 -14.03 32.50
C THR A 1067 35.41 -12.76 32.48
N SER A 1068 36.71 -12.87 32.19
CA SER A 1068 37.58 -11.70 32.02
C SER A 1068 37.44 -11.12 30.61
N TRP A 1069 37.00 -9.87 30.51
CA TRP A 1069 36.87 -9.13 29.25
C TRP A 1069 37.98 -8.09 29.12
N SER A 1070 38.51 -7.88 27.91
CA SER A 1070 39.34 -6.71 27.63
C SER A 1070 38.43 -5.51 27.42
N ALA A 1071 38.69 -4.38 28.09
CA ALA A 1071 37.81 -3.22 28.04
C ALA A 1071 38.56 -1.98 27.55
N ALA A 1072 37.92 -1.19 26.69
CA ALA A 1072 38.41 0.11 26.24
C ALA A 1072 37.24 1.06 25.98
N VAL A 1073 37.46 2.35 26.23
CA VAL A 1073 36.56 3.40 25.73
C VAL A 1073 37.09 3.88 24.39
N GLU A 1074 36.25 3.81 23.36
CA GLU A 1074 36.59 4.21 21.99
C GLU A 1074 35.56 5.18 21.39
N PRO A 1075 35.94 6.03 20.43
CA PRO A 1075 34.99 6.86 19.69
C PRO A 1075 33.91 6.01 19.02
N SER A 1076 32.63 6.37 19.20
CA SER A 1076 31.54 5.68 18.49
C SER A 1076 31.28 6.36 17.15
N GLN A 1077 31.14 5.57 16.10
CA GLN A 1077 30.93 6.04 14.74
C GLN A 1077 29.58 5.56 14.22
N TYR A 1078 28.90 6.42 13.46
CA TYR A 1078 27.69 6.06 12.73
C TYR A 1078 27.65 6.79 11.39
N VAL A 1079 26.77 6.37 10.49
CA VAL A 1079 26.59 7.02 9.19
C VAL A 1079 25.22 7.71 9.20
N PRO A 1080 25.09 9.02 9.44
CA PRO A 1080 23.81 9.72 9.37
C PRO A 1080 23.34 9.96 7.94
N GLU A 1081 22.04 10.21 7.76
CA GLU A 1081 21.49 10.68 6.48
C GLU A 1081 21.88 12.13 6.19
N ILE A 1082 21.89 12.96 7.24
CA ILE A 1082 22.26 14.37 7.16
C ILE A 1082 23.65 14.57 7.76
N ASN A 1083 24.55 15.19 7.01
CA ASN A 1083 25.87 15.55 7.50
C ASN A 1083 25.71 16.53 8.70
N PRO A 1084 26.20 16.16 9.89
CA PRO A 1084 25.95 16.93 11.11
C PRO A 1084 26.67 18.29 11.12
N ASP A 1085 27.73 18.46 10.32
CA ASP A 1085 28.49 19.70 10.24
C ASP A 1085 27.93 20.67 9.19
N THR A 1086 27.52 20.17 8.03
CA THR A 1086 27.04 21.01 6.92
C THR A 1086 25.52 21.15 6.86
N LYS A 1087 24.79 20.26 7.54
CA LYS A 1087 23.33 20.10 7.45
C LYS A 1087 22.81 19.74 6.05
N ALA A 1088 23.70 19.35 5.14
CA ALA A 1088 23.35 18.85 3.82
C ALA A 1088 23.16 17.33 3.86
N TYR A 1089 22.55 16.77 2.81
CA TYR A 1089 22.47 15.32 2.63
C TYR A 1089 23.88 14.71 2.57
N ASN A 1090 24.08 13.57 3.24
CA ASN A 1090 25.36 12.89 3.38
C ASN A 1090 25.64 11.99 2.17
N ASP A 1091 26.09 12.57 1.06
CA ASP A 1091 26.39 11.86 -0.19
C ASP A 1091 27.78 12.26 -0.76
N PRO A 1092 28.72 11.31 -0.96
CA PRO A 1092 28.62 9.90 -0.58
C PRO A 1092 28.51 9.73 0.95
N PRO A 1093 27.89 8.66 1.46
CA PRO A 1093 27.72 8.47 2.90
C PRO A 1093 29.05 8.40 3.65
N GLN A 1094 29.27 9.34 4.58
CA GLN A 1094 30.43 9.41 5.45
C GLN A 1094 30.08 9.05 6.89
N SER A 1095 31.02 8.43 7.61
CA SER A 1095 30.90 8.18 9.05
C SER A 1095 31.26 9.43 9.86
N PHE A 1096 30.51 9.65 10.93
CA PHE A 1096 30.73 10.73 11.90
C PHE A 1096 30.77 10.16 13.31
N GLN A 1097 31.56 10.80 14.17
CA GLN A 1097 31.61 10.45 15.58
C GLN A 1097 30.40 11.02 16.33
N VAL A 1098 29.77 10.18 17.15
CA VAL A 1098 28.81 10.59 18.18
C VAL A 1098 29.15 9.90 19.49
N GLY A 1099 29.75 10.66 20.40
CA GLY A 1099 30.18 10.24 21.72
C GLY A 1099 31.33 9.25 21.70
N SER A 1100 31.27 8.35 22.67
CA SER A 1100 32.20 7.25 22.84
C SER A 1100 31.46 6.05 23.42
N ARG A 1101 31.96 4.85 23.14
CA ARG A 1101 31.39 3.59 23.63
C ARG A 1101 32.40 2.84 24.47
N LEU A 1102 31.94 2.22 25.55
CA LEU A 1102 32.68 1.17 26.22
C LEU A 1102 32.59 -0.09 25.36
N SER A 1103 33.73 -0.57 24.90
CA SER A 1103 33.91 -1.79 24.11
C SER A 1103 34.58 -2.84 24.99
N ARG A 1104 33.90 -3.96 25.22
CA ARG A 1104 34.41 -5.10 25.98
C ARG A 1104 34.51 -6.32 25.07
N ILE A 1105 35.68 -6.94 24.95
CA ILE A 1105 35.92 -8.05 24.02
C ILE A 1105 36.37 -9.30 24.77
N VAL A 1106 35.83 -10.46 24.39
CA VAL A 1106 36.31 -11.78 24.80
C VAL A 1106 36.28 -12.76 23.63
N GLN A 1107 37.19 -13.74 23.67
CA GLN A 1107 37.19 -14.89 22.76
C GLN A 1107 36.84 -16.14 23.59
N ALA A 1108 35.62 -16.66 23.45
CA ALA A 1108 35.15 -17.79 24.26
C ALA A 1108 33.99 -18.55 23.58
N ASP A 1109 33.73 -19.78 23.99
CA ASP A 1109 32.51 -20.55 23.67
C ASP A 1109 31.41 -20.33 24.72
N HIS A 1110 31.79 -19.96 25.94
CA HIS A 1110 30.91 -19.54 27.02
C HIS A 1110 31.39 -18.23 27.63
N ALA A 1111 30.48 -17.27 27.80
CA ALA A 1111 30.79 -16.02 28.45
C ALA A 1111 29.64 -15.56 29.35
N SER A 1112 30.01 -15.05 30.52
CA SER A 1112 29.13 -14.24 31.35
C SER A 1112 29.62 -12.79 31.31
N SER A 1113 28.68 -11.85 31.16
CA SER A 1113 28.93 -10.41 31.26
C SER A 1113 27.96 -9.83 32.27
N THR A 1114 28.45 -9.35 33.41
CA THR A 1114 27.63 -8.72 34.45
C THR A 1114 28.11 -7.28 34.65
N MET A 1115 27.26 -6.31 34.32
CA MET A 1115 27.55 -4.88 34.41
C MET A 1115 26.63 -4.22 35.44
N ALA A 1116 27.20 -3.62 36.48
CA ALA A 1116 26.48 -2.81 37.45
C ALA A 1116 26.51 -1.34 37.04
N MET A 1117 25.37 -0.65 37.16
CA MET A 1117 25.25 0.79 36.88
C MET A 1117 24.50 1.47 38.02
N TRP A 1118 25.00 2.60 38.52
CA TRP A 1118 24.31 3.34 39.59
C TRP A 1118 24.55 4.85 39.54
N PHE A 1119 23.54 5.62 39.96
CA PHE A 1119 23.64 7.08 40.02
C PHE A 1119 24.18 7.57 41.37
N GLY A 1120 24.98 8.64 41.32
CA GLY A 1120 25.45 9.36 42.49
C GLY A 1120 26.72 8.79 43.14
N ASP A 1121 27.42 9.62 43.90
CA ASP A 1121 28.71 9.29 44.53
C ASP A 1121 28.57 8.79 45.98
N ASP A 1122 27.35 8.80 46.53
CA ASP A 1122 27.05 8.37 47.90
C ASP A 1122 26.78 6.87 48.02
N ILE A 1123 26.58 6.18 46.89
CA ILE A 1123 26.48 4.73 46.79
C ILE A 1123 27.81 4.20 46.26
N ALA A 1124 28.37 3.22 46.95
CA ALA A 1124 29.50 2.43 46.48
C ALA A 1124 29.04 1.02 46.13
N MET A 1125 29.79 0.37 45.24
CA MET A 1125 29.51 -0.99 44.78
C MET A 1125 30.73 -1.88 45.05
N GLU A 1126 30.46 -3.06 45.61
CA GLU A 1126 31.42 -4.12 45.85
C GLU A 1126 31.03 -5.35 45.02
N SER A 1127 31.98 -5.90 44.25
CA SER A 1127 31.79 -7.15 43.52
C SER A 1127 31.78 -8.33 44.49
N TRP A 1128 30.72 -9.11 44.44
CA TRP A 1128 30.60 -10.41 45.11
C TRP A 1128 30.63 -11.55 44.10
N THR A 1129 31.22 -11.36 42.92
CA THR A 1129 31.33 -12.44 41.94
C THR A 1129 32.42 -13.43 42.34
N ALA A 1130 32.06 -14.71 42.38
CA ALA A 1130 32.92 -15.85 42.70
C ALA A 1130 32.56 -17.07 41.82
N ALA A 1131 33.11 -18.25 42.12
CA ALA A 1131 32.82 -19.47 41.36
C ALA A 1131 31.39 -19.97 41.58
N GLU A 1132 30.84 -19.74 42.77
CA GLU A 1132 29.54 -20.24 43.22
C GLU A 1132 28.37 -19.36 42.76
N ALA A 1133 28.60 -18.06 42.59
CA ALA A 1133 27.60 -17.09 42.17
C ALA A 1133 28.25 -15.81 41.62
N GLU A 1134 27.56 -15.14 40.70
CA GLU A 1134 27.82 -13.73 40.36
C GLU A 1134 27.00 -12.84 41.29
N GLY A 1135 27.53 -11.70 41.73
CA GLY A 1135 26.79 -10.85 42.67
C GLY A 1135 27.34 -9.44 42.80
N ALA A 1136 26.44 -8.54 43.19
CA ALA A 1136 26.74 -7.13 43.41
C ALA A 1136 26.17 -6.67 44.75
N ARG A 1137 26.98 -5.97 45.53
CA ARG A 1137 26.58 -5.35 46.78
C ARG A 1137 26.72 -3.83 46.66
N PHE A 1138 25.60 -3.13 46.66
CA PHE A 1138 25.54 -1.68 46.71
C PHE A 1138 25.35 -1.24 48.16
N HIS A 1139 26.17 -0.30 48.63
CA HIS A 1139 26.17 0.13 50.03
C HIS A 1139 26.44 1.63 50.17
N LYS A 1140 25.86 2.23 51.21
CA LYS A 1140 26.07 3.63 51.60
C LYS A 1140 26.65 3.69 53.00
N ALA A 1141 27.84 4.30 53.13
CA ALA A 1141 28.61 4.33 54.37
C ALA A 1141 28.76 2.95 55.05
N GLY A 1142 28.93 1.89 54.24
CA GLY A 1142 29.10 0.50 54.68
C GLY A 1142 27.80 -0.26 54.98
N ALA A 1143 26.65 0.42 55.04
CA ALA A 1143 25.34 -0.23 55.18
C ALA A 1143 24.80 -0.64 53.81
N ASP A 1144 24.29 -1.88 53.71
CA ASP A 1144 23.70 -2.38 52.48
C ASP A 1144 22.54 -1.48 52.03
N VAL A 1145 22.43 -1.31 50.71
CA VAL A 1145 21.29 -0.66 50.04
C VAL A 1145 20.57 -1.71 49.20
N VAL A 1146 21.29 -2.33 48.26
CA VAL A 1146 20.80 -3.43 47.42
C VAL A 1146 21.89 -4.50 47.33
N VAL A 1147 21.49 -5.76 47.49
CA VAL A 1147 22.29 -6.93 47.15
C VAL A 1147 21.53 -7.73 46.11
N VAL A 1148 22.22 -8.16 45.05
CA VAL A 1148 21.69 -9.07 44.03
C VAL A 1148 22.72 -10.13 43.70
N LEU A 1149 22.26 -11.36 43.47
CA LEU A 1149 23.12 -12.52 43.22
C LEU A 1149 22.45 -13.55 42.29
N TRP A 1150 23.28 -14.19 41.47
CA TRP A 1150 22.92 -15.25 40.51
C TRP A 1150 23.71 -16.51 40.82
N PRO A 1151 23.09 -17.53 41.45
CA PRO A 1151 23.75 -18.79 41.74
C PRO A 1151 24.16 -19.53 40.46
N ALA A 1152 25.44 -19.92 40.34
CA ALA A 1152 25.97 -20.57 39.13
C ALA A 1152 25.29 -21.91 38.80
N SER A 1153 24.76 -22.61 39.80
CA SER A 1153 24.07 -23.91 39.66
C SER A 1153 22.56 -23.85 39.96
N GLY A 1154 21.98 -22.65 40.01
CA GLY A 1154 20.60 -22.43 40.47
C GLY A 1154 20.42 -22.59 41.98
N GLN A 1155 21.50 -22.77 42.74
CA GLN A 1155 21.50 -22.75 44.20
C GLN A 1155 22.86 -22.34 44.76
N VAL A 1156 22.84 -21.67 45.92
CA VAL A 1156 24.03 -21.34 46.70
C VAL A 1156 23.66 -21.30 48.19
N SER A 1157 24.58 -21.66 49.09
CA SER A 1157 24.31 -21.67 50.54
C SER A 1157 25.44 -21.00 51.32
N GLY A 1158 25.08 -20.13 52.26
CA GLY A 1158 26.01 -19.38 53.09
C GLY A 1158 26.81 -18.28 52.36
N PHE A 1159 26.51 -18.00 51.10
CA PHE A 1159 27.27 -17.06 50.28
C PHE A 1159 27.03 -15.62 50.72
N HIS A 1160 28.03 -15.01 51.37
CA HIS A 1160 27.87 -13.74 52.08
C HIS A 1160 26.65 -13.74 53.04
N GLY A 1161 26.34 -14.90 53.62
CA GLY A 1161 25.18 -15.10 54.50
C GLY A 1161 23.86 -15.39 53.77
N PHE A 1162 23.82 -15.44 52.44
CA PHE A 1162 22.64 -15.82 51.68
C PHE A 1162 22.59 -17.33 51.41
N THR A 1163 21.38 -17.89 51.51
CA THR A 1163 21.05 -19.21 50.98
C THR A 1163 19.91 -19.04 49.99
N VAL A 1164 20.17 -19.43 48.74
CA VAL A 1164 19.26 -19.22 47.60
C VAL A 1164 19.09 -20.52 46.85
N THR A 1165 17.85 -20.82 46.49
CA THR A 1165 17.51 -21.87 45.53
C THR A 1165 16.60 -21.25 44.48
N GLY A 1166 17.20 -20.87 43.35
CA GLY A 1166 16.59 -20.19 42.21
C GLY A 1166 17.64 -19.56 41.28
N LEU A 1167 17.16 -18.84 40.26
CA LEU A 1167 18.01 -18.32 39.17
C LEU A 1167 18.68 -16.99 39.52
N MET A 1168 17.95 -16.15 40.27
CA MET A 1168 18.41 -14.84 40.73
C MET A 1168 17.71 -14.52 42.05
N ALA A 1169 18.40 -13.86 42.98
CA ALA A 1169 17.79 -13.33 44.18
C ALA A 1169 18.42 -12.00 44.60
N GLY A 1170 17.69 -11.25 45.40
CA GLY A 1170 18.25 -10.07 46.04
C GLY A 1170 17.42 -9.55 47.20
N ARG A 1171 18.01 -8.60 47.91
CA ARG A 1171 17.38 -7.87 49.02
C ARG A 1171 17.76 -6.41 48.94
N ARG A 1172 16.77 -5.54 49.16
CA ARG A 1172 16.93 -4.11 49.39
C ARG A 1172 16.72 -3.83 50.87
N THR A 1173 17.52 -2.97 51.48
CA THR A 1173 17.55 -2.75 52.95
C THR A 1173 17.16 -1.34 53.38
N ASP A 1174 17.39 -0.31 52.56
CA ASP A 1174 16.99 1.08 52.83
C ASP A 1174 15.46 1.27 52.70
N GLN A 1175 14.85 0.57 51.74
CA GLN A 1175 13.40 0.34 51.65
C GLN A 1175 13.20 -1.15 51.56
N THR A 1176 13.10 -1.79 52.72
CA THR A 1176 13.15 -3.24 52.89
C THR A 1176 12.27 -3.97 51.89
N ALA A 1177 12.91 -4.72 50.99
CA ALA A 1177 12.27 -5.54 49.99
C ALA A 1177 13.14 -6.77 49.71
N TYR A 1178 12.55 -7.85 49.24
CA TYR A 1178 13.29 -9.01 48.75
C TYR A 1178 12.65 -9.52 47.47
N PHE A 1179 13.47 -10.07 46.60
CA PHE A 1179 13.08 -10.38 45.24
C PHE A 1179 13.89 -11.52 44.64
N GLY A 1180 13.42 -12.03 43.51
CA GLY A 1180 14.18 -12.96 42.69
C GLY A 1180 13.34 -13.67 41.64
N ARG A 1181 14.01 -14.52 40.88
CA ARG A 1181 13.47 -15.23 39.71
C ARG A 1181 13.66 -16.73 39.85
N GLY A 1182 12.61 -17.49 39.55
CA GLY A 1182 12.60 -18.95 39.69
C GLY A 1182 12.92 -19.44 41.11
N LEU A 1183 12.52 -18.69 42.14
CA LEU A 1183 12.83 -18.99 43.54
C LEU A 1183 11.95 -20.11 44.11
N THR A 1184 12.57 -20.99 44.88
CA THR A 1184 11.90 -21.91 45.81
C THR A 1184 12.31 -21.67 47.26
N ALA A 1185 13.47 -21.06 47.49
CA ALA A 1185 13.93 -20.65 48.82
C ALA A 1185 14.85 -19.43 48.73
N LEU A 1186 14.68 -18.49 49.66
CA LEU A 1186 15.58 -17.37 49.89
C LEU A 1186 15.68 -17.09 51.39
N SER A 1187 16.90 -17.12 51.91
CA SER A 1187 17.22 -16.79 53.30
C SER A 1187 18.47 -15.92 53.40
N GLN A 1188 18.53 -15.06 54.42
CA GLN A 1188 19.73 -14.30 54.79
C GLN A 1188 20.03 -14.49 56.28
N GLY A 1189 21.17 -15.12 56.59
CA GLY A 1189 21.50 -15.53 57.95
C GLY A 1189 20.47 -16.52 58.50
N ALA A 1190 19.87 -16.20 59.64
CA ALA A 1190 18.80 -17.00 60.26
C ALA A 1190 17.40 -16.66 59.72
N ASP A 1191 17.28 -15.62 58.90
CA ASP A 1191 15.99 -15.13 58.42
C ASP A 1191 15.59 -15.79 57.11
N THR A 1192 14.52 -16.59 57.14
CA THR A 1192 13.83 -17.03 55.91
C THR A 1192 13.06 -15.86 55.35
N LEU A 1193 13.40 -15.42 54.13
CA LEU A 1193 12.72 -14.34 53.41
C LEU A 1193 11.55 -14.88 52.58
N MET A 1194 11.76 -16.01 51.89
CA MET A 1194 10.68 -16.72 51.22
C MET A 1194 10.91 -18.23 51.07
N GLY A 1195 9.81 -18.97 50.95
CA GLY A 1195 9.76 -20.38 50.52
C GLY A 1195 8.62 -20.60 49.53
N ALA A 1196 8.77 -21.48 48.54
CA ALA A 1196 7.71 -21.78 47.57
C ALA A 1196 7.70 -23.27 47.20
N SER A 1197 6.51 -23.84 46.99
CA SER A 1197 6.35 -25.25 46.61
C SER A 1197 6.78 -25.54 45.16
N THR A 1198 6.76 -24.52 44.31
CA THR A 1198 7.25 -24.54 42.93
C THR A 1198 8.00 -23.23 42.67
N PRO A 1199 8.91 -23.16 41.67
CA PRO A 1199 9.60 -21.93 41.32
C PRO A 1199 8.64 -20.75 41.09
N VAL A 1200 8.98 -19.59 41.64
CA VAL A 1200 8.24 -18.33 41.47
C VAL A 1200 9.17 -17.16 41.19
N ASP A 1201 8.69 -16.20 40.42
CA ASP A 1201 9.30 -14.87 40.33
C ASP A 1201 8.60 -13.97 41.34
N LEU A 1202 9.36 -13.17 42.08
CA LEU A 1202 8.87 -12.49 43.27
C LEU A 1202 9.50 -11.11 43.43
N TYR A 1203 8.67 -10.13 43.77
CA TYR A 1203 9.07 -8.86 44.38
C TYR A 1203 8.17 -8.59 45.58
N ALA A 1204 8.73 -8.51 46.79
CA ALA A 1204 7.97 -8.37 48.03
C ALA A 1204 8.47 -7.21 48.90
N ARG A 1205 7.53 -6.40 49.38
CA ARG A 1205 7.71 -5.30 50.34
C ARG A 1205 6.82 -5.55 51.55
N LEU A 1206 7.29 -6.43 52.44
CA LEU A 1206 6.53 -6.94 53.58
C LEU A 1206 7.27 -6.81 54.92
N GLU A 1207 8.47 -6.21 54.91
CA GLU A 1207 9.35 -6.08 56.06
C GLU A 1207 9.30 -4.69 56.73
N HIS A 1208 8.13 -4.04 56.65
CA HIS A 1208 7.86 -2.76 57.32
C HIS A 1208 6.52 -2.79 58.06
N THR A 1209 6.27 -1.78 58.90
CA THR A 1209 4.96 -1.62 59.54
C THR A 1209 3.96 -1.10 58.52
N PHE A 1210 2.89 -1.85 58.29
CA PHE A 1210 1.86 -1.49 57.32
C PHE A 1210 1.04 -0.31 57.83
N THR A 1211 0.82 0.67 56.96
CA THR A 1211 -0.08 1.80 57.20
C THR A 1211 -1.03 1.96 56.02
N ALA A 1212 -2.13 2.70 56.21
CA ALA A 1212 -3.06 2.97 55.12
C ALA A 1212 -2.38 3.69 53.92
N SER A 1213 -1.37 4.52 54.19
CA SER A 1213 -0.55 5.22 53.19
C SER A 1213 0.62 4.39 52.66
N THR A 1214 0.94 3.25 53.27
CA THR A 1214 2.10 2.42 52.91
C THR A 1214 1.79 0.94 53.17
N PRO A 1215 0.82 0.36 52.42
CA PRO A 1215 0.46 -1.04 52.59
C PRO A 1215 1.63 -1.97 52.24
N GLY A 1216 1.62 -3.17 52.81
CA GLY A 1216 2.52 -4.23 52.35
C GLY A 1216 2.05 -4.76 51.00
N PHE A 1217 2.97 -5.19 50.14
CA PHE A 1217 2.58 -5.88 48.90
C PHE A 1217 3.64 -6.87 48.44
N ALA A 1218 3.21 -7.81 47.60
CA ALA A 1218 4.11 -8.62 46.79
C ALA A 1218 3.52 -8.81 45.39
N VAL A 1219 4.37 -8.86 44.38
CA VAL A 1219 4.02 -9.34 43.03
C VAL A 1219 4.66 -10.71 42.88
N VAL A 1220 3.85 -11.71 42.55
CA VAL A 1220 4.29 -13.10 42.43
C VAL A 1220 3.85 -13.62 41.07
N ARG A 1221 4.78 -14.18 40.31
CA ARG A 1221 4.49 -14.93 39.08
C ARG A 1221 4.88 -16.39 39.26
N SER A 1222 4.01 -17.31 38.84
CA SER A 1222 4.34 -18.74 38.78
C SER A 1222 3.72 -19.40 37.55
N ASP A 1223 4.40 -20.40 36.97
CA ASP A 1223 3.88 -21.16 35.84
C ASP A 1223 2.79 -22.16 36.26
N GLY A 1224 2.69 -22.45 37.56
CA GLY A 1224 1.73 -23.37 38.15
C GLY A 1224 1.19 -22.83 39.48
N GLN A 1225 0.20 -23.53 40.06
CA GLN A 1225 -0.24 -23.20 41.41
C GLN A 1225 0.90 -23.42 42.41
N SER A 1226 1.23 -22.40 43.21
CA SER A 1226 2.31 -22.46 44.20
C SER A 1226 1.82 -22.05 45.58
N THR A 1227 2.25 -22.77 46.61
CA THR A 1227 2.13 -22.30 48.00
C THR A 1227 3.39 -21.52 48.32
N VAL A 1228 3.21 -20.24 48.59
CA VAL A 1228 4.28 -19.27 48.82
C VAL A 1228 4.26 -18.84 50.29
N GLN A 1229 5.42 -18.89 50.90
CA GLN A 1229 5.73 -18.44 52.25
C GLN A 1229 6.56 -17.16 52.12
N LEU A 1230 6.07 -16.07 52.67
CA LEU A 1230 6.65 -14.74 52.55
C LEU A 1230 6.94 -14.18 53.94
N ARG A 1231 8.15 -13.69 54.17
CA ARG A 1231 8.48 -13.00 55.41
C ARG A 1231 7.67 -11.72 55.54
N CYS A 1232 6.87 -11.67 56.60
CA CYS A 1232 5.92 -10.63 56.89
C CYS A 1232 5.97 -10.35 58.40
N LEU A 1233 6.64 -9.26 58.79
CA LEU A 1233 6.99 -9.01 60.20
C LEU A 1233 5.78 -8.74 61.09
N THR A 1234 4.70 -8.22 60.51
CA THR A 1234 3.46 -7.91 61.22
C THR A 1234 2.37 -8.85 60.76
N GLN A 1235 1.60 -9.42 61.70
CA GLN A 1235 0.43 -10.21 61.33
C GLN A 1235 -0.58 -9.34 60.58
N PRO A 1236 -0.94 -9.70 59.35
CA PRO A 1236 -1.87 -8.89 58.58
C PRO A 1236 -3.30 -9.06 59.08
N THR A 1237 -4.03 -7.96 59.09
CA THR A 1237 -5.46 -7.93 59.41
C THR A 1237 -6.30 -8.32 58.21
N THR A 1238 -5.87 -7.90 57.02
CA THR A 1238 -6.52 -8.23 55.75
C THR A 1238 -5.46 -8.52 54.70
N THR A 1239 -5.67 -9.59 53.95
CA THR A 1239 -4.85 -9.94 52.78
C THR A 1239 -5.74 -9.99 51.55
N LYS A 1240 -5.30 -9.37 50.45
CA LYS A 1240 -6.00 -9.39 49.17
C LYS A 1240 -5.10 -9.92 48.07
N LEU A 1241 -5.61 -10.83 47.26
CA LEU A 1241 -4.98 -11.29 46.02
C LEU A 1241 -5.79 -10.71 44.85
N ASP A 1242 -5.16 -9.91 44.00
CA ASP A 1242 -5.80 -9.22 42.87
C ASP A 1242 -7.05 -8.42 43.28
N GLY A 1243 -6.98 -7.81 44.47
CA GLY A 1243 -8.07 -7.03 45.05
C GLY A 1243 -9.14 -7.83 45.80
N ALA A 1244 -9.17 -9.16 45.65
CA ALA A 1244 -10.10 -10.04 46.37
C ALA A 1244 -9.54 -10.45 47.74
N VAL A 1245 -10.34 -10.36 48.81
CA VAL A 1245 -9.92 -10.80 50.15
C VAL A 1245 -9.74 -12.32 50.15
N VAL A 1246 -8.59 -12.79 50.63
CA VAL A 1246 -8.22 -14.21 50.67
C VAL A 1246 -7.82 -14.63 52.07
N ALA A 1247 -8.08 -15.90 52.39
CA ALA A 1247 -7.60 -16.49 53.64
C ALA A 1247 -6.10 -16.78 53.53
N THR A 1248 -5.34 -16.37 54.55
CA THR A 1248 -3.90 -16.63 54.65
C THR A 1248 -3.55 -17.15 56.04
N ALA A 1249 -2.53 -17.99 56.14
CA ALA A 1249 -1.97 -18.37 57.43
C ALA A 1249 -0.79 -17.46 57.76
N TRP A 1250 -0.70 -16.98 59.00
CA TRP A 1250 0.47 -16.24 59.48
C TRP A 1250 0.99 -16.88 60.76
N SER A 1251 2.27 -17.22 60.79
CA SER A 1251 2.95 -17.81 61.95
C SER A 1251 4.42 -17.45 61.92
N ALA A 1252 4.98 -17.09 63.08
CA ALA A 1252 6.41 -16.77 63.24
C ALA A 1252 6.97 -15.81 62.17
N SER A 1253 6.23 -14.72 61.90
CA SER A 1253 6.58 -13.71 60.88
C SER A 1253 6.63 -14.23 59.44
N ILE A 1254 5.94 -15.34 59.14
CA ILE A 1254 5.77 -15.89 57.79
C ILE A 1254 4.30 -15.89 57.41
N LEU A 1255 3.98 -15.24 56.31
CA LEU A 1255 2.69 -15.26 55.64
C LEU A 1255 2.67 -16.38 54.60
N THR A 1256 1.78 -17.35 54.74
CA THR A 1256 1.57 -18.44 53.77
C THR A 1256 0.30 -18.20 52.98
N ILE A 1257 0.43 -18.26 51.65
CA ILE A 1257 -0.66 -18.10 50.70
C ILE A 1257 -0.48 -19.05 49.50
N THR A 1258 -1.58 -19.55 48.96
CA THR A 1258 -1.56 -20.25 47.67
C THR A 1258 -1.87 -19.26 46.55
N VAL A 1259 -0.96 -19.14 45.58
CA VAL A 1259 -1.16 -18.34 44.37
C VAL A 1259 -1.46 -19.25 43.18
N PRO A 1260 -2.39 -18.87 42.28
CA PRO A 1260 -2.60 -19.57 41.02
C PRO A 1260 -1.40 -19.43 40.08
N ALA A 1261 -1.48 -20.11 38.93
CA ALA A 1261 -0.59 -19.86 37.81
C ALA A 1261 -0.90 -18.48 37.18
N GLY A 1262 0.15 -17.75 36.79
CA GLY A 1262 0.09 -16.38 36.30
C GLY A 1262 0.80 -15.40 37.24
N GLU A 1263 0.71 -14.11 36.90
CA GLU A 1263 1.18 -13.02 37.75
C GLU A 1263 0.02 -12.51 38.62
N HIS A 1264 0.28 -12.35 39.92
CA HIS A 1264 -0.70 -11.97 40.92
C HIS A 1264 -0.14 -10.91 41.87
N ARG A 1265 -0.96 -9.93 42.23
CA ARG A 1265 -0.62 -8.89 43.19
C ARG A 1265 -1.25 -9.17 44.55
N LEU A 1266 -0.41 -9.42 45.53
CA LEU A 1266 -0.75 -9.51 46.95
C LEU A 1266 -0.72 -8.12 47.57
N GLN A 1267 -1.79 -7.72 48.26
CA GLN A 1267 -1.84 -6.52 49.09
C GLN A 1267 -2.14 -6.90 50.54
N VAL A 1268 -1.46 -6.25 51.48
CA VAL A 1268 -1.48 -6.61 52.89
C VAL A 1268 -1.66 -5.36 53.77
N GLN A 1269 -2.56 -5.43 54.74
CA GLN A 1269 -2.91 -4.33 55.65
C GLN A 1269 -2.89 -4.73 57.12
#